data_AF-A0A428Y9F1-F1
#
_entry.id   AF-A0A428Y9F1-F1
#
_cell.length_a   1.000
_cell.length_b   1.000
_cell.length_c   1.000
_cell.angle_alpha   90.00
_cell.angle_beta   90.00
_cell.angle_gamma   90.00
#
_symmetry.space_group_name_H-M   'P 1'
#
loop_
_entity.id
_entity.type
_entity.pdbx_description
1 polymer ?
#
loop_
_entity_poly.entity_id
_entity_poly.type
_entity_poly.pdbx_seq_one_letter_code
_entity_poly.pdbx_strand_id
1 'polypeptide(L)'
;MGRPRGRHRQPAARPERTPPARLPHRPAGGGHLDGDGEPAAERHHADPARPDRGTDRPQAAGAGADRGEPGTGGTGVGELDLHQRGRWLVAAAGGRRAPAQPAGGQQRRPDDGLDLAGPPHPERRHRRRIRPGRPRLGAALHRRDPLAPRRPGGRRQILPGRLHHRGVGRRDGLDQAGRWDRLRRRRPGHRATDLPGLHRPLPVRARHRDPARAAGVRERHRRVPLPARRARGDQAGEQRGPAEPRLRERHAARLGRHRQRHGDRHRRPVRRPGRDVRRQRQRPAHHRHRPGTRCQLYVLRLSALGRGGRRRPPRGQEPRRYGDQLAGRVHIVPTDLGHVHDRRRAHVGRALRLQEQRAGAGLVRRLHTGPQPVSRPASGALRVLRTRTADLADPVGIDDPAPRLSWQLAADRRGARQVAFQIRAASAPNLLLSGRPDLWDTGRVGGPQQRVAYAGRRLGSRARVHWQVRAWGGPGGAGPWSAPAHFELGLLHRDDWSASWITHPRWAAGGEPEEALPLFAVDFTVTRPVAQARLYVTGVGVCVTTINGRPVTDAVLEPPNTDFAQRVVYTTAGVTALIRQGPNTIGVELGPGIAHVLRVPGRYTKFTGTRAVPAALVQLELSFPDGTRTRVVSDTTWRTTAGPTLLSHWYGGEDHDARRELPGWDTPAFDRSAWHRVAVVERPRVRLAARACPPIRAVAELPTREVLRPGPGILVFDLGTNVAGWPVLDVDLAAGTVLRVRPGEQLGPDGRVLQDDESTGAPIVDTYVTRAGRQRWHPRFTYHGFRYLEVTGLPDDAGPARVRALVLRAANDPVGGLHTSHPLINKIHDIVDRAVQSNMFSVLTDCPHREKLCWLEETHLVFDAVARGYDVAAYYRELAHNMADAQTGSGLVPSTAPEYVVFADRFRDDPNWGGAIIMVPWLLYREYGDLETARRLFPHMQRYLRHLATRSVRDTLDHGLGDWLATDGSTPVAVAATWGYHRAAATLSRIAGALGGLDAEARRYRDLAGRIARAFQDRFFDPGSAGYGSGSQACDAFALDLDVVPARLREATLGRLIAAIRAADDHLTVGEIALPPVLRTLAGAGRHDVVYRLLTQTTPPSYGHQVLAGATSLAEAWDGPARGLSQNHFMLGAIAGWLGRCLGGVDQARGSVGYRRLVIAPVIPGELRSMAYRTRIPYGDVRVEWLRQDDRLTLDVTVPVGATATVRVPTAGGRAAVCDDDDLRPVSTTTAAARYRVGAGRWSFETEDAAVFALPPA
;
A
#
# COMPACT_ATOMS: atom_id res chain seq x y z
N MET A 1 48.75 -41.52 -31.76
CA MET A 1 50.21 -41.67 -31.60
C MET A 1 50.61 -40.81 -30.39
N GLY A 2 51.46 -41.18 -29.42
CA GLY A 2 52.12 -42.45 -29.01
C GLY A 2 52.84 -42.16 -27.66
N ARG A 3 52.88 -43.03 -26.62
CA ARG A 3 53.50 -44.37 -26.46
C ARG A 3 55.05 -44.36 -26.50
N PRO A 4 55.80 -45.34 -25.92
CA PRO A 4 55.47 -46.40 -24.91
C PRO A 4 56.63 -46.76 -23.91
N ARG A 5 56.51 -47.93 -23.23
CA ARG A 5 57.54 -48.82 -22.57
C ARG A 5 57.64 -48.73 -21.02
N GLY A 6 57.61 -49.83 -20.23
CA GLY A 6 57.10 -51.21 -20.46
C GLY A 6 57.83 -52.37 -19.72
N ARG A 7 57.12 -53.52 -19.52
CA ARG A 7 57.51 -54.85 -18.94
C ARG A 7 57.08 -55.09 -17.46
N HIS A 8 56.61 -56.28 -16.99
CA HIS A 8 56.24 -57.54 -17.67
C HIS A 8 55.33 -58.51 -16.83
N ARG A 9 54.68 -59.47 -17.54
CA ARG A 9 54.05 -60.78 -17.12
C ARG A 9 52.59 -60.82 -16.57
N GLN A 10 52.07 -62.05 -16.40
CA GLN A 10 50.68 -62.56 -16.58
C GLN A 10 50.41 -63.76 -15.61
N PRO A 11 49.27 -64.52 -15.55
CA PRO A 11 48.10 -64.65 -16.48
C PRO A 11 46.66 -64.74 -15.84
N ALA A 12 45.62 -65.01 -16.68
CA ALA A 12 44.27 -65.61 -16.38
C ALA A 12 43.24 -64.83 -15.50
N ALA A 13 41.89 -64.99 -15.59
CA ALA A 13 40.95 -65.54 -16.60
C ALA A 13 39.47 -65.02 -16.39
N ARG A 14 38.50 -65.48 -17.23
CA ARG A 14 37.02 -65.16 -17.28
C ARG A 14 36.15 -66.21 -16.49
N PRO A 15 34.77 -66.29 -16.47
CA PRO A 15 33.70 -65.65 -17.32
C PRO A 15 32.27 -65.29 -16.72
N GLU A 16 31.54 -64.46 -17.49
CA GLU A 16 30.12 -64.46 -17.98
C GLU A 16 28.82 -64.96 -17.22
N ARG A 17 27.70 -64.22 -17.49
CA ARG A 17 26.27 -64.62 -17.82
C ARG A 17 25.12 -64.90 -16.79
N THR A 18 24.19 -63.92 -16.69
CA THR A 18 22.68 -63.95 -16.70
C THR A 18 21.77 -64.54 -15.55
N PRO A 19 20.58 -63.93 -15.24
CA PRO A 19 19.53 -64.34 -14.23
C PRO A 19 18.24 -64.96 -14.90
N PRO A 20 16.95 -64.97 -14.39
CA PRO A 20 16.28 -64.56 -13.10
C PRO A 20 15.12 -65.50 -12.57
N ALA A 21 14.30 -65.09 -11.55
CA ALA A 21 12.78 -65.18 -11.48
C ALA A 21 12.05 -65.29 -10.07
N ARG A 22 10.90 -64.57 -9.93
CA ARG A 22 9.57 -64.86 -9.26
C ARG A 22 9.34 -65.22 -7.74
N LEU A 23 8.58 -64.32 -7.05
CA LEU A 23 7.32 -64.51 -6.21
C LEU A 23 7.35 -65.39 -4.90
N PRO A 24 6.32 -65.40 -3.97
CA PRO A 24 4.88 -64.99 -4.07
C PRO A 24 4.14 -64.29 -2.85
N HIS A 25 2.82 -64.04 -3.02
CA HIS A 25 1.64 -63.81 -2.11
C HIS A 25 1.73 -63.02 -0.74
N ARG A 26 0.95 -61.95 -0.41
CA ARG A 26 -0.53 -61.71 -0.17
C ARG A 26 -1.20 -62.60 0.92
N PRO A 27 -2.30 -62.21 1.65
CA PRO A 27 -3.03 -60.89 1.75
C PRO A 27 -3.71 -60.49 3.12
N ALA A 28 -4.32 -59.28 3.17
CA ALA A 28 -5.62 -58.89 3.80
C ALA A 28 -5.87 -58.70 5.34
N GLY A 29 -6.81 -57.78 5.66
CA GLY A 29 -7.48 -57.57 6.97
C GLY A 29 -6.91 -56.45 7.88
N GLY A 30 -7.67 -55.67 8.66
CA GLY A 30 -9.12 -55.44 8.73
C GLY A 30 -9.66 -55.12 10.16
N GLY A 31 -10.22 -53.92 10.40
CA GLY A 31 -10.69 -53.44 11.74
C GLY A 31 -9.71 -52.43 12.39
N HIS A 32 -10.02 -51.25 12.96
CA HIS A 32 -11.24 -50.48 13.30
C HIS A 32 -11.67 -50.52 14.80
N LEU A 33 -11.96 -49.32 15.35
CA LEU A 33 -12.49 -48.94 16.69
C LEU A 33 -11.52 -48.80 17.88
N ASP A 34 -11.39 -47.55 18.33
CA ASP A 34 -11.70 -46.95 19.65
C ASP A 34 -11.38 -47.72 20.96
N GLY A 35 -10.79 -46.99 21.94
CA GLY A 35 -10.66 -47.40 23.34
C GLY A 35 -9.92 -46.38 24.22
N ASP A 36 -10.63 -45.71 25.12
CA ASP A 36 -10.08 -44.83 26.16
C ASP A 36 -9.62 -45.63 27.41
N GLY A 37 -8.69 -45.09 28.20
CA GLY A 37 -8.65 -45.30 29.66
C GLY A 37 -7.43 -46.01 30.27
N GLU A 38 -6.75 -45.29 31.17
CA GLU A 38 -5.98 -45.82 32.32
C GLU A 38 -6.95 -46.39 33.41
N PRO A 39 -6.55 -46.90 34.62
CA PRO A 39 -5.22 -46.88 35.26
C PRO A 39 -4.83 -48.15 36.09
N ALA A 40 -3.82 -47.98 36.98
CA ALA A 40 -3.47 -48.80 38.17
C ALA A 40 -2.67 -50.11 37.94
N ALA A 41 -1.79 -50.58 38.85
CA ALA A 41 -1.20 -49.99 40.07
C ALA A 41 0.13 -50.73 40.48
N GLU A 42 0.78 -50.25 41.54
CA GLU A 42 2.16 -50.59 42.00
C GLU A 42 2.32 -51.93 42.75
N ARG A 43 3.59 -52.39 42.85
CA ARG A 43 4.30 -53.20 43.90
C ARG A 43 5.69 -53.60 43.34
N HIS A 44 6.80 -53.83 44.07
CA HIS A 44 7.14 -53.78 45.52
C HIS A 44 8.66 -53.46 45.69
N HIS A 45 9.17 -53.37 46.94
CA HIS A 45 10.53 -52.92 47.32
C HIS A 45 11.70 -53.90 47.10
N ALA A 46 12.94 -53.35 47.05
CA ALA A 46 14.15 -53.88 47.70
C ALA A 46 15.20 -52.76 48.00
N ASP A 47 16.07 -52.97 48.99
CA ASP A 47 17.20 -52.11 49.45
C ASP A 47 18.55 -52.60 48.81
N PRO A 48 19.82 -52.13 49.07
CA PRO A 48 20.40 -51.71 50.38
C PRO A 48 21.51 -50.60 50.44
N ALA A 49 21.89 -50.25 51.70
CA ALA A 49 23.26 -49.93 52.21
C ALA A 49 23.69 -48.45 52.53
N ARG A 50 24.72 -48.34 53.41
CA ARG A 50 25.24 -47.17 54.19
C ARG A 50 26.77 -47.31 54.40
N PRO A 51 27.59 -46.26 54.76
CA PRO A 51 27.67 -45.56 56.07
C PRO A 51 27.75 -43.99 55.98
N ASP A 52 27.57 -43.11 57.00
CA ASP A 52 27.95 -42.98 58.45
C ASP A 52 29.35 -42.29 58.62
N ARG A 53 29.66 -41.22 59.42
CA ARG A 53 29.19 -40.59 60.71
C ARG A 53 29.47 -39.05 60.75
N GLY A 54 29.10 -38.21 61.76
CA GLY A 54 28.23 -38.45 62.93
C GLY A 54 28.10 -37.39 64.09
N THR A 55 28.98 -36.38 64.29
CA THR A 55 29.00 -35.50 65.51
C THR A 55 28.69 -33.99 65.25
N ASP A 56 28.08 -33.18 66.14
CA ASP A 56 27.55 -33.45 67.50
C ASP A 56 26.31 -32.58 67.92
N ARG A 57 25.85 -32.75 69.17
CA ARG A 57 24.57 -32.38 69.85
C ARG A 57 24.57 -31.03 70.66
N PRO A 58 23.52 -30.61 71.42
CA PRO A 58 22.03 -30.63 71.21
C PRO A 58 21.23 -29.37 71.74
N GLN A 59 19.89 -29.39 71.57
CA GLN A 59 18.79 -28.94 72.49
C GLN A 59 18.59 -27.48 73.01
N ALA A 60 17.46 -26.90 72.55
CA ALA A 60 16.29 -26.38 73.33
C ALA A 60 16.34 -25.19 74.34
N ALA A 61 15.56 -24.14 73.97
CA ALA A 61 14.66 -23.29 74.79
C ALA A 61 15.19 -22.34 75.91
N GLY A 62 14.84 -21.04 75.80
CA GLY A 62 15.03 -19.99 76.82
C GLY A 62 14.60 -18.60 76.29
N ALA A 63 14.42 -17.58 77.16
CA ALA A 63 13.95 -16.25 76.77
C ALA A 63 14.57 -15.07 77.57
N GLY A 64 14.67 -13.89 76.94
CA GLY A 64 15.20 -12.60 77.43
C GLY A 64 15.68 -11.76 76.22
N ALA A 65 15.41 -10.46 76.02
CA ALA A 65 15.49 -9.28 76.90
C ALA A 65 16.95 -8.89 77.23
N ASP A 66 17.43 -7.64 77.09
CA ASP A 66 16.81 -6.35 76.75
C ASP A 66 17.88 -5.33 76.22
N ARG A 67 17.45 -4.21 75.60
CA ARG A 67 18.19 -2.95 75.27
C ARG A 67 19.28 -2.96 74.18
N GLY A 68 19.47 -1.86 73.42
CA GLY A 68 18.70 -0.60 73.44
C GLY A 68 19.07 0.43 72.36
N GLU A 69 18.24 1.47 72.28
CA GLU A 69 18.46 2.78 71.61
C GLU A 69 19.50 3.62 72.40
N PRO A 70 20.10 4.74 71.87
CA PRO A 70 19.34 5.93 71.41
C PRO A 70 20.01 6.80 70.31
N GLY A 71 19.37 7.95 69.99
CA GLY A 71 20.02 9.16 69.45
C GLY A 71 19.67 9.50 67.99
N THR A 72 18.76 10.43 67.65
CA THR A 72 18.73 11.92 67.80
C THR A 72 19.64 12.72 66.85
N GLY A 73 19.04 13.70 66.14
CA GLY A 73 19.72 14.75 65.37
C GLY A 73 19.90 14.45 63.87
N GLY A 74 19.61 15.33 62.91
CA GLY A 74 18.94 16.64 62.96
C GLY A 74 19.80 17.80 62.41
N THR A 75 19.19 18.70 61.63
CA THR A 75 19.78 19.93 61.01
C THR A 75 20.90 19.70 59.98
N GLY A 76 21.30 20.64 59.10
CA GLY A 76 20.69 21.91 58.62
C GLY A 76 20.21 21.80 57.16
N VAL A 77 19.55 22.76 56.50
CA VAL A 77 19.67 24.24 56.50
C VAL A 77 20.95 24.73 55.79
N GLY A 78 20.82 25.73 54.90
CA GLY A 78 21.82 26.11 53.87
C GLY A 78 21.23 25.94 52.46
N GLU A 79 20.26 26.74 52.00
CA GLU A 79 20.36 28.15 51.57
C GLU A 79 21.31 28.43 50.39
N LEU A 80 20.78 29.18 49.40
CA LEU A 80 21.41 30.23 48.58
C LEU A 80 22.72 29.92 47.79
N ASP A 81 23.01 30.54 46.64
CA ASP A 81 22.14 31.03 45.54
C ASP A 81 23.01 31.11 44.25
N LEU A 82 22.41 31.50 43.13
CA LEU A 82 23.01 32.17 41.96
C LEU A 82 24.52 32.02 41.66
N HIS A 83 24.80 31.46 40.47
CA HIS A 83 25.44 32.12 39.31
C HIS A 83 26.65 31.43 38.60
N GLN A 84 26.54 31.47 37.26
CA GLN A 84 27.59 31.59 36.22
C GLN A 84 28.53 30.42 35.84
N ARG A 85 28.27 29.93 34.61
CA ARG A 85 29.21 29.83 33.47
C ARG A 85 30.66 29.36 33.75
N GLY A 86 30.96 28.09 33.40
CA GLY A 86 32.36 27.67 33.20
C GLY A 86 32.53 26.25 32.64
N ARG A 87 32.85 26.11 31.35
CA ARG A 87 33.51 24.89 30.80
C ARG A 87 34.97 24.87 31.30
N TRP A 88 35.71 23.77 31.45
CA TRP A 88 35.76 22.50 30.71
C TRP A 88 36.48 21.40 31.54
N LEU A 89 36.43 20.15 31.04
CA LEU A 89 37.48 19.10 31.11
C LEU A 89 37.84 18.46 32.47
N VAL A 90 37.69 17.14 32.50
CA VAL A 90 38.41 16.21 33.40
C VAL A 90 39.55 15.55 32.61
N ALA A 91 40.63 15.17 33.30
CA ALA A 91 41.84 14.61 32.72
C ALA A 91 41.70 13.16 32.21
N ALA A 92 42.73 12.68 31.49
CA ALA A 92 42.83 11.31 30.99
C ALA A 92 44.05 10.57 31.57
N ALA A 93 43.95 9.26 31.78
CA ALA A 93 45.09 8.34 31.89
C ALA A 93 44.67 6.87 31.72
N GLY A 94 45.45 6.07 30.99
CA GLY A 94 45.39 4.60 30.95
C GLY A 94 44.31 3.98 30.03
N GLY A 95 44.62 3.07 29.09
CA GLY A 95 45.91 2.71 28.49
C GLY A 95 46.17 1.20 28.36
N ARG A 96 46.64 0.76 27.18
CA ARG A 96 46.94 -0.64 26.76
C ARG A 96 45.67 -1.48 26.47
N ARG A 97 45.62 -2.39 25.50
CA ARG A 97 46.62 -2.87 24.51
C ARG A 97 46.15 -2.66 23.06
N ALA A 98 47.07 -2.81 22.11
CA ALA A 98 46.88 -2.72 20.66
C ALA A 98 47.72 -3.85 19.96
N PRO A 99 47.96 -3.87 18.63
CA PRO A 99 47.00 -4.49 17.70
C PRO A 99 47.66 -5.33 16.55
N ALA A 100 46.81 -5.71 15.58
CA ALA A 100 47.07 -5.68 14.12
C ALA A 100 47.87 -6.82 13.41
N GLN A 101 47.77 -6.69 12.08
CA GLN A 101 48.22 -7.56 10.97
C GLN A 101 49.75 -7.50 10.73
N PRO A 102 50.28 -8.37 9.87
CA PRO A 102 50.86 -7.93 8.57
C PRO A 102 50.00 -8.42 7.38
N ALA A 103 49.89 -7.78 6.21
CA ALA A 103 50.87 -7.16 5.29
C ALA A 103 51.83 -8.17 4.62
N GLY A 104 52.18 -8.09 3.33
CA GLY A 104 51.70 -7.18 2.25
C GLY A 104 52.73 -7.01 1.12
N GLY A 105 52.31 -7.10 -0.15
CA GLY A 105 53.19 -7.00 -1.34
C GLY A 105 53.80 -8.34 -1.79
N GLN A 106 54.36 -8.50 -3.01
CA GLN A 106 54.40 -7.60 -4.18
C GLN A 106 54.41 -8.42 -5.51
N GLN A 107 54.84 -7.85 -6.65
CA GLN A 107 54.56 -8.38 -8.01
C GLN A 107 55.59 -9.38 -8.60
N ARG A 108 55.12 -10.19 -9.57
CA ARG A 108 55.78 -10.83 -10.74
C ARG A 108 56.19 -12.32 -10.63
N ARG A 109 56.32 -12.91 -11.84
CA ARG A 109 56.50 -14.33 -12.25
C ARG A 109 57.99 -14.76 -12.21
N PRO A 110 58.40 -16.05 -12.45
CA PRO A 110 57.63 -17.19 -12.99
C PRO A 110 57.83 -18.57 -12.29
N ASP A 111 57.11 -19.56 -12.81
CA ASP A 111 57.35 -21.03 -12.99
C ASP A 111 58.01 -21.94 -11.92
N ASP A 112 57.45 -23.17 -11.83
CA ASP A 112 57.98 -24.48 -11.39
C ASP A 112 58.86 -24.69 -10.14
N GLY A 113 58.49 -25.72 -9.34
CA GLY A 113 59.47 -26.73 -8.87
C GLY A 113 59.78 -26.90 -7.36
N LEU A 114 59.14 -27.89 -6.73
CA LEU A 114 59.66 -28.86 -5.73
C LEU A 114 60.45 -28.43 -4.45
N ASP A 115 59.88 -28.87 -3.32
CA ASP A 115 60.48 -29.59 -2.16
C ASP A 115 61.64 -29.06 -1.26
N LEU A 116 61.29 -29.05 0.05
CA LEU A 116 62.00 -29.59 1.23
C LEU A 116 63.22 -28.89 1.90
N ALA A 117 62.95 -28.50 3.17
CA ALA A 117 63.75 -28.68 4.40
C ALA A 117 64.99 -27.79 4.71
N GLY A 118 65.15 -27.45 6.01
CA GLY A 118 66.42 -27.00 6.63
C GLY A 118 66.43 -25.63 7.35
N PRO A 119 66.47 -25.58 8.70
CA PRO A 119 66.86 -24.39 9.50
C PRO A 119 68.38 -24.51 9.93
N PRO A 120 68.99 -23.75 10.90
CA PRO A 120 68.49 -22.67 11.78
C PRO A 120 69.46 -21.46 12.07
N HIS A 121 68.95 -20.35 12.66
CA HIS A 121 69.50 -19.44 13.73
C HIS A 121 70.99 -18.94 13.80
N PRO A 122 71.43 -18.08 14.79
CA PRO A 122 70.80 -17.01 15.63
C PRO A 122 71.66 -15.68 15.59
N GLU A 123 71.88 -14.74 16.55
CA GLU A 123 71.27 -14.18 17.79
C GLU A 123 71.83 -12.72 18.06
N ARG A 124 71.47 -12.09 19.21
CA ARG A 124 72.23 -11.11 20.06
C ARG A 124 72.37 -9.59 19.78
N ARG A 125 71.72 -8.80 20.69
CA ARG A 125 72.28 -7.79 21.67
C ARG A 125 72.98 -6.48 21.13
N HIS A 126 73.13 -5.33 21.84
CA HIS A 126 72.64 -4.78 23.14
C HIS A 126 72.92 -3.25 23.29
N ARG A 127 72.22 -2.55 24.22
CA ARG A 127 72.60 -1.28 24.94
C ARG A 127 72.75 0.05 24.12
N ARG A 128 72.97 1.25 24.71
CA ARG A 128 72.16 2.05 25.70
C ARG A 128 72.70 3.51 25.89
N ARG A 129 71.82 4.54 26.01
CA ARG A 129 72.10 5.98 26.38
C ARG A 129 72.81 6.82 25.27
N ILE A 130 72.88 8.17 25.23
CA ILE A 130 72.85 9.28 26.23
C ILE A 130 71.97 10.52 25.79
N ARG A 131 71.68 11.41 26.76
CA ARG A 131 71.09 12.80 26.80
C ARG A 131 71.51 13.82 25.69
N PRO A 132 71.00 15.10 25.65
CA PRO A 132 69.71 15.72 26.09
C PRO A 132 69.09 16.76 25.08
N GLY A 133 67.94 17.38 25.39
CA GLY A 133 67.43 18.59 24.67
C GLY A 133 66.16 19.26 25.27
N ARG A 134 66.00 20.58 25.06
CA ARG A 134 64.89 21.49 25.48
C ARG A 134 64.52 22.41 24.25
N PRO A 135 63.52 23.33 24.28
CA PRO A 135 62.09 23.16 24.63
C PRO A 135 61.07 24.02 23.78
N ARG A 136 59.76 23.89 24.06
CA ARG A 136 58.69 24.95 24.11
C ARG A 136 58.17 25.72 22.86
N LEU A 137 56.84 25.91 22.91
CA LEU A 137 56.01 27.08 22.46
C LEU A 137 55.93 27.36 20.94
N GLY A 138 54.92 28.08 20.41
CA GLY A 138 53.77 28.75 21.05
C GLY A 138 52.64 29.07 20.05
N ALA A 139 51.67 29.90 20.41
CA ALA A 139 50.49 30.23 19.59
C ALA A 139 50.14 31.74 19.58
N ALA A 140 49.09 32.12 18.83
CA ALA A 140 48.32 33.38 18.85
C ALA A 140 48.49 34.35 17.64
N LEU A 141 47.63 35.38 17.65
CA LEU A 141 47.12 36.14 16.49
C LEU A 141 47.75 37.53 16.29
N HIS A 142 47.52 38.06 15.07
CA HIS A 142 47.22 39.47 14.72
C HIS A 142 48.33 40.53 14.49
N ARG A 143 48.14 41.25 13.36
CA ARG A 143 48.47 42.67 13.04
C ARG A 143 49.96 43.07 12.91
N ARG A 144 50.40 43.38 11.67
CA ARG A 144 50.64 44.77 11.18
C ARG A 144 51.16 44.83 9.73
N ASP A 145 50.92 45.97 9.09
CA ASP A 145 51.48 46.47 7.80
C ASP A 145 52.91 47.03 7.96
N PRO A 146 53.62 47.50 6.89
CA PRO A 146 53.77 46.98 5.52
C PRO A 146 55.27 47.06 5.02
N LEU A 147 55.47 47.16 3.68
CA LEU A 147 56.69 47.56 2.92
C LEU A 147 57.70 46.47 2.47
N ALA A 148 57.59 46.07 1.18
CA ALA A 148 58.49 46.35 0.04
C ALA A 148 60.02 46.51 0.29
N PRO A 149 60.93 46.19 -0.70
CA PRO A 149 60.70 46.32 -2.15
C PRO A 149 61.41 45.35 -3.14
N ARG A 150 60.86 45.22 -4.37
CA ARG A 150 61.49 45.48 -5.71
C ARG A 150 60.70 44.83 -6.88
N ARG A 151 61.09 45.15 -8.13
CA ARG A 151 60.35 44.97 -9.41
C ARG A 151 61.39 44.74 -10.55
N PRO A 152 61.04 44.24 -11.77
CA PRO A 152 60.10 44.87 -12.73
C PRO A 152 59.12 43.90 -13.45
N GLY A 153 57.99 44.30 -14.08
CA GLY A 153 57.26 45.58 -14.14
C GLY A 153 57.48 46.43 -15.42
N GLY A 154 56.52 46.75 -16.30
CA GLY A 154 55.06 46.47 -16.36
C GLY A 154 54.22 47.72 -16.73
N ARG A 155 53.61 47.79 -17.93
CA ARG A 155 52.98 49.00 -18.56
C ARG A 155 51.95 48.60 -19.66
N ARG A 156 50.90 49.36 -20.03
CA ARG A 156 50.32 50.70 -19.70
C ARG A 156 48.81 50.51 -19.32
N GLN A 157 48.19 51.21 -18.35
CA GLN A 157 47.69 52.62 -18.28
C GLN A 157 46.67 52.95 -19.40
N ILE A 158 45.49 53.56 -19.14
CA ILE A 158 45.12 54.89 -18.57
C ILE A 158 43.62 54.82 -18.11
N LEU A 159 42.98 55.57 -17.18
CA LEU A 159 43.27 56.44 -16.00
C LEU A 159 41.95 56.51 -15.11
N PRO A 160 41.85 57.22 -13.95
CA PRO A 160 40.87 56.90 -12.88
C PRO A 160 39.87 58.01 -12.43
N GLY A 161 38.98 57.68 -11.47
CA GLY A 161 38.24 58.65 -10.65
C GLY A 161 37.54 58.04 -9.41
N ARG A 162 38.00 58.38 -8.19
CA ARG A 162 37.36 58.09 -6.88
C ARG A 162 37.69 59.22 -5.90
N LEU A 163 36.78 59.56 -4.97
CA LEU A 163 37.13 60.10 -3.65
C LEU A 163 35.93 59.97 -2.66
N HIS A 164 36.15 60.29 -1.38
CA HIS A 164 35.27 59.94 -0.24
C HIS A 164 35.01 61.12 0.72
N HIS A 165 33.84 61.07 1.39
CA HIS A 165 33.52 61.60 2.73
C HIS A 165 33.89 63.06 3.14
N ARG A 166 32.87 63.82 3.57
CA ARG A 166 32.76 64.48 4.90
C ARG A 166 31.42 65.23 5.05
N GLY A 167 31.07 65.66 6.27
CA GLY A 167 30.17 66.80 6.51
C GLY A 167 28.82 66.49 7.17
N VAL A 168 28.60 67.02 8.37
CA VAL A 168 27.33 67.04 9.13
C VAL A 168 26.58 68.36 8.84
N GLY A 169 25.25 68.36 8.78
CA GLY A 169 24.45 69.60 8.67
C GLY A 169 22.94 69.42 8.92
N ARG A 170 22.30 70.39 9.60
CA ARG A 170 20.83 70.51 9.83
C ARG A 170 20.19 71.27 8.64
N ARG A 171 18.92 71.16 8.19
CA ARG A 171 17.55 70.93 8.75
C ARG A 171 16.73 72.23 8.95
N ASP A 172 15.44 72.17 8.56
CA ASP A 172 14.26 72.98 8.96
C ASP A 172 13.66 74.04 7.97
N GLY A 173 12.32 74.27 8.05
CA GLY A 173 11.45 75.13 7.19
C GLY A 173 10.52 74.32 6.23
N LEU A 174 9.17 74.41 6.12
CA LEU A 174 8.06 75.35 6.51
C LEU A 174 8.02 76.70 5.73
N ASP A 175 6.88 77.28 5.29
CA ASP A 175 5.46 76.85 5.02
C ASP A 175 4.69 78.01 4.28
N GLN A 176 3.40 77.86 3.92
CA GLN A 176 2.39 78.89 3.50
C GLN A 176 2.46 79.52 2.07
N ALA A 177 1.42 80.18 1.48
CA ALA A 177 -0.07 80.07 1.50
C ALA A 177 -0.77 81.05 0.49
N GLY A 178 -2.04 80.78 0.07
CA GLY A 178 -2.98 81.70 -0.66
C GLY A 178 -3.90 80.97 -1.69
N ARG A 179 -5.25 81.03 -1.70
CA ARG A 179 -6.29 82.12 -1.90
C ARG A 179 -6.54 82.47 -3.40
N TRP A 180 -7.75 82.64 -3.97
CA TRP A 180 -9.17 82.74 -3.50
C TRP A 180 -10.20 82.50 -4.68
N ASP A 181 -11.45 82.02 -4.40
CA ASP A 181 -12.78 82.33 -5.06
C ASP A 181 -13.02 82.20 -6.63
N ARG A 182 -14.24 82.11 -7.23
CA ARG A 182 -15.68 82.06 -6.79
C ARG A 182 -16.72 81.45 -7.80
N LEU A 183 -17.75 80.78 -7.25
CA LEU A 183 -19.21 80.66 -7.62
C LEU A 183 -19.82 80.82 -9.05
N ARG A 184 -20.69 79.87 -9.45
CA ARG A 184 -22.19 79.97 -9.70
C ARG A 184 -22.77 78.66 -10.32
N ARG A 185 -23.66 77.87 -9.68
CA ARG A 185 -25.14 77.97 -9.47
C ARG A 185 -26.07 77.62 -10.67
N ARG A 186 -26.85 76.51 -10.58
CA ARG A 186 -28.34 76.44 -10.64
C ARG A 186 -28.91 75.01 -10.35
N ARG A 187 -30.25 74.91 -10.16
CA ARG A 187 -31.11 73.77 -9.66
C ARG A 187 -32.50 73.83 -10.38
N PRO A 188 -33.60 73.04 -10.15
CA PRO A 188 -34.15 72.33 -8.95
C PRO A 188 -33.81 70.80 -8.92
N GLY A 189 -34.52 69.82 -8.31
CA GLY A 189 -35.76 69.69 -7.50
C GLY A 189 -35.66 68.58 -6.43
N HIS A 190 -36.67 68.07 -5.68
CA HIS A 190 -38.16 68.06 -5.71
C HIS A 190 -38.80 66.91 -6.53
N ARG A 191 -39.82 66.16 -6.05
CA ARG A 191 -40.58 66.12 -4.75
C ARG A 191 -41.28 64.74 -4.58
N ALA A 192 -41.62 64.16 -3.41
CA ALA A 192 -41.16 64.32 -2.02
C ALA A 192 -40.39 63.06 -1.55
N THR A 193 -40.91 61.95 -0.97
CA THR A 193 -42.17 61.56 -0.28
C THR A 193 -41.98 60.12 0.28
N ASP A 194 -42.38 59.67 1.49
CA ASP A 194 -42.59 60.34 2.78
C ASP A 194 -42.48 59.34 3.98
N LEU A 195 -43.08 59.59 5.16
CA LEU A 195 -42.70 59.02 6.48
C LEU A 195 -43.91 58.73 7.44
N PRO A 196 -43.76 58.35 8.75
CA PRO A 196 -42.60 57.92 9.60
C PRO A 196 -42.79 56.50 10.22
N GLY A 197 -41.97 55.88 11.09
CA GLY A 197 -40.83 56.20 11.98
C GLY A 197 -40.32 54.88 12.65
N LEU A 198 -39.51 54.81 13.71
CA LEU A 198 -39.00 55.81 14.67
C LEU A 198 -37.52 55.53 15.10
N HIS A 199 -36.72 56.59 15.19
CA HIS A 199 -35.53 56.78 16.06
C HIS A 199 -34.18 56.05 15.79
N ARG A 200 -33.12 56.56 16.45
CA ARG A 200 -31.69 56.51 16.06
C ARG A 200 -30.74 56.45 17.28
N PRO A 201 -29.43 56.11 17.09
CA PRO A 201 -28.44 55.89 18.15
C PRO A 201 -27.51 57.11 18.40
N LEU A 202 -26.45 56.91 19.21
CA LEU A 202 -25.06 57.47 19.21
C LEU A 202 -24.48 57.52 20.68
N PRO A 203 -23.28 58.07 21.04
CA PRO A 203 -22.21 57.23 21.63
C PRO A 203 -21.54 57.86 22.88
N VAL A 204 -20.32 57.44 23.29
CA VAL A 204 -19.23 58.33 23.80
C VAL A 204 -17.88 57.59 23.94
N ARG A 205 -16.77 58.34 24.11
CA ARG A 205 -15.35 57.88 24.17
C ARG A 205 -14.77 57.90 25.59
N ALA A 206 -13.68 57.15 25.82
CA ALA A 206 -12.57 57.53 26.73
C ALA A 206 -11.22 56.90 26.29
N ARG A 207 -10.09 57.43 26.76
CA ARG A 207 -8.69 56.98 26.49
C ARG A 207 -7.77 57.36 27.67
N HIS A 208 -6.55 56.78 27.69
CA HIS A 208 -5.39 56.99 28.61
C HIS A 208 -5.25 55.96 29.75
N ARG A 209 -4.05 55.59 30.26
CA ARG A 209 -2.64 55.86 29.84
C ARG A 209 -1.72 54.73 30.35
N ASP A 210 -0.55 54.56 29.71
CA ASP A 210 0.61 53.75 30.12
C ASP A 210 1.58 54.62 31.00
N PRO A 211 2.72 54.17 31.60
CA PRO A 211 3.31 52.81 31.74
C PRO A 211 3.95 52.49 33.13
N ALA A 212 4.51 51.27 33.34
CA ALA A 212 5.76 51.05 34.12
C ALA A 212 6.31 49.59 34.09
N ARG A 213 7.64 49.44 34.34
CA ARG A 213 8.42 48.19 34.51
C ARG A 213 8.30 47.67 35.99
N ALA A 214 8.78 46.50 36.45
CA ALA A 214 9.87 45.61 36.01
C ALA A 214 9.85 44.23 36.77
N ALA A 215 10.60 43.23 36.23
CA ALA A 215 11.21 42.06 36.92
C ALA A 215 10.32 41.06 37.70
N GLY A 216 10.83 39.85 37.96
CA GLY A 216 10.18 38.85 38.85
C GLY A 216 10.29 37.38 38.42
N VAL A 217 11.34 36.69 38.88
CA VAL A 217 11.65 35.27 38.61
C VAL A 217 10.73 34.28 39.38
N ARG A 218 10.49 33.10 38.78
CA ARG A 218 10.33 31.70 39.32
C ARG A 218 10.36 31.47 40.87
N GLU A 219 9.84 30.39 41.48
CA GLU A 219 9.29 29.09 41.03
C GLU A 219 8.57 28.30 42.17
N ARG A 220 7.94 27.16 41.83
CA ARG A 220 7.78 25.91 42.63
C ARG A 220 6.96 25.90 43.94
N HIS A 221 5.87 25.13 43.90
CA HIS A 221 5.41 24.31 45.03
C HIS A 221 6.47 23.27 45.50
N ARG A 222 6.39 22.88 46.78
CA ARG A 222 6.62 21.49 47.21
C ARG A 222 5.54 21.05 48.24
N ARG A 223 5.57 19.79 48.68
CA ARG A 223 4.42 19.03 49.21
C ARG A 223 4.60 18.60 50.69
N VAL A 224 3.48 18.57 51.45
CA VAL A 224 3.08 17.51 52.44
C VAL A 224 3.94 17.44 53.73
N PRO A 225 3.39 17.23 54.96
CA PRO A 225 2.38 16.21 55.31
C PRO A 225 1.26 16.55 56.33
N LEU A 226 0.40 15.54 56.55
CA LEU A 226 -0.54 15.30 57.67
C LEU A 226 0.23 14.98 58.99
N PRO A 227 -0.37 14.85 60.22
CA PRO A 227 -1.75 14.39 60.50
C PRO A 227 -2.51 14.90 61.78
N ALA A 228 -3.73 14.35 61.95
CA ALA A 228 -4.37 13.90 63.22
C ALA A 228 -5.36 14.78 64.06
N ARG A 229 -6.58 14.22 64.20
CA ARG A 229 -7.47 14.09 65.39
C ARG A 229 -8.25 15.29 66.03
N ARG A 230 -9.59 15.17 65.90
CA ARG A 230 -10.65 15.20 66.96
C ARG A 230 -10.84 16.45 67.87
N ALA A 231 -11.96 17.15 67.63
CA ALA A 231 -13.03 17.56 68.58
C ALA A 231 -14.12 18.28 67.76
N ARG A 232 -15.40 18.47 68.14
CA ARG A 232 -16.46 17.87 69.00
C ARG A 232 -17.47 19.02 69.20
N GLY A 233 -18.78 18.75 69.19
CA GLY A 233 -19.83 19.70 69.55
C GLY A 233 -20.47 20.48 68.37
N ASP A 234 -21.79 20.73 68.35
CA ASP A 234 -22.86 20.09 69.13
C ASP A 234 -24.28 20.37 68.56
N GLN A 235 -25.21 19.43 68.74
CA GLN A 235 -26.70 19.58 68.89
C GLN A 235 -27.53 20.45 67.89
N ALA A 236 -28.87 20.48 67.86
CA ALA A 236 -30.00 19.53 68.08
C ALA A 236 -31.28 20.21 67.49
N GLY A 237 -32.47 19.61 67.33
CA GLY A 237 -33.00 18.25 67.57
C GLY A 237 -34.07 17.89 66.51
N GLU A 238 -34.62 16.67 66.46
CA GLU A 238 -35.76 16.14 67.24
C GLU A 238 -37.16 16.37 66.62
N GLN A 239 -38.17 15.48 66.70
CA GLN A 239 -38.18 13.99 66.80
C GLN A 239 -39.63 13.40 66.69
N ARG A 240 -39.72 12.04 66.64
CA ARG A 240 -40.86 11.12 66.94
C ARG A 240 -41.84 10.79 65.79
N GLY A 241 -42.41 9.57 65.69
CA GLY A 241 -42.34 8.40 66.59
C GLY A 241 -42.46 7.02 65.90
N PRO A 242 -42.40 5.88 66.64
CA PRO A 242 -41.96 4.57 66.10
C PRO A 242 -42.79 3.31 66.44
N ALA A 243 -42.44 2.17 65.81
CA ALA A 243 -42.61 0.78 66.31
C ALA A 243 -41.64 -0.14 65.50
N GLU A 244 -40.59 -0.76 66.07
CA GLU A 244 -40.46 -1.94 66.97
C GLU A 244 -40.21 -3.29 66.20
N PRO A 245 -39.38 -4.24 66.69
CA PRO A 245 -38.65 -5.21 65.84
C PRO A 245 -38.69 -6.68 66.33
N ARG A 246 -37.64 -7.50 66.03
CA ARG A 246 -37.28 -8.89 66.51
C ARG A 246 -37.67 -10.04 65.55
N LEU A 247 -37.01 -11.23 65.48
CA LEU A 247 -35.74 -11.78 66.05
C LEU A 247 -35.22 -13.02 65.23
N ARG A 248 -34.04 -13.52 65.64
CA ARG A 248 -33.35 -14.85 65.55
C ARG A 248 -34.20 -16.15 65.27
N GLU A 249 -33.69 -17.36 64.93
CA GLU A 249 -32.33 -18.00 64.95
C GLU A 249 -32.21 -19.38 64.18
N ARG A 250 -30.97 -19.95 64.12
CA ARG A 250 -30.54 -21.39 64.14
C ARG A 250 -30.98 -22.47 63.09
N HIS A 251 -29.98 -22.90 62.30
CA HIS A 251 -29.34 -24.27 62.25
C HIS A 251 -30.13 -25.62 62.11
N ALA A 252 -29.65 -26.45 61.16
CA ALA A 252 -29.21 -27.88 61.30
C ALA A 252 -29.92 -29.05 60.53
N ALA A 253 -29.14 -29.63 59.59
CA ALA A 253 -28.84 -31.07 59.37
C ALA A 253 -29.85 -32.14 58.83
N ARG A 254 -29.43 -32.73 57.68
CA ARG A 254 -29.40 -34.17 57.26
C ARG A 254 -30.68 -35.02 56.96
N LEU A 255 -30.72 -35.49 55.69
CA LEU A 255 -31.00 -36.88 55.19
C LEU A 255 -32.38 -37.55 55.40
N GLY A 256 -33.01 -38.09 54.34
CA GLY A 256 -34.07 -39.13 54.50
C GLY A 256 -35.04 -39.47 53.34
N ARG A 257 -34.59 -40.27 52.35
CA ARG A 257 -35.33 -41.09 51.35
C ARG A 257 -36.89 -41.20 51.35
N HIS A 258 -37.48 -40.97 50.16
CA HIS A 258 -38.50 -41.79 49.44
C HIS A 258 -39.74 -42.42 50.16
N ARG A 259 -40.97 -42.06 49.74
CA ARG A 259 -41.81 -42.78 48.73
C ARG A 259 -43.18 -42.11 48.44
N GLN A 260 -43.66 -42.31 47.20
CA GLN A 260 -45.05 -42.56 46.69
C GLN A 260 -46.28 -42.08 47.51
N ARG A 261 -47.39 -41.59 46.93
CA ARG A 261 -48.10 -41.84 45.62
C ARG A 261 -49.04 -40.63 45.29
N HIS A 262 -49.94 -40.57 44.29
CA HIS A 262 -50.37 -41.57 43.30
C HIS A 262 -50.52 -41.07 41.84
N GLY A 263 -51.58 -40.33 41.49
CA GLY A 263 -52.08 -40.29 40.10
C GLY A 263 -53.40 -39.50 39.91
N ASP A 264 -54.29 -39.87 38.99
CA ASP A 264 -54.26 -41.05 38.10
C ASP A 264 -55.29 -40.79 36.95
N ARG A 265 -55.03 -40.91 35.63
CA ARG A 265 -53.98 -41.60 34.88
C ARG A 265 -53.13 -40.60 34.02
N HIS A 266 -53.03 -40.52 32.67
CA HIS A 266 -53.57 -41.27 31.51
C HIS A 266 -52.48 -41.84 30.58
N ARG A 267 -52.80 -42.13 29.30
CA ARG A 267 -52.29 -43.29 28.54
C ARG A 267 -52.46 -43.13 27.00
N ARG A 268 -51.76 -43.80 26.05
CA ARG A 268 -50.43 -44.49 25.87
C ARG A 268 -50.51 -45.40 24.58
N PRO A 269 -49.54 -46.25 24.12
CA PRO A 269 -48.05 -46.26 24.20
C PRO A 269 -47.23 -46.86 22.97
N VAL A 270 -45.88 -46.64 22.95
CA VAL A 270 -44.78 -47.65 22.75
C VAL A 270 -44.32 -48.27 21.38
N ARG A 271 -42.98 -48.50 21.32
CA ARG A 271 -42.13 -49.50 20.56
C ARG A 271 -41.43 -49.17 19.22
N ARG A 272 -40.21 -49.74 19.11
CA ARG A 272 -39.40 -50.18 17.93
C ARG A 272 -39.31 -51.74 18.02
N PRO A 273 -38.78 -52.54 17.05
CA PRO A 273 -38.00 -52.24 15.84
C PRO A 273 -38.52 -52.94 14.56
N GLY A 274 -37.70 -53.05 13.48
CA GLY A 274 -37.98 -53.89 12.31
C GLY A 274 -36.93 -53.81 11.19
N ARG A 275 -36.81 -54.85 10.36
CA ARG A 275 -35.91 -55.00 9.18
C ARG A 275 -36.61 -55.87 8.12
N ASP A 276 -36.14 -55.83 6.87
CA ASP A 276 -36.30 -56.87 5.83
C ASP A 276 -37.75 -57.09 5.26
N VAL A 277 -38.05 -57.60 4.04
CA VAL A 277 -37.26 -57.92 2.82
C VAL A 277 -38.20 -58.21 1.60
N ARG A 278 -37.67 -58.17 0.34
CA ARG A 278 -38.21 -58.75 -0.94
C ARG A 278 -39.46 -58.08 -1.60
N ARG A 279 -39.33 -57.57 -2.85
CA ARG A 279 -39.73 -58.17 -4.18
C ARG A 279 -41.18 -57.80 -4.60
N GLN A 280 -41.59 -57.78 -5.88
CA GLN A 280 -40.97 -58.20 -7.15
C GLN A 280 -41.45 -57.35 -8.36
N ARG A 281 -40.77 -57.50 -9.52
CA ARG A 281 -41.19 -57.35 -10.96
C ARG A 281 -42.56 -56.72 -11.31
N GLN A 282 -42.77 -55.99 -12.42
CA GLN A 282 -42.36 -56.30 -13.81
C GLN A 282 -42.10 -55.06 -14.71
N ARG A 283 -41.50 -55.28 -15.90
CA ARG A 283 -41.64 -54.47 -17.14
C ARG A 283 -42.52 -55.27 -18.13
N PRO A 284 -43.31 -54.63 -19.02
CA PRO A 284 -42.86 -54.34 -20.41
C PRO A 284 -42.65 -52.80 -20.65
N ALA A 285 -42.05 -52.23 -21.72
CA ALA A 285 -41.91 -52.55 -23.15
C ALA A 285 -43.18 -52.26 -23.99
N HIS A 286 -43.17 -51.82 -25.25
CA HIS A 286 -42.13 -51.34 -26.19
C HIS A 286 -42.81 -50.45 -27.29
N HIS A 287 -42.04 -49.75 -28.14
CA HIS A 287 -42.27 -49.44 -29.60
C HIS A 287 -43.73 -49.36 -30.19
N ARG A 288 -44.10 -48.46 -31.12
CA ARG A 288 -43.40 -47.97 -32.35
C ARG A 288 -44.27 -46.98 -33.18
N HIS A 289 -43.69 -46.42 -34.25
CA HIS A 289 -44.29 -45.94 -35.53
C HIS A 289 -45.15 -44.64 -35.67
N ARG A 290 -44.64 -43.76 -36.57
CA ARG A 290 -45.33 -42.86 -37.54
C ARG A 290 -45.74 -43.68 -38.81
N PRO A 291 -46.33 -43.18 -39.94
CA PRO A 291 -46.51 -41.78 -40.40
C PRO A 291 -47.74 -41.38 -41.30
N GLY A 292 -47.89 -40.07 -41.58
CA GLY A 292 -48.42 -39.52 -42.86
C GLY A 292 -49.96 -39.43 -43.07
N THR A 293 -50.50 -38.73 -44.09
CA THR A 293 -49.93 -37.73 -45.04
C THR A 293 -51.01 -36.92 -45.82
N ARG A 294 -50.70 -35.67 -46.22
CA ARG A 294 -51.26 -34.90 -47.40
C ARG A 294 -52.74 -34.46 -47.36
N CYS A 295 -53.24 -33.47 -48.13
CA CYS A 295 -52.76 -32.47 -49.14
C CYS A 295 -53.74 -31.25 -49.15
N GLN A 296 -53.76 -30.15 -49.94
CA GLN A 296 -53.01 -29.48 -51.06
C GLN A 296 -53.44 -27.96 -51.04
N LEU A 297 -53.10 -27.00 -51.92
CA LEU A 297 -52.25 -26.90 -53.13
C LEU A 297 -51.14 -25.83 -52.88
N TYR A 298 -50.91 -24.62 -53.43
CA TYR A 298 -51.15 -23.78 -54.66
C TYR A 298 -49.84 -22.91 -54.79
N VAL A 299 -49.28 -22.41 -55.91
CA VAL A 299 -49.72 -21.50 -57.02
C VAL A 299 -50.03 -20.05 -56.54
N LEU A 300 -49.45 -18.95 -57.05
CA LEU A 300 -48.20 -18.65 -57.83
C LEU A 300 -47.69 -17.22 -57.35
N ARG A 301 -47.25 -16.15 -58.06
CA ARG A 301 -46.99 -15.78 -59.49
C ARG A 301 -46.07 -14.53 -59.65
N LEU A 302 -44.75 -14.71 -59.85
CA LEU A 302 -43.75 -13.69 -60.36
C LEU A 302 -43.44 -12.50 -59.40
N SER A 303 -42.30 -11.77 -59.40
CA SER A 303 -41.02 -11.72 -60.17
C SER A 303 -39.90 -11.18 -59.21
N ALA A 304 -38.65 -10.74 -59.50
CA ALA A 304 -37.80 -10.48 -60.68
C ALA A 304 -36.27 -10.58 -60.30
N LEU A 305 -35.34 -9.85 -60.97
CA LEU A 305 -33.86 -9.87 -60.77
C LEU A 305 -33.18 -8.49 -60.94
N GLY A 306 -31.96 -8.31 -60.42
CA GLY A 306 -31.07 -7.15 -60.71
C GLY A 306 -29.69 -7.21 -60.03
N ARG A 307 -28.60 -6.73 -60.67
CA ARG A 307 -27.19 -6.82 -60.16
C ARG A 307 -26.33 -5.56 -60.43
N GLY A 308 -25.64 -5.08 -59.38
CA GLY A 308 -24.23 -4.65 -59.42
C GLY A 308 -23.85 -3.25 -59.96
N GLY A 309 -22.73 -2.70 -59.45
CA GLY A 309 -22.11 -1.44 -59.91
C GLY A 309 -20.87 -1.04 -59.11
N ARG A 310 -19.91 -0.30 -59.71
CA ARG A 310 -18.65 0.20 -59.09
C ARG A 310 -18.34 1.63 -59.62
N ARG A 311 -17.81 2.56 -58.79
CA ARG A 311 -16.64 3.47 -59.01
C ARG A 311 -16.57 4.72 -58.08
N ARG A 312 -15.46 5.48 -58.18
CA ARG A 312 -15.06 6.79 -57.55
C ARG A 312 -15.03 7.90 -58.66
N PRO A 313 -14.65 9.21 -58.50
CA PRO A 313 -14.26 10.07 -57.34
C PRO A 313 -15.32 11.21 -57.13
N PRO A 314 -15.13 12.57 -57.09
CA PRO A 314 -13.99 13.53 -56.89
C PRO A 314 -13.50 13.64 -55.41
N ARG A 315 -12.74 14.62 -54.85
CA ARG A 315 -11.92 15.83 -55.22
C ARG A 315 -12.50 17.27 -55.46
N GLY A 316 -11.96 18.25 -54.69
CA GLY A 316 -11.89 19.73 -54.94
C GLY A 316 -12.82 20.60 -54.06
N GLN A 317 -12.52 21.86 -53.65
CA GLN A 317 -11.26 22.63 -53.44
C GLN A 317 -11.55 23.89 -52.55
N GLU A 318 -10.55 24.73 -52.20
CA GLU A 318 -10.66 25.99 -51.39
C GLU A 318 -11.46 27.13 -52.13
N PRO A 319 -11.98 28.23 -51.49
CA PRO A 319 -11.15 29.22 -50.74
C PRO A 319 -11.76 30.06 -49.56
N ARG A 320 -10.91 30.30 -48.55
CA ARG A 320 -10.52 31.56 -47.83
C ARG A 320 -11.47 32.80 -47.64
N ARG A 321 -11.55 33.23 -46.35
CA ARG A 321 -11.57 34.63 -45.79
C ARG A 321 -12.72 35.57 -46.21
N TYR A 322 -13.02 36.71 -45.55
CA TYR A 322 -12.58 37.40 -44.30
C TYR A 322 -13.79 37.46 -43.32
N GLY A 323 -13.68 37.61 -41.99
CA GLY A 323 -13.38 38.86 -41.24
C GLY A 323 -14.66 39.68 -40.96
N ASP A 324 -14.86 40.41 -39.85
CA ASP A 324 -14.11 40.47 -38.58
C ASP A 324 -14.95 41.23 -37.50
N GLN A 325 -14.68 41.03 -36.19
CA GLN A 325 -15.07 41.91 -35.04
C GLN A 325 -16.59 42.15 -34.72
N LEU A 326 -17.05 42.52 -33.50
CA LEU A 326 -16.55 42.36 -32.11
C LEU A 326 -17.67 42.58 -31.05
N ALA A 327 -17.42 42.14 -29.81
CA ALA A 327 -18.00 42.58 -28.52
C ALA A 327 -19.50 42.29 -28.19
N GLY A 328 -19.81 42.09 -26.89
CA GLY A 328 -21.21 42.07 -26.38
C GLY A 328 -21.50 41.10 -25.23
N ARG A 329 -21.00 41.36 -24.02
CA ARG A 329 -21.08 40.49 -22.82
C ARG A 329 -22.47 39.89 -22.50
N VAL A 330 -22.53 38.56 -22.51
CA VAL A 330 -22.73 37.71 -21.32
C VAL A 330 -23.80 38.14 -20.30
N HIS A 331 -24.94 37.45 -20.34
CA HIS A 331 -25.65 36.91 -19.17
C HIS A 331 -25.97 35.44 -19.49
N ILE A 332 -25.71 34.52 -18.56
CA ILE A 332 -26.03 33.08 -18.74
C ILE A 332 -27.11 32.68 -17.73
N VAL A 333 -28.33 32.51 -18.24
CA VAL A 333 -29.40 31.74 -17.60
C VAL A 333 -29.27 30.29 -18.09
N PRO A 334 -29.42 29.26 -17.22
CA PRO A 334 -29.31 27.87 -17.66
C PRO A 334 -30.51 27.48 -18.55
N THR A 335 -30.23 26.80 -19.66
CA THR A 335 -31.23 26.17 -20.53
C THR A 335 -30.85 24.73 -20.84
N ASP A 336 -31.85 23.87 -20.93
CA ASP A 336 -31.70 22.43 -21.15
C ASP A 336 -30.99 22.05 -22.45
N LEU A 337 -30.36 20.88 -22.45
CA LEU A 337 -30.08 20.12 -23.67
C LEU A 337 -30.65 18.71 -23.51
N GLY A 338 -31.68 18.41 -24.32
CA GLY A 338 -32.47 17.19 -24.25
C GLY A 338 -31.75 15.93 -24.74
N HIS A 339 -32.39 14.79 -24.49
CA HIS A 339 -31.86 13.47 -24.83
C HIS A 339 -31.75 13.22 -26.34
N VAL A 340 -30.58 12.74 -26.78
CA VAL A 340 -30.46 11.86 -27.96
C VAL A 340 -29.64 10.64 -27.55
N HIS A 341 -30.19 9.44 -27.76
CA HIS A 341 -29.45 8.19 -27.56
C HIS A 341 -28.43 7.97 -28.68
N ASP A 342 -27.23 7.48 -28.36
CA ASP A 342 -26.45 6.65 -29.28
C ASP A 342 -25.88 5.39 -28.60
N ARG A 343 -25.94 4.27 -29.34
CA ARG A 343 -25.49 2.94 -28.95
C ARG A 343 -24.17 2.58 -29.66
N ARG A 344 -23.03 3.16 -29.26
CA ARG A 344 -21.68 2.59 -29.54
C ARG A 344 -20.60 3.01 -28.52
N ARG A 345 -20.29 2.13 -27.56
CA ARG A 345 -18.96 2.08 -26.90
C ARG A 345 -18.42 0.66 -26.83
N ALA A 346 -17.90 0.19 -27.95
CA ALA A 346 -17.01 -0.96 -28.04
C ALA A 346 -15.92 -0.67 -29.08
N HIS A 347 -14.71 -1.20 -28.87
CA HIS A 347 -13.53 -1.07 -29.76
C HIS A 347 -12.98 0.35 -30.00
N VAL A 348 -12.11 0.80 -29.10
CA VAL A 348 -10.84 1.46 -29.49
C VAL A 348 -9.72 0.67 -28.83
N GLY A 349 -8.96 -0.09 -29.63
CA GLY A 349 -8.05 -1.10 -29.08
C GLY A 349 -7.13 -1.80 -30.08
N ARG A 350 -6.78 -1.13 -31.20
CA ARG A 350 -5.73 -1.50 -32.17
C ARG A 350 -5.71 -0.49 -33.32
N ALA A 351 -4.64 0.29 -33.45
CA ALA A 351 -4.05 0.72 -34.73
C ALA A 351 -2.90 1.74 -34.50
N LEU A 352 -1.67 1.25 -34.30
CA LEU A 352 -0.45 1.98 -34.68
C LEU A 352 0.73 1.00 -34.80
N ARG A 353 0.62 0.12 -35.79
CA ARG A 353 1.74 -0.58 -36.44
C ARG A 353 1.41 -0.69 -37.92
N LEU A 354 2.24 -0.10 -38.77
CA LEU A 354 2.49 -0.39 -40.19
C LEU A 354 2.87 0.90 -40.93
N GLN A 355 4.17 1.23 -40.92
CA GLN A 355 4.77 1.83 -42.11
C GLN A 355 6.28 1.56 -42.18
N GLU A 356 6.63 0.31 -42.49
CA GLU A 356 7.92 -0.02 -43.09
C GLU A 356 7.79 -1.33 -43.89
N GLN A 357 8.78 -1.62 -44.74
CA GLN A 357 8.85 -2.78 -45.65
C GLN A 357 7.82 -2.84 -46.79
N ARG A 358 8.14 -2.14 -47.89
CA ARG A 358 7.88 -2.60 -49.26
C ARG A 358 9.22 -2.94 -49.93
N ALA A 359 9.66 -4.20 -49.88
CA ALA A 359 10.65 -4.81 -50.78
C ALA A 359 10.73 -6.33 -50.49
N GLY A 360 11.09 -7.13 -51.49
CA GLY A 360 11.34 -8.58 -51.32
C GLY A 360 10.13 -9.47 -51.61
N ALA A 361 9.95 -9.84 -52.88
CA ALA A 361 9.05 -10.93 -53.26
C ALA A 361 9.78 -12.28 -53.14
N GLY A 362 9.17 -13.26 -52.48
CA GLY A 362 9.72 -14.62 -52.33
C GLY A 362 8.60 -15.65 -52.23
N LEU A 363 8.55 -16.59 -53.18
CA LEU A 363 7.41 -17.48 -53.38
C LEU A 363 7.51 -18.73 -52.49
N VAL A 364 6.62 -18.86 -51.49
CA VAL A 364 6.48 -20.09 -50.69
C VAL A 364 5.04 -20.60 -50.73
N ARG A 365 4.83 -21.73 -51.41
CA ARG A 365 3.53 -22.35 -51.69
C ARG A 365 2.99 -23.07 -50.44
N ARG A 366 2.08 -22.44 -49.70
CA ARG A 366 1.43 -23.06 -48.51
C ARG A 366 0.26 -23.97 -48.91
N LEU A 367 0.42 -25.27 -48.69
CA LEU A 367 -0.69 -26.22 -48.68
C LEU A 367 -1.71 -25.82 -47.60
N HIS A 368 -2.97 -25.71 -47.99
CA HIS A 368 -4.07 -25.41 -47.06
C HIS A 368 -4.59 -26.71 -46.45
N THR A 369 -4.34 -26.92 -45.16
CA THR A 369 -5.17 -27.80 -44.33
C THR A 369 -6.33 -26.97 -43.76
N GLY A 370 -7.57 -27.40 -44.02
CA GLY A 370 -8.77 -26.69 -43.56
C GLY A 370 -8.91 -26.73 -42.03
N PRO A 371 -9.57 -25.73 -41.42
CA PRO A 371 -9.81 -25.72 -39.98
C PRO A 371 -10.73 -26.87 -39.57
N GLN A 372 -10.20 -27.79 -38.76
CA GLN A 372 -10.99 -28.84 -38.09
C GLN A 372 -12.11 -28.19 -37.23
N PRO A 373 -13.35 -28.73 -37.25
CA PRO A 373 -14.44 -28.16 -36.46
C PRO A 373 -14.16 -28.35 -34.96
N VAL A 374 -13.89 -27.25 -34.26
CA VAL A 374 -13.75 -27.25 -32.80
C VAL A 374 -15.09 -27.66 -32.19
N SER A 375 -15.11 -28.79 -31.51
CA SER A 375 -16.33 -29.31 -30.90
C SER A 375 -16.87 -28.33 -29.85
N ARG A 376 -18.14 -27.97 -30.00
CA ARG A 376 -18.85 -27.10 -29.04
C ARG A 376 -18.86 -27.83 -27.69
N PRO A 377 -18.35 -27.23 -26.60
CA PRO A 377 -18.23 -27.94 -25.33
C PRO A 377 -19.61 -28.38 -24.83
N ALA A 378 -19.67 -29.56 -24.21
CA ALA A 378 -20.91 -30.12 -23.69
C ALA A 378 -21.60 -29.14 -22.71
N SER A 379 -22.93 -29.05 -22.80
CA SER A 379 -23.72 -28.10 -22.01
C SER A 379 -23.42 -28.23 -20.51
N GLY A 380 -22.96 -27.15 -19.89
CA GLY A 380 -22.59 -27.10 -18.48
C GLY A 380 -21.13 -27.43 -18.14
N ALA A 381 -20.25 -27.66 -19.12
CA ALA A 381 -18.81 -27.74 -18.91
C ALA A 381 -18.23 -26.42 -18.35
N LEU A 382 -17.25 -26.50 -17.45
CA LEU A 382 -16.58 -25.32 -16.87
C LEU A 382 -15.39 -24.89 -17.73
N ARG A 383 -15.33 -23.60 -18.06
CA ARG A 383 -14.22 -22.96 -18.78
C ARG A 383 -13.32 -22.22 -17.78
N VAL A 384 -12.02 -22.51 -17.79
CA VAL A 384 -11.03 -21.82 -16.94
C VAL A 384 -10.73 -20.43 -17.51
N LEU A 385 -10.61 -19.45 -16.62
CA LEU A 385 -10.21 -18.07 -16.91
C LEU A 385 -9.13 -17.60 -15.92
N ARG A 386 -8.35 -16.57 -16.29
CA ARG A 386 -7.37 -15.86 -15.43
C ARG A 386 -6.59 -16.79 -14.48
N THR A 387 -5.81 -17.71 -15.05
CA THR A 387 -4.78 -18.46 -14.32
C THR A 387 -3.71 -17.51 -13.80
N ARG A 388 -3.38 -17.57 -12.50
CA ARG A 388 -2.35 -16.75 -11.85
C ARG A 388 -1.51 -17.55 -10.86
N THR A 389 -0.25 -17.13 -10.71
CA THR A 389 0.74 -17.69 -9.78
C THR A 389 1.15 -16.61 -8.78
N ALA A 390 1.13 -16.90 -7.47
CA ALA A 390 1.44 -15.93 -6.40
C ALA A 390 0.59 -14.64 -6.46
N ASP A 391 -0.63 -14.75 -7.00
CA ASP A 391 -1.54 -13.64 -7.36
C ASP A 391 -1.10 -12.75 -8.54
N LEU A 392 -0.01 -13.07 -9.24
CA LEU A 392 0.46 -12.42 -10.46
C LEU A 392 0.12 -13.23 -11.73
N ALA A 393 0.04 -12.55 -12.87
CA ALA A 393 -0.09 -13.20 -14.18
C ALA A 393 1.30 -13.57 -14.72
N ASP A 394 1.51 -14.85 -15.06
CA ASP A 394 2.74 -15.38 -15.69
C ASP A 394 4.08 -14.83 -15.13
N PRO A 395 4.31 -14.82 -13.80
CA PRO A 395 5.42 -14.09 -13.20
C PRO A 395 6.78 -14.74 -13.46
N VAL A 396 7.79 -13.92 -13.75
CA VAL A 396 9.18 -14.32 -13.97
C VAL A 396 10.06 -13.66 -12.90
N GLY A 397 10.76 -14.49 -12.12
CA GLY A 397 11.49 -14.05 -10.93
C GLY A 397 10.56 -13.92 -9.72
N ILE A 398 10.20 -15.05 -9.13
CA ILE A 398 9.59 -15.12 -7.79
C ILE A 398 10.38 -16.04 -6.87
N ASP A 399 10.40 -15.76 -5.57
CA ASP A 399 11.21 -16.51 -4.59
C ASP A 399 10.43 -17.58 -3.79
N ASP A 400 9.11 -17.69 -3.97
CA ASP A 400 8.32 -18.77 -3.35
C ASP A 400 8.43 -20.06 -4.21
N PRO A 401 9.04 -21.15 -3.71
CA PRO A 401 9.19 -22.40 -4.46
C PRO A 401 7.93 -23.30 -4.41
N ALA A 402 6.90 -22.92 -3.64
CA ALA A 402 5.61 -23.62 -3.56
C ALA A 402 4.43 -22.68 -3.90
N PRO A 403 4.52 -21.87 -4.97
CA PRO A 403 3.68 -20.69 -5.12
C PRO A 403 2.21 -21.02 -5.31
N ARG A 404 1.34 -20.11 -4.87
CA ARG A 404 -0.12 -20.25 -4.96
C ARG A 404 -0.59 -20.16 -6.41
N LEU A 405 -1.01 -21.28 -6.98
CA LEU A 405 -1.70 -21.35 -8.26
C LEU A 405 -3.18 -21.06 -8.05
N SER A 406 -3.79 -20.28 -8.94
CA SER A 406 -5.19 -19.86 -8.80
C SER A 406 -5.89 -19.63 -10.14
N TRP A 407 -7.21 -19.81 -10.18
CA TRP A 407 -7.99 -19.69 -11.41
C TRP A 407 -9.43 -19.24 -11.20
N GLN A 408 -9.91 -18.42 -12.12
CA GLN A 408 -11.32 -18.04 -12.24
C GLN A 408 -12.04 -19.02 -13.17
N LEU A 409 -13.37 -19.01 -13.14
CA LEU A 409 -14.20 -19.96 -13.88
C LEU A 409 -15.36 -19.23 -14.56
N ALA A 410 -15.74 -19.72 -15.74
CA ALA A 410 -16.97 -19.37 -16.42
C ALA A 410 -17.75 -20.63 -16.81
N ALA A 411 -19.07 -20.47 -16.87
CA ALA A 411 -20.00 -21.45 -17.39
C ALA A 411 -21.17 -20.68 -17.99
N ASP A 412 -21.81 -21.26 -19.01
CA ASP A 412 -22.86 -20.58 -19.74
C ASP A 412 -24.26 -20.86 -19.11
N ARG A 413 -24.32 -21.58 -17.97
CA ARG A 413 -25.54 -21.92 -17.21
C ARG A 413 -25.56 -21.31 -15.80
N ARG A 414 -26.75 -20.95 -15.31
CA ARG A 414 -27.02 -20.63 -13.89
C ARG A 414 -26.67 -21.82 -12.97
N GLY A 415 -26.28 -21.53 -11.73
CA GLY A 415 -26.02 -22.52 -10.69
C GLY A 415 -24.75 -23.36 -10.90
N ALA A 416 -23.85 -22.94 -11.78
CA ALA A 416 -22.59 -23.63 -12.03
C ALA A 416 -21.63 -23.52 -10.84
N ARG A 417 -20.96 -24.63 -10.50
CA ARG A 417 -19.99 -24.72 -9.39
C ARG A 417 -18.90 -25.73 -9.71
N GLN A 418 -17.68 -25.52 -9.21
CA GLN A 418 -16.64 -26.54 -9.27
C GLN A 418 -16.91 -27.65 -8.24
N VAL A 419 -16.87 -28.91 -8.67
CA VAL A 419 -16.93 -30.10 -7.78
C VAL A 419 -15.63 -30.90 -7.77
N ALA A 420 -14.75 -30.69 -8.74
CA ALA A 420 -13.41 -31.26 -8.81
C ALA A 420 -12.51 -30.40 -9.72
N PHE A 421 -11.20 -30.55 -9.57
CA PHE A 421 -10.19 -29.96 -10.46
C PHE A 421 -9.02 -30.92 -10.71
N GLN A 422 -8.17 -30.58 -11.67
CA GLN A 422 -6.89 -31.25 -11.91
C GLN A 422 -5.88 -30.22 -12.41
N ILE A 423 -4.71 -30.14 -11.77
CA ILE A 423 -3.57 -29.33 -12.20
C ILE A 423 -2.52 -30.26 -12.81
N ARG A 424 -1.89 -29.80 -13.89
CA ARG A 424 -0.65 -30.39 -14.43
C ARG A 424 0.43 -29.32 -14.49
N ALA A 425 1.65 -29.67 -14.09
CA ALA A 425 2.83 -28.83 -14.22
C ALA A 425 3.97 -29.60 -14.91
N ALA A 426 4.74 -28.91 -15.74
CA ALA A 426 5.83 -29.47 -16.52
C ALA A 426 6.95 -28.44 -16.75
N SER A 427 8.15 -28.93 -17.04
CA SER A 427 9.31 -28.10 -17.40
C SER A 427 9.15 -27.38 -18.76
N ALA A 428 8.30 -27.91 -19.65
CA ALA A 428 8.04 -27.35 -20.97
C ALA A 428 6.56 -27.49 -21.39
N PRO A 429 6.01 -26.57 -22.21
CA PRO A 429 4.58 -26.56 -22.55
C PRO A 429 4.16 -27.72 -23.48
N ASN A 430 5.07 -28.22 -24.31
CA ASN A 430 4.82 -29.40 -25.17
C ASN A 430 4.61 -30.70 -24.37
N LEU A 431 5.17 -30.80 -23.16
CA LEU A 431 4.92 -31.91 -22.23
C LEU A 431 3.48 -31.87 -21.70
N LEU A 432 2.96 -30.68 -21.38
CA LEU A 432 1.55 -30.49 -21.01
C LEU A 432 0.59 -30.83 -22.17
N LEU A 433 0.90 -30.35 -23.37
CA LEU A 433 0.09 -30.56 -24.57
C LEU A 433 0.10 -32.03 -25.04
N SER A 434 1.23 -32.73 -24.92
CA SER A 434 1.32 -34.18 -25.15
C SER A 434 0.89 -35.03 -23.95
N GLY A 435 0.33 -34.42 -22.89
CA GLY A 435 -0.29 -35.11 -21.76
C GLY A 435 0.68 -35.81 -20.80
N ARG A 436 1.98 -35.50 -20.87
CA ARG A 436 3.09 -36.14 -20.12
C ARG A 436 3.79 -35.13 -19.18
N PRO A 437 3.14 -34.65 -18.11
CA PRO A 437 3.75 -33.73 -17.15
C PRO A 437 4.89 -34.39 -16.36
N ASP A 438 6.02 -33.72 -16.24
CA ASP A 438 7.24 -34.21 -15.57
C ASP A 438 7.51 -33.57 -14.20
N LEU A 439 6.72 -32.56 -13.79
CA LEU A 439 6.84 -31.88 -12.50
C LEU A 439 5.68 -32.18 -11.54
N TRP A 440 4.44 -32.23 -12.05
CA TRP A 440 3.24 -32.50 -11.24
C TRP A 440 2.04 -32.93 -12.09
N ASP A 441 1.28 -33.92 -11.61
CA ASP A 441 -0.13 -34.11 -11.97
C ASP A 441 -0.89 -34.41 -10.66
N THR A 442 -1.92 -33.63 -10.35
CA THR A 442 -2.71 -33.86 -9.12
C THR A 442 -3.67 -35.05 -9.23
N GLY A 443 -3.88 -35.58 -10.43
CA GLY A 443 -5.08 -36.36 -10.74
C GLY A 443 -6.35 -35.52 -10.54
N ARG A 444 -7.52 -36.17 -10.56
CA ARG A 444 -8.80 -35.51 -10.28
C ARG A 444 -8.98 -35.32 -8.77
N VAL A 445 -8.64 -34.14 -8.26
CA VAL A 445 -8.87 -33.76 -6.87
C VAL A 445 -10.34 -33.38 -6.68
N GLY A 446 -11.02 -33.99 -5.72
CA GLY A 446 -12.38 -33.63 -5.33
C GLY A 446 -12.41 -32.30 -4.57
N GLY A 447 -13.31 -31.40 -4.95
CA GLY A 447 -13.63 -30.20 -4.18
C GLY A 447 -13.68 -28.86 -4.96
N PRO A 448 -14.14 -27.79 -4.29
CA PRO A 448 -14.35 -26.47 -4.88
C PRO A 448 -13.12 -25.53 -4.77
N GLN A 449 -11.91 -26.03 -4.51
CA GLN A 449 -10.71 -25.20 -4.34
C GLN A 449 -10.29 -24.59 -5.69
N GLN A 450 -10.08 -23.26 -5.71
CA GLN A 450 -9.63 -22.49 -6.89
C GLN A 450 -8.33 -21.72 -6.63
N ARG A 451 -7.69 -22.01 -5.49
CA ARG A 451 -6.41 -21.44 -4.99
C ARG A 451 -5.70 -22.59 -4.28
N VAL A 452 -4.56 -23.04 -4.82
CA VAL A 452 -3.84 -24.27 -4.38
C VAL A 452 -2.33 -23.99 -4.45
N ALA A 453 -1.58 -24.31 -3.40
CA ALA A 453 -0.11 -24.21 -3.45
C ALA A 453 0.47 -25.27 -4.40
N TYR A 454 1.53 -24.94 -5.12
CA TYR A 454 2.26 -25.94 -5.90
C TYR A 454 2.86 -27.00 -4.96
N ALA A 455 2.50 -28.27 -5.18
CA ALA A 455 2.95 -29.42 -4.40
C ALA A 455 3.51 -30.54 -5.30
N GLY A 456 4.18 -30.15 -6.39
CA GLY A 456 4.92 -31.06 -7.27
C GLY A 456 6.35 -31.30 -6.80
N ARG A 457 7.22 -31.74 -7.72
CA ARG A 457 8.66 -31.89 -7.46
C ARG A 457 9.27 -30.57 -6.94
N ARG A 458 10.11 -30.65 -5.88
CA ARG A 458 10.79 -29.48 -5.30
C ARG A 458 11.52 -28.69 -6.37
N LEU A 459 11.27 -27.39 -6.38
CA LEU A 459 11.89 -26.44 -7.31
C LEU A 459 13.13 -25.79 -6.68
N GLY A 460 14.00 -25.25 -7.53
CA GLY A 460 15.16 -24.46 -7.15
C GLY A 460 15.30 -23.24 -8.06
N SER A 461 16.35 -22.46 -7.85
CA SER A 461 16.59 -21.20 -8.57
C SER A 461 16.58 -21.37 -10.10
N ARG A 462 16.00 -20.40 -10.81
CA ARG A 462 15.82 -20.39 -12.27
C ARG A 462 14.86 -21.46 -12.81
N ALA A 463 14.14 -22.19 -11.95
CA ALA A 463 13.19 -23.20 -12.41
C ALA A 463 11.97 -22.55 -13.08
N ARG A 464 11.86 -22.72 -14.41
CA ARG A 464 10.66 -22.40 -15.18
C ARG A 464 9.67 -23.57 -15.11
N VAL A 465 8.43 -23.25 -14.78
CA VAL A 465 7.33 -24.21 -14.65
C VAL A 465 6.16 -23.74 -15.50
N HIS A 466 5.78 -24.54 -16.48
CA HIS A 466 4.53 -24.37 -17.20
C HIS A 466 3.43 -25.15 -16.45
N TRP A 467 2.23 -24.60 -16.34
CA TRP A 467 1.11 -25.29 -15.71
C TRP A 467 -0.23 -25.03 -16.41
N GLN A 468 -1.13 -26.00 -16.34
CA GLN A 468 -2.50 -25.91 -16.82
C GLN A 468 -3.46 -26.55 -15.83
N VAL A 469 -4.72 -26.10 -15.81
CA VAL A 469 -5.77 -26.61 -14.92
C VAL A 469 -7.06 -26.87 -15.69
N ARG A 470 -7.84 -27.86 -15.25
CA ARG A 470 -9.23 -28.10 -15.70
C ARG A 470 -10.15 -28.36 -14.52
N ALA A 471 -11.44 -28.11 -14.71
CA ALA A 471 -12.46 -28.15 -13.67
C ALA A 471 -13.70 -28.97 -14.08
N TRP A 472 -14.39 -29.58 -13.11
CA TRP A 472 -15.62 -30.34 -13.31
C TRP A 472 -16.83 -29.59 -12.72
N GLY A 473 -17.91 -29.47 -13.51
CA GLY A 473 -19.15 -28.77 -13.13
C GLY A 473 -20.26 -29.64 -12.51
N GLY A 474 -20.04 -30.95 -12.47
CA GLY A 474 -21.04 -31.96 -12.10
C GLY A 474 -20.71 -33.31 -12.73
N PRO A 475 -21.72 -34.18 -12.99
CA PRO A 475 -21.54 -35.46 -13.68
C PRO A 475 -21.11 -35.34 -15.15
N GLY A 476 -21.42 -34.22 -15.81
CA GLY A 476 -21.25 -33.99 -17.26
C GLY A 476 -19.80 -33.82 -17.77
N GLY A 477 -18.88 -34.66 -17.31
CA GLY A 477 -17.50 -34.69 -17.79
C GLY A 477 -16.59 -33.59 -17.25
N ALA A 478 -15.37 -33.55 -17.77
CA ALA A 478 -14.37 -32.53 -17.47
C ALA A 478 -14.54 -31.33 -18.41
N GLY A 479 -14.32 -30.12 -17.90
CA GLY A 479 -14.05 -28.97 -18.74
C GLY A 479 -12.74 -29.11 -19.53
N PRO A 480 -12.53 -28.29 -20.57
CA PRO A 480 -11.25 -28.22 -21.27
C PRO A 480 -10.13 -27.78 -20.32
N TRP A 481 -8.89 -28.10 -20.69
CA TRP A 481 -7.72 -27.49 -20.08
C TRP A 481 -7.69 -25.98 -20.34
N SER A 482 -7.16 -25.23 -19.38
CA SER A 482 -6.68 -23.87 -19.63
C SER A 482 -5.60 -23.86 -20.71
N ALA A 483 -5.32 -22.69 -21.28
CA ALA A 483 -4.01 -22.49 -21.89
C ALA A 483 -2.91 -22.76 -20.83
N PRO A 484 -1.72 -23.25 -21.23
CA PRO A 484 -0.56 -23.31 -20.34
C PRO A 484 -0.14 -21.91 -19.87
N ALA A 485 -0.38 -21.63 -18.59
CA ALA A 485 0.26 -20.54 -17.87
C ALA A 485 1.68 -20.96 -17.46
N HIS A 486 2.44 -20.05 -16.86
CA HIS A 486 3.74 -20.37 -16.30
C HIS A 486 4.10 -19.55 -15.06
N PHE A 487 5.25 -19.90 -14.49
CA PHE A 487 6.05 -19.05 -13.63
C PHE A 487 7.53 -19.42 -13.76
N GLU A 488 8.41 -18.57 -13.28
CA GLU A 488 9.85 -18.85 -13.21
C GLU A 488 10.42 -18.37 -11.88
N LEU A 489 11.10 -19.26 -11.16
CA LEU A 489 11.75 -18.90 -9.90
C LEU A 489 12.99 -18.04 -10.13
N GLY A 490 13.25 -17.12 -9.21
CA GLY A 490 14.40 -16.23 -9.24
C GLY A 490 15.71 -16.93 -8.83
N LEU A 491 16.61 -16.13 -8.24
CA LEU A 491 17.85 -16.56 -7.59
C LEU A 491 17.58 -16.67 -6.08
N LEU A 492 17.18 -17.87 -5.63
CA LEU A 492 16.63 -18.11 -4.28
C LEU A 492 17.68 -18.05 -3.16
N HIS A 493 18.96 -18.18 -3.50
CA HIS A 493 20.07 -18.24 -2.54
C HIS A 493 21.13 -17.21 -2.89
N ARG A 494 21.92 -16.78 -1.90
CA ARG A 494 22.98 -15.79 -2.13
C ARG A 494 24.00 -16.28 -3.15
N ASP A 495 24.34 -17.56 -3.11
CA ASP A 495 25.37 -18.19 -3.95
C ASP A 495 24.90 -18.45 -5.40
N ASP A 496 23.62 -18.21 -5.70
CA ASP A 496 23.14 -18.13 -7.09
C ASP A 496 23.67 -16.89 -7.82
N TRP A 497 24.07 -15.86 -7.07
CA TRP A 497 24.71 -14.66 -7.58
C TRP A 497 26.23 -14.84 -7.62
N SER A 498 26.82 -14.63 -8.80
CA SER A 498 28.27 -14.46 -8.99
C SER A 498 28.65 -12.99 -9.20
N ALA A 499 27.68 -12.09 -9.17
CA ALA A 499 27.88 -10.66 -9.33
C ALA A 499 28.27 -9.97 -8.01
N SER A 500 29.13 -8.97 -8.13
CA SER A 500 29.53 -8.04 -7.06
C SER A 500 28.72 -6.75 -7.15
N TRP A 501 28.49 -6.08 -6.01
CA TRP A 501 27.91 -4.74 -6.06
C TRP A 501 28.94 -3.73 -6.57
N ILE A 502 28.59 -3.00 -7.62
CA ILE A 502 29.43 -1.95 -8.22
C ILE A 502 28.88 -0.56 -7.88
N THR A 503 29.77 0.41 -7.73
CA THR A 503 29.42 1.81 -7.48
C THR A 503 30.49 2.76 -8.03
N HIS A 504 30.20 4.06 -8.03
CA HIS A 504 31.14 5.08 -8.43
C HIS A 504 32.26 5.22 -7.37
N PRO A 505 33.55 5.34 -7.75
CA PRO A 505 34.65 5.36 -6.78
C PRO A 505 34.53 6.40 -5.65
N ARG A 506 33.93 7.57 -5.90
CA ARG A 506 33.69 8.57 -4.83
C ARG A 506 32.65 8.10 -3.79
N TRP A 507 31.55 7.45 -4.23
CA TRP A 507 30.57 6.84 -3.32
C TRP A 507 31.19 5.73 -2.47
N ALA A 508 32.10 4.93 -3.02
CA ALA A 508 32.87 3.94 -2.25
C ALA A 508 33.82 4.59 -1.23
N ALA A 509 34.37 5.77 -1.54
CA ALA A 509 35.20 6.56 -0.63
C ALA A 509 34.40 7.39 0.40
N GLY A 510 33.06 7.28 0.43
CA GLY A 510 32.20 8.03 1.34
C GLY A 510 31.92 9.48 0.96
N GLY A 511 32.30 9.89 -0.25
CA GLY A 511 31.97 11.19 -0.85
C GLY A 511 30.94 11.08 -1.98
N GLU A 512 30.56 12.21 -2.54
CA GLU A 512 29.61 12.27 -3.67
C GLU A 512 30.33 12.43 -5.01
N PRO A 513 29.75 12.00 -6.14
CA PRO A 513 30.17 12.49 -7.45
C PRO A 513 29.90 14.00 -7.55
N GLU A 514 30.95 14.81 -7.73
CA GLU A 514 30.84 16.29 -7.74
C GLU A 514 30.15 16.88 -8.99
N GLU A 515 29.77 16.07 -9.97
CA GLU A 515 29.39 16.55 -11.31
C GLU A 515 28.05 16.05 -11.88
N ALA A 516 27.67 14.79 -11.60
CA ALA A 516 26.48 14.13 -12.17
C ALA A 516 26.22 12.77 -11.53
N LEU A 517 25.02 12.24 -11.77
CA LEU A 517 24.73 10.81 -11.58
C LEU A 517 25.60 9.95 -12.51
N PRO A 518 26.15 8.81 -12.04
CA PRO A 518 27.01 7.96 -12.84
C PRO A 518 26.24 7.07 -13.83
N LEU A 519 26.84 6.92 -15.00
CA LEU A 519 26.57 5.84 -15.94
C LEU A 519 27.50 4.66 -15.64
N PHE A 520 27.05 3.44 -15.88
CA PHE A 520 27.82 2.20 -15.74
C PHE A 520 27.65 1.33 -16.99
N ALA A 521 28.74 0.83 -17.56
CA ALA A 521 28.67 -0.02 -18.74
C ALA A 521 29.68 -1.18 -18.72
N VAL A 522 29.31 -2.27 -19.39
CA VAL A 522 30.21 -3.38 -19.75
C VAL A 522 29.91 -3.87 -21.16
N ASP A 523 30.96 -4.18 -21.90
CA ASP A 523 30.89 -4.80 -23.23
C ASP A 523 31.21 -6.29 -23.15
N PHE A 524 30.50 -7.11 -23.92
CA PHE A 524 30.66 -8.56 -23.95
C PHE A 524 30.37 -9.12 -25.34
N THR A 525 31.04 -10.22 -25.71
CA THR A 525 30.89 -10.84 -27.04
C THR A 525 30.16 -12.17 -26.96
N VAL A 526 29.09 -12.31 -27.75
CA VAL A 526 28.28 -13.52 -27.86
C VAL A 526 28.65 -14.27 -29.13
N THR A 527 29.54 -15.25 -29.02
CA THR A 527 30.06 -16.01 -30.18
C THR A 527 29.08 -17.07 -30.69
N ARG A 528 28.28 -17.67 -29.80
CA ARG A 528 27.37 -18.78 -30.09
C ARG A 528 25.89 -18.34 -30.08
N PRO A 529 24.99 -18.97 -30.86
CA PRO A 529 23.56 -18.66 -30.83
C PRO A 529 22.94 -18.90 -29.43
N VAL A 530 22.34 -17.86 -28.85
CA VAL A 530 21.70 -17.91 -27.53
C VAL A 530 20.28 -18.44 -27.63
N ALA A 531 19.97 -19.51 -26.89
CA ALA A 531 18.61 -20.06 -26.79
C ALA A 531 17.73 -19.24 -25.82
N GLN A 532 18.33 -18.74 -24.73
CA GLN A 532 17.63 -17.91 -23.75
C GLN A 532 18.60 -16.96 -23.04
N ALA A 533 18.17 -15.72 -22.80
CA ALA A 533 18.84 -14.81 -21.88
C ALA A 533 17.92 -14.39 -20.71
N ARG A 534 18.53 -14.22 -19.52
CA ARG A 534 17.90 -13.66 -18.32
C ARG A 534 18.78 -12.60 -17.70
N LEU A 535 18.23 -11.44 -17.42
CA LEU A 535 18.88 -10.43 -16.59
C LEU A 535 18.24 -10.44 -15.20
N TYR A 536 19.07 -10.57 -14.17
CA TYR A 536 18.73 -10.28 -12.79
C TYR A 536 19.42 -8.96 -12.43
N VAL A 537 18.66 -7.94 -12.04
CA VAL A 537 19.19 -6.58 -11.84
C VAL A 537 18.52 -5.87 -10.67
N THR A 538 19.31 -5.10 -9.92
CA THR A 538 18.85 -4.21 -8.87
C THR A 538 19.81 -3.04 -8.63
N GLY A 539 19.29 -1.98 -8.02
CA GLY A 539 20.05 -0.87 -7.46
C GLY A 539 19.77 -0.64 -5.98
N VAL A 540 20.63 0.11 -5.31
CA VAL A 540 20.29 0.87 -4.11
C VAL A 540 20.05 2.31 -4.56
N GLY A 541 18.85 2.82 -4.31
CA GLY A 541 18.33 4.01 -4.99
C GLY A 541 17.43 3.61 -6.17
N VAL A 542 17.58 4.25 -7.32
CA VAL A 542 16.81 3.97 -8.54
C VAL A 542 17.77 3.66 -9.70
N CYS A 543 17.59 2.51 -10.35
CA CYS A 543 18.39 2.09 -11.51
C CYS A 543 17.55 2.00 -12.79
N VAL A 544 18.07 2.59 -13.89
CA VAL A 544 17.53 2.41 -15.24
C VAL A 544 18.51 1.54 -16.01
N THR A 545 18.04 0.44 -16.62
CA THR A 545 18.92 -0.56 -17.27
C THR A 545 18.57 -0.76 -18.73
N THR A 546 19.59 -0.75 -19.58
CA THR A 546 19.49 -0.98 -21.02
C THR A 546 20.40 -2.12 -21.47
N ILE A 547 20.07 -2.72 -22.61
CA ILE A 547 20.95 -3.61 -23.37
C ILE A 547 20.94 -3.14 -24.82
N ASN A 548 22.12 -2.87 -25.38
CA ASN A 548 22.31 -2.45 -26.76
C ASN A 548 21.43 -1.25 -27.20
N GLY A 549 21.38 -0.18 -26.41
CA GLY A 549 20.59 1.03 -26.72
C GLY A 549 19.08 0.92 -26.42
N ARG A 550 18.64 -0.12 -25.68
CA ARG A 550 17.21 -0.41 -25.47
C ARG A 550 16.90 -0.71 -24.00
N PRO A 551 15.87 -0.07 -23.40
CA PRO A 551 15.43 -0.41 -22.04
C PRO A 551 15.09 -1.89 -21.88
N VAL A 552 15.50 -2.46 -20.75
CA VAL A 552 15.19 -3.85 -20.36
C VAL A 552 13.73 -4.04 -19.98
N THR A 553 13.09 -2.98 -19.48
CA THR A 553 11.71 -2.98 -18.98
C THR A 553 11.07 -1.60 -19.18
N ASP A 554 9.75 -1.55 -19.14
CA ASP A 554 8.91 -0.34 -19.08
C ASP A 554 8.42 -0.03 -17.65
N ALA A 555 8.98 -0.73 -16.65
CA ALA A 555 8.91 -0.34 -15.25
C ALA A 555 9.82 0.88 -14.98
N VAL A 556 9.39 1.77 -14.09
CA VAL A 556 10.11 3.00 -13.69
C VAL A 556 10.25 3.07 -12.17
N LEU A 557 11.17 3.91 -11.67
CA LEU A 557 11.47 4.02 -10.22
C LEU A 557 11.76 2.66 -9.57
N GLU A 558 12.49 1.81 -10.28
CA GLU A 558 12.90 0.48 -9.83
C GLU A 558 14.29 0.52 -9.16
N PRO A 559 14.57 -0.33 -8.16
CA PRO A 559 13.64 -1.30 -7.55
C PRO A 559 12.68 -0.67 -6.54
N PRO A 560 11.63 -1.40 -6.11
CA PRO A 560 10.71 -1.00 -5.04
C PRO A 560 11.36 -0.47 -3.76
N ASN A 561 10.75 0.56 -3.18
CA ASN A 561 11.16 1.15 -1.90
C ASN A 561 11.08 0.10 -0.77
N THR A 562 12.24 -0.22 -0.22
CA THR A 562 12.47 -1.17 0.87
C THR A 562 13.49 -0.59 1.85
N ASP A 563 13.68 -1.20 3.01
CA ASP A 563 14.83 -0.88 3.84
C ASP A 563 16.11 -1.40 3.17
N PHE A 564 16.72 -0.58 2.31
CA PHE A 564 17.90 -0.90 1.51
C PHE A 564 19.14 -1.34 2.32
N ALA A 565 19.15 -1.19 3.65
CA ALA A 565 20.19 -1.72 4.53
C ALA A 565 19.92 -3.17 4.96
N GLN A 566 18.66 -3.62 4.93
CA GLN A 566 18.21 -4.96 5.34
C GLN A 566 17.80 -5.83 4.15
N ARG A 567 16.95 -5.32 3.26
CA ARG A 567 16.47 -5.99 2.05
C ARG A 567 16.59 -5.07 0.84
N VAL A 568 16.99 -5.63 -0.30
CA VAL A 568 16.88 -4.96 -1.60
C VAL A 568 16.16 -5.89 -2.57
N VAL A 569 15.16 -5.36 -3.26
CA VAL A 569 14.34 -6.12 -4.21
C VAL A 569 14.99 -6.11 -5.61
N TYR A 570 15.10 -7.26 -6.27
CA TYR A 570 15.63 -7.35 -7.64
C TYR A 570 14.55 -7.72 -8.66
N THR A 571 14.72 -7.20 -9.87
CA THR A 571 13.88 -7.51 -11.03
C THR A 571 14.55 -8.59 -11.88
N THR A 572 13.75 -9.55 -12.35
CA THR A 572 14.16 -10.54 -13.36
C THR A 572 13.50 -10.22 -14.71
N ALA A 573 14.28 -10.20 -15.79
CA ALA A 573 13.80 -9.86 -17.13
C ALA A 573 14.22 -10.90 -18.18
N GLY A 574 13.30 -11.25 -19.08
CA GLY A 574 13.56 -12.12 -20.24
C GLY A 574 14.12 -11.32 -21.41
N VAL A 575 15.45 -11.24 -21.52
CA VAL A 575 16.13 -10.29 -22.43
C VAL A 575 16.63 -10.90 -23.75
N THR A 576 16.24 -12.13 -24.10
CA THR A 576 16.76 -12.84 -25.30
C THR A 576 16.67 -12.01 -26.59
N ALA A 577 15.60 -11.23 -26.77
CA ALA A 577 15.37 -10.39 -27.95
C ALA A 577 16.14 -9.05 -27.95
N LEU A 578 16.95 -8.77 -26.92
CA LEU A 578 17.88 -7.63 -26.87
C LEU A 578 19.33 -8.06 -27.16
N ILE A 579 19.64 -9.35 -27.02
CA ILE A 579 20.96 -9.93 -27.29
C ILE A 579 21.18 -10.09 -28.80
N ARG A 580 22.38 -9.76 -29.26
CA ARG A 580 22.87 -9.94 -30.64
C ARG A 580 23.97 -11.00 -30.65
N GLN A 581 24.24 -11.63 -31.79
CA GLN A 581 25.49 -12.36 -31.98
C GLN A 581 26.62 -11.35 -32.28
N GLY A 582 27.83 -11.60 -31.80
CA GLY A 582 28.92 -10.64 -31.81
C GLY A 582 28.90 -9.70 -30.58
N PRO A 583 29.39 -8.45 -30.69
CA PRO A 583 29.46 -7.50 -29.59
C PRO A 583 28.08 -7.09 -29.03
N ASN A 584 28.02 -6.93 -27.72
CA ASN A 584 26.86 -6.46 -26.94
C ASN A 584 27.31 -5.56 -25.79
N THR A 585 26.43 -4.67 -25.32
CA THR A 585 26.67 -3.79 -24.17
C THR A 585 25.48 -3.89 -23.19
N ILE A 586 25.76 -3.89 -21.89
CA ILE A 586 24.77 -3.58 -20.84
C ILE A 586 25.06 -2.16 -20.32
N GLY A 587 24.03 -1.32 -20.24
CA GLY A 587 24.10 0.01 -19.61
C GLY A 587 23.24 0.08 -18.34
N VAL A 588 23.72 0.78 -17.32
CA VAL A 588 22.94 1.15 -16.12
C VAL A 588 23.15 2.64 -15.80
N GLU A 589 22.06 3.40 -15.68
CA GLU A 589 22.03 4.72 -15.05
C GLU A 589 21.61 4.53 -13.58
N LEU A 590 22.24 5.21 -12.62
CA LEU A 590 21.96 5.03 -11.19
C LEU A 590 21.76 6.36 -10.45
N GLY A 591 20.54 6.60 -9.98
CA GLY A 591 20.19 7.71 -9.09
C GLY A 591 20.03 7.28 -7.62
N PRO A 592 20.15 8.21 -6.65
CA PRO A 592 20.13 7.88 -5.23
C PRO A 592 18.74 7.50 -4.68
N GLY A 593 17.65 7.90 -5.34
CA GLY A 593 16.28 7.69 -4.87
C GLY A 593 16.07 8.18 -3.42
N ILE A 594 15.25 7.46 -2.66
CA ILE A 594 15.09 7.67 -1.21
C ILE A 594 16.19 6.99 -0.35
N ALA A 595 17.09 6.20 -0.95
CA ALA A 595 18.12 5.47 -0.22
C ALA A 595 19.23 6.37 0.35
N HIS A 596 19.46 7.52 -0.29
CA HIS A 596 20.55 8.45 0.00
C HIS A 596 20.09 9.90 -0.28
N VAL A 597 19.42 10.52 0.70
CA VAL A 597 18.82 11.87 0.58
C VAL A 597 19.74 12.91 1.22
N LEU A 598 20.13 13.92 0.46
CA LEU A 598 21.23 14.83 0.76
C LEU A 598 20.74 16.28 0.91
N ARG A 599 21.40 17.09 1.75
CA ARG A 599 21.06 18.51 1.88
C ARG A 599 21.65 19.31 0.72
N VAL A 600 20.88 19.50 -0.34
CA VAL A 600 21.27 20.38 -1.45
C VAL A 600 20.79 21.81 -1.18
N PRO A 601 21.68 22.83 -1.18
CA PRO A 601 21.27 24.24 -1.05
C PRO A 601 20.30 24.65 -2.17
N GLY A 602 19.25 25.41 -1.82
CA GLY A 602 18.22 25.80 -2.78
C GLY A 602 17.30 24.66 -3.22
N ARG A 603 17.18 23.57 -2.44
CA ARG A 603 16.25 22.47 -2.67
C ARG A 603 15.42 22.15 -1.42
N TYR A 604 14.12 21.97 -1.60
CA TYR A 604 13.26 21.38 -0.58
C TYR A 604 13.71 19.96 -0.23
N THR A 605 13.65 19.63 1.06
CA THR A 605 14.14 18.38 1.65
C THR A 605 13.36 18.05 2.94
N LYS A 606 12.44 17.06 2.90
CA LYS A 606 11.71 16.58 4.08
C LYS A 606 12.62 16.00 5.16
N PHE A 607 13.58 15.17 4.76
CA PHE A 607 14.61 14.61 5.65
C PHE A 607 15.95 14.47 4.91
N THR A 608 17.04 14.41 5.66
CA THR A 608 18.40 14.17 5.14
C THR A 608 18.98 12.93 5.82
N GLY A 609 19.47 11.97 5.04
CA GLY A 609 20.04 10.74 5.58
C GLY A 609 20.45 9.74 4.51
N THR A 610 21.46 8.93 4.83
CA THR A 610 21.86 7.77 4.02
C THR A 610 21.36 6.51 4.70
N ARG A 611 20.32 5.87 4.13
CA ARG A 611 19.93 4.52 4.54
C ARG A 611 20.93 3.50 3.97
N ALA A 612 21.33 3.70 2.71
CA ALA A 612 22.38 2.93 2.07
C ALA A 612 22.99 3.74 0.90
N VAL A 613 24.32 3.74 0.77
CA VAL A 613 25.03 4.37 -0.36
C VAL A 613 24.58 3.73 -1.69
N PRO A 614 24.39 4.48 -2.79
CA PRO A 614 23.97 3.89 -4.06
C PRO A 614 24.98 2.87 -4.63
N ALA A 615 24.47 1.78 -5.18
CA ALA A 615 25.24 0.73 -5.85
C ALA A 615 24.32 -0.08 -6.78
N ALA A 616 24.86 -0.69 -7.83
CA ALA A 616 24.14 -1.60 -8.73
C ALA A 616 24.63 -3.05 -8.58
N LEU A 617 23.75 -4.01 -8.85
CA LEU A 617 24.07 -5.44 -8.93
C LEU A 617 23.39 -6.02 -10.18
N VAL A 618 24.18 -6.62 -11.06
CA VAL A 618 23.76 -7.04 -12.40
C VAL A 618 24.28 -8.44 -12.71
N GLN A 619 23.40 -9.36 -13.10
CA GLN A 619 23.77 -10.70 -13.58
C GLN A 619 22.94 -11.05 -14.82
N LEU A 620 23.58 -11.05 -15.98
CA LEU A 620 23.06 -11.59 -17.23
C LEU A 620 23.48 -13.05 -17.36
N GLU A 621 22.52 -13.96 -17.50
CA GLU A 621 22.76 -15.37 -17.80
C GLU A 621 22.31 -15.69 -19.22
N LEU A 622 23.24 -16.18 -20.04
CA LEU A 622 23.02 -16.68 -21.39
C LEU A 622 22.99 -18.21 -21.35
N SER A 623 21.93 -18.83 -21.86
CA SER A 623 21.80 -20.28 -22.02
C SER A 623 21.81 -20.65 -23.50
N PHE A 624 22.54 -21.71 -23.83
CA PHE A 624 22.78 -22.14 -25.22
C PHE A 624 22.02 -23.46 -25.53
N PRO A 625 21.82 -23.82 -26.82
CA PRO A 625 21.08 -25.03 -27.21
C PRO A 625 21.66 -26.35 -26.69
N ASP A 626 22.94 -26.38 -26.34
CA ASP A 626 23.65 -27.52 -25.72
C ASP A 626 23.41 -27.65 -24.20
N GLY A 627 22.60 -26.76 -23.61
CA GLY A 627 22.33 -26.70 -22.17
C GLY A 627 23.40 -25.97 -21.34
N THR A 628 24.53 -25.59 -21.93
CA THR A 628 25.57 -24.80 -21.25
C THR A 628 25.09 -23.38 -20.94
N ARG A 629 25.76 -22.72 -20.00
CA ARG A 629 25.47 -21.34 -19.61
C ARG A 629 26.75 -20.51 -19.48
N THR A 630 26.63 -19.22 -19.79
CA THR A 630 27.67 -18.21 -19.56
C THR A 630 27.04 -17.04 -18.79
N ARG A 631 27.79 -16.43 -17.87
CA ARG A 631 27.37 -15.25 -17.12
C ARG A 631 28.14 -14.02 -17.58
N VAL A 632 27.47 -12.86 -17.58
CA VAL A 632 28.10 -11.53 -17.57
C VAL A 632 27.60 -10.85 -16.31
N VAL A 633 28.50 -10.36 -15.47
CA VAL A 633 28.21 -9.94 -14.08
C VAL A 633 28.76 -8.55 -13.80
N SER A 634 28.20 -7.85 -12.82
CA SER A 634 28.80 -6.62 -12.28
C SER A 634 30.04 -6.96 -11.44
N ASP A 635 31.19 -6.43 -11.86
CA ASP A 635 32.51 -6.67 -11.27
C ASP A 635 33.51 -5.55 -11.66
N THR A 636 34.81 -5.75 -11.44
CA THR A 636 35.88 -4.79 -11.72
C THR A 636 36.20 -4.58 -13.23
N THR A 637 35.54 -5.30 -14.13
CA THR A 637 35.62 -5.07 -15.59
C THR A 637 34.73 -3.91 -16.05
N TRP A 638 33.70 -3.58 -15.27
CA TRP A 638 32.78 -2.48 -15.58
C TRP A 638 33.47 -1.13 -15.53
N ARG A 639 32.97 -0.22 -16.36
CA ARG A 639 33.42 1.17 -16.46
C ARG A 639 32.30 2.14 -16.06
N THR A 640 32.68 3.33 -15.61
CA THR A 640 31.75 4.38 -15.18
C THR A 640 32.23 5.78 -15.55
N THR A 641 31.29 6.69 -15.76
CA THR A 641 31.53 8.11 -16.05
C THR A 641 30.34 8.96 -15.56
N ALA A 642 30.51 10.28 -15.52
CA ALA A 642 29.45 11.25 -15.28
C ALA A 642 28.40 11.25 -16.42
N GLY A 643 27.12 11.15 -16.08
CA GLY A 643 26.01 11.21 -17.02
C GLY A 643 25.43 12.62 -17.25
N PRO A 644 24.30 12.73 -17.99
CA PRO A 644 23.66 14.02 -18.26
C PRO A 644 22.78 14.55 -17.13
N THR A 645 22.22 13.69 -16.26
CA THR A 645 21.51 14.14 -15.05
C THR A 645 22.54 14.58 -14.01
N LEU A 646 22.62 15.89 -13.79
CA LEU A 646 23.55 16.57 -12.86
C LEU A 646 23.18 16.31 -11.40
N LEU A 647 21.88 16.33 -11.09
CA LEU A 647 21.33 16.15 -9.75
C LEU A 647 20.01 15.38 -9.84
N SER A 648 19.75 14.47 -8.90
CA SER A 648 18.41 13.99 -8.59
C SER A 648 18.16 14.09 -7.10
N HIS A 649 17.16 14.85 -6.69
CA HIS A 649 16.69 14.92 -5.31
C HIS A 649 15.26 14.39 -5.18
N TRP A 650 15.04 13.37 -4.33
CA TRP A 650 13.74 12.71 -4.13
C TRP A 650 12.61 13.68 -3.73
N TYR A 651 12.97 14.81 -3.11
CA TYR A 651 12.07 15.89 -2.73
C TYR A 651 12.20 17.16 -3.59
N GLY A 652 13.37 17.42 -4.18
CA GLY A 652 13.74 18.74 -4.72
C GLY A 652 13.73 18.87 -6.23
N GLY A 653 13.47 17.76 -6.95
CA GLY A 653 13.51 17.68 -8.42
C GLY A 653 14.84 17.20 -8.99
N GLU A 654 14.92 17.19 -10.31
CA GLU A 654 16.04 16.66 -11.10
C GLU A 654 16.63 17.75 -12.02
N ASP A 655 17.96 17.88 -12.04
CA ASP A 655 18.67 18.76 -12.99
C ASP A 655 19.37 17.92 -14.06
N HIS A 656 19.19 18.26 -15.33
CA HIS A 656 19.69 17.50 -16.46
C HIS A 656 20.18 18.42 -17.59
N ASP A 657 21.36 18.14 -18.13
CA ASP A 657 21.95 18.87 -19.25
C ASP A 657 22.07 17.96 -20.48
N ALA A 658 21.18 18.17 -21.46
CA ALA A 658 21.15 17.36 -22.67
C ALA A 658 22.40 17.55 -23.57
N ARG A 659 23.22 18.59 -23.31
CA ARG A 659 24.52 18.77 -23.98
C ARG A 659 25.58 17.81 -23.43
N ARG A 660 25.34 17.18 -22.28
CA ARG A 660 26.13 16.08 -21.70
C ARG A 660 25.56 14.70 -22.05
N GLU A 661 24.53 14.60 -22.89
CA GLU A 661 24.11 13.31 -23.45
C GLU A 661 25.29 12.68 -24.21
N LEU A 662 25.47 11.36 -24.06
CA LEU A 662 26.51 10.59 -24.75
C LEU A 662 25.81 9.60 -25.72
N PRO A 663 25.52 9.99 -26.99
CA PRO A 663 24.74 9.15 -27.89
C PRO A 663 25.35 7.76 -28.09
N GLY A 664 24.59 6.71 -27.75
CA GLY A 664 25.05 5.32 -27.90
C GLY A 664 26.01 4.82 -26.81
N TRP A 665 26.15 5.51 -25.67
CA TRP A 665 27.01 5.11 -24.54
C TRP A 665 26.74 3.69 -24.01
N ASP A 666 25.59 3.11 -24.32
CA ASP A 666 25.12 1.76 -23.98
C ASP A 666 25.01 0.83 -25.21
N THR A 667 25.80 1.11 -26.27
CA THR A 667 25.89 0.33 -27.50
C THR A 667 27.33 -0.05 -27.86
N PRO A 668 27.59 -1.19 -28.55
CA PRO A 668 28.95 -1.73 -28.68
C PRO A 668 29.94 -0.93 -29.54
N ALA A 669 29.48 0.13 -30.23
CA ALA A 669 30.29 0.95 -31.11
C ALA A 669 30.90 2.20 -30.42
N PHE A 670 30.48 2.50 -29.19
CA PHE A 670 30.94 3.68 -28.44
C PHE A 670 32.25 3.37 -27.70
N ASP A 671 33.28 4.20 -27.85
CA ASP A 671 34.53 4.01 -27.12
C ASP A 671 34.42 4.42 -25.65
N ARG A 672 34.74 3.47 -24.76
CA ARG A 672 34.76 3.66 -23.30
C ARG A 672 36.18 3.67 -22.74
N SER A 673 37.22 3.73 -23.58
CA SER A 673 38.64 3.70 -23.19
C SER A 673 38.97 4.66 -22.04
N ALA A 674 38.45 5.89 -22.11
CA ALA A 674 38.64 6.97 -21.15
C ALA A 674 37.78 6.87 -19.87
N TRP A 675 36.77 5.98 -19.81
CA TRP A 675 35.90 5.85 -18.63
C TRP A 675 36.64 5.19 -17.46
N HIS A 676 36.40 5.68 -16.25
CA HIS A 676 36.98 5.13 -15.02
C HIS A 676 36.52 3.69 -14.77
N ARG A 677 37.30 2.91 -14.01
CA ARG A 677 36.81 1.64 -13.46
C ARG A 677 35.83 1.89 -12.31
N VAL A 678 34.86 1.01 -12.15
CA VAL A 678 33.99 1.00 -10.98
C VAL A 678 34.75 0.63 -9.70
N ALA A 679 34.20 1.04 -8.55
CA ALA A 679 34.55 0.43 -7.27
C ALA A 679 33.60 -0.73 -6.98
N VAL A 680 34.12 -1.83 -6.44
CA VAL A 680 33.33 -2.93 -5.89
C VAL A 680 33.14 -2.70 -4.38
N VAL A 681 31.93 -2.95 -3.88
CA VAL A 681 31.59 -2.82 -2.44
C VAL A 681 30.94 -4.10 -1.91
N GLU A 682 31.26 -4.48 -0.67
CA GLU A 682 30.67 -5.66 -0.05
C GLU A 682 29.34 -5.36 0.65
N ARG A 683 28.36 -6.25 0.44
CA ARG A 683 27.06 -6.23 1.15
C ARG A 683 26.67 -7.66 1.56
N PRO A 684 27.35 -8.28 2.54
CA PRO A 684 27.05 -9.65 2.95
C PRO A 684 25.73 -9.76 3.74
N ARG A 685 25.33 -8.70 4.45
CA ARG A 685 24.14 -8.70 5.34
C ARG A 685 22.82 -8.33 4.65
N VAL A 686 22.84 -7.84 3.41
CA VAL A 686 21.63 -7.46 2.67
C VAL A 686 20.94 -8.71 2.10
N ARG A 687 19.66 -8.87 2.43
CA ARG A 687 18.76 -9.88 1.86
C ARG A 687 18.34 -9.45 0.46
N LEU A 688 18.75 -10.19 -0.57
CA LEU A 688 18.17 -10.05 -1.91
C LEU A 688 16.82 -10.78 -1.94
N ALA A 689 15.82 -10.19 -2.61
CA ALA A 689 14.51 -10.79 -2.81
C ALA A 689 13.93 -10.40 -4.18
N ALA A 690 13.25 -11.30 -4.88
CA ALA A 690 12.65 -11.00 -6.18
C ALA A 690 11.41 -10.10 -6.04
N ARG A 691 11.13 -9.28 -7.06
CA ARG A 691 9.95 -8.39 -7.09
C ARG A 691 8.64 -9.19 -7.16
N ALA A 692 8.05 -9.44 -5.98
CA ALA A 692 6.81 -10.21 -5.81
C ALA A 692 5.51 -9.40 -6.00
N CYS A 693 5.58 -8.12 -6.41
CA CYS A 693 4.45 -7.22 -6.63
C CYS A 693 4.46 -6.56 -8.03
N PRO A 694 3.37 -5.90 -8.47
CA PRO A 694 3.38 -5.09 -9.68
C PRO A 694 4.37 -3.91 -9.59
N PRO A 695 5.12 -3.59 -10.66
CA PRO A 695 6.04 -2.46 -10.70
C PRO A 695 5.32 -1.12 -10.89
N ILE A 696 6.01 0.00 -10.64
CA ILE A 696 5.54 1.33 -11.03
C ILE A 696 5.66 1.49 -12.55
N ARG A 697 4.66 2.09 -13.19
CA ARG A 697 4.60 2.37 -14.64
C ARG A 697 3.93 3.71 -14.91
N ALA A 698 4.20 4.30 -16.07
CA ALA A 698 3.32 5.31 -16.64
C ALA A 698 2.02 4.65 -17.11
N VAL A 699 0.89 5.09 -16.55
CA VAL A 699 -0.44 4.52 -16.83
C VAL A 699 -1.34 5.42 -17.69
N ALA A 700 -1.02 6.72 -17.78
CA ALA A 700 -1.70 7.69 -18.63
C ALA A 700 -0.78 8.86 -18.99
N GLU A 701 -1.06 9.54 -20.10
CA GLU A 701 -0.47 10.83 -20.49
C GLU A 701 -1.60 11.88 -20.44
N LEU A 702 -1.46 12.93 -19.63
CA LEU A 702 -2.43 14.03 -19.53
C LEU A 702 -1.90 15.27 -20.26
N PRO A 703 -2.58 15.78 -21.30
CA PRO A 703 -2.22 17.05 -21.92
C PRO A 703 -2.54 18.22 -20.99
N THR A 704 -1.83 19.34 -21.16
CA THR A 704 -2.28 20.63 -20.60
C THR A 704 -3.64 21.02 -21.18
N ARG A 705 -4.54 21.52 -20.33
CA ARG A 705 -5.82 22.12 -20.73
C ARG A 705 -5.70 23.62 -20.98
N GLU A 706 -4.98 24.32 -20.11
CA GLU A 706 -4.86 25.79 -20.14
C GLU A 706 -3.42 26.24 -19.82
N VAL A 707 -2.99 27.37 -20.39
CA VAL A 707 -1.67 27.98 -20.16
C VAL A 707 -1.85 29.41 -19.67
N LEU A 708 -1.76 29.60 -18.36
CA LEU A 708 -1.84 30.90 -17.70
C LEU A 708 -0.52 31.67 -17.85
N ARG A 709 -0.59 33.00 -17.80
CA ARG A 709 0.53 33.94 -18.00
C ARG A 709 0.60 34.97 -16.87
N PRO A 710 1.06 34.59 -15.66
CA PRO A 710 1.14 35.50 -14.51
C PRO A 710 2.22 36.59 -14.66
N GLY A 711 3.14 36.48 -15.62
CA GLY A 711 4.09 37.54 -15.96
C GLY A 711 5.00 37.18 -17.14
N PRO A 712 5.80 38.14 -17.66
CA PRO A 712 6.70 37.91 -18.80
C PRO A 712 7.74 36.82 -18.53
N GLY A 713 7.91 35.88 -19.48
CA GLY A 713 8.82 34.74 -19.39
C GLY A 713 8.35 33.57 -18.54
N ILE A 714 7.08 33.58 -18.10
CA ILE A 714 6.56 32.70 -17.03
C ILE A 714 5.18 32.17 -17.39
N LEU A 715 5.11 30.87 -17.66
CA LEU A 715 3.92 30.18 -18.12
C LEU A 715 3.49 29.11 -17.10
N VAL A 716 2.21 29.05 -16.74
CA VAL A 716 1.68 28.01 -15.83
C VAL A 716 0.70 27.12 -16.58
N PHE A 717 1.07 25.85 -16.73
CA PHE A 717 0.32 24.85 -17.46
C PHE A 717 -0.59 24.09 -16.49
N ASP A 718 -1.93 24.24 -16.61
CA ASP A 718 -2.91 23.48 -15.83
C ASP A 718 -3.32 22.19 -16.57
N LEU A 719 -3.16 21.05 -15.91
CA LEU A 719 -3.56 19.73 -16.40
C LEU A 719 -5.06 19.44 -16.13
N GLY A 720 -5.69 20.27 -15.29
CA GLY A 720 -7.07 20.19 -14.85
C GLY A 720 -7.38 18.98 -13.97
N THR A 721 -6.35 18.32 -13.44
CA THR A 721 -6.41 17.20 -12.48
C THR A 721 -5.08 17.11 -11.75
N ASN A 722 -5.11 17.07 -10.42
CA ASN A 722 -3.93 16.81 -9.60
C ASN A 722 -3.54 15.33 -9.69
N VAL A 723 -2.26 15.04 -9.94
CA VAL A 723 -1.72 13.70 -10.19
C VAL A 723 -0.33 13.53 -9.60
N ALA A 724 0.08 12.28 -9.39
CA ALA A 724 1.49 11.94 -9.17
C ALA A 724 2.16 11.44 -10.46
N GLY A 725 3.42 11.84 -10.66
CA GLY A 725 4.26 11.32 -11.73
C GLY A 725 5.31 12.30 -12.22
N TRP A 726 5.39 12.50 -13.54
CA TRP A 726 6.43 13.29 -14.20
C TRP A 726 5.88 14.40 -15.09
N PRO A 727 6.41 15.64 -15.00
CA PRO A 727 6.26 16.61 -16.08
C PRO A 727 7.02 16.13 -17.32
N VAL A 728 6.51 16.47 -18.49
CA VAL A 728 7.11 16.15 -19.79
C VAL A 728 7.20 17.43 -20.61
N LEU A 729 8.40 17.71 -21.12
CA LEU A 729 8.69 18.79 -22.06
C LEU A 729 8.81 18.23 -23.48
N ASP A 730 8.19 18.87 -24.47
CA ASP A 730 8.30 18.56 -25.91
C ASP A 730 8.69 19.84 -26.67
N VAL A 731 9.99 20.07 -26.78
CA VAL A 731 10.58 21.36 -27.15
C VAL A 731 11.54 21.23 -28.32
N ASP A 732 11.68 22.33 -29.05
CA ASP A 732 12.63 22.50 -30.15
C ASP A 732 13.12 23.95 -30.03
N LEU A 733 14.35 24.13 -29.54
CA LEU A 733 14.91 25.38 -29.04
C LEU A 733 16.42 25.40 -29.32
N ALA A 734 17.04 26.58 -29.20
CA ALA A 734 18.50 26.70 -29.27
C ALA A 734 19.18 25.83 -28.19
N ALA A 735 20.36 25.28 -28.48
CA ALA A 735 21.12 24.50 -27.50
C ALA A 735 21.63 25.41 -26.36
N GLY A 736 21.55 24.95 -25.12
CA GLY A 736 21.92 25.73 -23.94
C GLY A 736 20.81 26.60 -23.36
N THR A 737 19.60 26.62 -23.93
CA THR A 737 18.42 27.20 -23.26
C THR A 737 18.16 26.44 -21.97
N VAL A 738 17.99 27.16 -20.85
CA VAL A 738 17.73 26.59 -19.54
C VAL A 738 16.23 26.67 -19.26
N LEU A 739 15.55 25.53 -19.29
CA LEU A 739 14.16 25.42 -18.85
C LEU A 739 14.14 25.05 -17.36
N ARG A 740 13.21 25.64 -16.60
CA ARG A 740 12.93 25.24 -15.21
C ARG A 740 11.45 24.98 -15.06
N VAL A 741 11.09 23.89 -14.40
CA VAL A 741 9.71 23.46 -14.13
C VAL A 741 9.51 23.42 -12.62
N ARG A 742 8.54 24.18 -12.11
CA ARG A 742 8.10 24.16 -10.70
C ARG A 742 6.75 23.43 -10.63
N PRO A 743 6.68 22.21 -10.09
CA PRO A 743 5.43 21.49 -9.87
C PRO A 743 4.71 21.98 -8.60
N GLY A 744 3.38 21.93 -8.59
CA GLY A 744 2.58 22.14 -7.38
C GLY A 744 1.10 21.77 -7.52
N GLU A 745 0.44 21.61 -6.38
CA GLU A 745 -0.96 21.22 -6.28
C GLU A 745 -1.93 22.42 -6.38
N GLN A 746 -1.44 23.62 -6.01
CA GLN A 746 -2.21 24.86 -5.90
C GLN A 746 -1.51 26.04 -6.60
N LEU A 747 -2.27 27.13 -6.82
CA LEU A 747 -1.76 28.41 -7.26
C LEU A 747 -1.77 29.44 -6.13
N GLY A 748 -0.83 30.39 -6.17
CA GLY A 748 -0.84 31.58 -5.33
C GLY A 748 -1.80 32.67 -5.86
N PRO A 749 -2.06 33.74 -5.07
CA PRO A 749 -2.91 34.86 -5.50
C PRO A 749 -2.40 35.63 -6.74
N ASP A 750 -1.14 35.45 -7.10
CA ASP A 750 -0.49 35.99 -8.29
C ASP A 750 -0.58 35.06 -9.52
N GLY A 751 -1.29 33.94 -9.41
CA GLY A 751 -1.46 32.95 -10.49
C GLY A 751 -0.25 32.04 -10.71
N ARG A 752 0.77 32.08 -9.85
CA ARG A 752 1.96 31.21 -9.89
C ARG A 752 1.76 29.89 -9.18
N VAL A 753 2.67 28.94 -9.40
CA VAL A 753 2.72 27.71 -8.60
C VAL A 753 3.14 28.00 -7.16
N LEU A 754 2.27 27.62 -6.22
CA LEU A 754 2.50 27.77 -4.79
C LEU A 754 3.53 26.73 -4.30
N GLN A 755 4.62 27.22 -3.72
CA GLN A 755 5.59 26.44 -2.95
C GLN A 755 6.06 27.33 -1.80
N ASP A 756 5.64 26.99 -0.59
CA ASP A 756 5.95 27.71 0.65
C ASP A 756 6.14 26.71 1.80
N ASP A 757 6.75 27.14 2.89
CA ASP A 757 7.05 26.28 4.06
C ASP A 757 5.79 25.75 4.78
N GLU A 758 4.62 26.32 4.49
CA GLU A 758 3.32 25.87 4.99
C GLU A 758 2.81 24.66 4.18
N SER A 759 2.72 24.75 2.84
CA SER A 759 2.10 23.70 2.00
C SER A 759 3.00 22.51 1.68
N THR A 760 4.28 22.78 1.42
CA THR A 760 5.17 21.85 0.70
C THR A 760 6.62 21.96 1.14
N GLY A 761 7.07 23.15 1.54
CA GLY A 761 8.45 23.58 1.51
C GLY A 761 8.91 23.95 0.09
N ALA A 762 9.98 24.76 0.01
CA ALA A 762 10.50 25.28 -1.25
C ALA A 762 12.04 25.27 -1.31
N PRO A 763 12.65 25.35 -2.50
CA PRO A 763 12.07 25.17 -3.85
C PRO A 763 11.99 23.71 -4.27
N ILE A 764 10.98 23.34 -5.07
CA ILE A 764 10.99 22.12 -5.89
C ILE A 764 11.08 22.55 -7.36
N VAL A 765 12.14 22.10 -8.05
CA VAL A 765 12.41 22.53 -9.44
C VAL A 765 13.00 21.35 -10.23
N ASP A 766 12.48 21.07 -11.41
CA ASP A 766 13.23 20.30 -12.41
C ASP A 766 13.94 21.28 -13.37
N THR A 767 15.25 21.13 -13.59
CA THR A 767 15.99 21.96 -14.56
C THR A 767 16.39 21.12 -15.76
N TYR A 768 16.10 21.61 -16.97
CA TYR A 768 16.47 20.95 -18.21
C TYR A 768 17.20 21.92 -19.13
N VAL A 769 18.49 21.66 -19.39
CA VAL A 769 19.28 22.41 -20.37
C VAL A 769 19.20 21.71 -21.73
N THR A 770 18.81 22.46 -22.75
CA THR A 770 18.55 21.92 -24.09
C THR A 770 19.82 21.57 -24.87
N ARG A 771 19.73 20.58 -25.75
CA ARG A 771 20.65 20.43 -26.90
C ARG A 771 19.97 20.92 -28.18
N ALA A 772 20.64 20.78 -29.32
CA ALA A 772 20.09 21.19 -30.61
C ALA A 772 18.97 20.25 -31.09
N GLY A 773 17.98 20.85 -31.76
CA GLY A 773 16.86 20.16 -32.41
C GLY A 773 15.81 19.61 -31.44
N ARG A 774 14.69 19.11 -32.00
CA ARG A 774 13.56 18.62 -31.21
C ARG A 774 13.94 17.50 -30.24
N GLN A 775 13.43 17.61 -29.03
CA GLN A 775 13.74 16.76 -27.90
C GLN A 775 12.52 16.63 -26.97
N ARG A 776 12.33 15.44 -26.39
CA ARG A 776 11.31 15.16 -25.38
C ARG A 776 11.99 14.70 -24.10
N TRP A 777 11.70 15.35 -22.97
CA TRP A 777 12.36 15.09 -21.69
C TRP A 777 11.37 15.00 -20.52
N HIS A 778 11.77 14.26 -19.49
CA HIS A 778 11.15 14.18 -18.17
C HIS A 778 12.20 13.73 -17.15
N PRO A 779 12.03 14.02 -15.84
CA PRO A 779 12.88 13.44 -14.79
C PRO A 779 12.75 11.90 -14.75
N ARG A 780 13.72 11.22 -14.15
CA ARG A 780 13.85 9.75 -14.17
C ARG A 780 13.99 9.11 -12.79
N PHE A 781 14.61 9.80 -11.83
CA PHE A 781 15.04 9.23 -10.54
C PHE A 781 14.26 9.78 -9.34
N THR A 782 13.32 10.69 -9.60
CA THR A 782 12.38 11.30 -8.65
C THR A 782 10.97 11.35 -9.26
N TYR A 783 9.96 11.80 -8.52
CA TYR A 783 8.60 12.06 -9.03
C TYR A 783 7.93 13.17 -8.20
N HIS A 784 6.85 13.76 -8.72
CA HIS A 784 6.16 14.89 -8.09
C HIS A 784 4.64 14.65 -8.00
N GLY A 785 3.99 15.31 -7.03
CA GLY A 785 2.54 15.52 -6.97
C GLY A 785 2.19 16.92 -7.45
N PHE A 786 1.31 17.05 -8.45
CA PHE A 786 0.99 18.33 -9.09
C PHE A 786 -0.30 18.32 -9.92
N ARG A 787 -0.97 19.47 -9.95
CA ARG A 787 -1.94 19.86 -10.99
C ARG A 787 -1.35 20.87 -11.96
N TYR A 788 -0.48 21.75 -11.46
CA TYR A 788 0.06 22.90 -12.15
C TYR A 788 1.56 22.76 -12.34
N LEU A 789 2.05 23.19 -13.51
CA LEU A 789 3.47 23.24 -13.84
C LEU A 789 3.83 24.67 -14.28
N GLU A 790 4.52 25.42 -13.42
CA GLU A 790 5.11 26.72 -13.78
C GLU A 790 6.42 26.46 -14.52
N VAL A 791 6.55 26.98 -15.74
CA VAL A 791 7.73 26.79 -16.60
C VAL A 791 8.29 28.15 -17.02
N THR A 792 9.60 28.32 -16.80
CA THR A 792 10.35 29.51 -17.22
C THR A 792 11.41 29.14 -18.26
N GLY A 793 11.69 30.05 -19.20
CA GLY A 793 12.66 29.83 -20.29
C GLY A 793 12.04 29.31 -21.59
N LEU A 794 10.73 29.09 -21.62
CA LEU A 794 9.96 28.96 -22.85
C LEU A 794 9.64 30.35 -23.44
N PRO A 795 9.44 30.47 -24.77
CA PRO A 795 8.83 31.66 -25.38
C PRO A 795 7.43 31.95 -24.82
N ASP A 796 7.06 33.22 -24.65
CA ASP A 796 5.77 33.63 -24.08
C ASP A 796 4.55 33.21 -24.92
N ASP A 797 4.71 32.92 -26.21
CA ASP A 797 3.68 32.40 -27.11
C ASP A 797 3.52 30.87 -27.05
N ALA A 798 4.31 30.16 -26.23
CA ALA A 798 4.29 28.71 -26.17
C ALA A 798 2.90 28.15 -25.75
N GLY A 799 2.34 27.33 -26.64
CA GLY A 799 1.03 26.69 -26.45
C GLY A 799 1.07 25.37 -25.66
N PRO A 800 -0.12 24.84 -25.29
CA PRO A 800 -0.26 23.70 -24.36
C PRO A 800 0.41 22.39 -24.82
N ALA A 801 0.68 22.21 -26.11
CA ALA A 801 1.35 20.98 -26.60
C ALA A 801 2.79 20.78 -26.10
N ARG A 802 3.43 21.86 -25.62
CA ARG A 802 4.83 21.87 -25.12
C ARG A 802 5.02 21.16 -23.80
N VAL A 803 3.98 21.09 -22.97
CA VAL A 803 4.02 20.50 -21.62
C VAL A 803 2.87 19.52 -21.46
N ARG A 804 3.11 18.44 -20.73
CA ARG A 804 2.10 17.43 -20.36
C ARG A 804 2.58 16.65 -19.15
N ALA A 805 1.76 15.77 -18.59
CA ALA A 805 2.14 14.89 -17.48
C ALA A 805 2.08 13.41 -17.87
N LEU A 806 3.02 12.61 -17.36
CA LEU A 806 2.88 11.16 -17.29
C LEU A 806 2.42 10.80 -15.87
N VAL A 807 1.22 10.22 -15.77
CA VAL A 807 0.69 9.72 -14.49
C VAL A 807 1.38 8.40 -14.18
N LEU A 808 2.08 8.32 -13.05
CA LEU A 808 2.75 7.11 -12.59
C LEU A 808 1.97 6.46 -11.44
N ARG A 809 1.97 5.12 -11.38
CA ARG A 809 1.58 4.33 -10.20
C ARG A 809 2.02 2.88 -10.32
N ALA A 810 1.95 2.12 -9.23
CA ALA A 810 2.02 0.66 -9.26
C ALA A 810 0.98 0.07 -10.22
N ALA A 811 1.41 -0.87 -11.06
CA ALA A 811 0.67 -1.39 -12.20
C ALA A 811 -0.40 -2.44 -11.83
N ASN A 812 -1.08 -2.25 -10.70
CA ASN A 812 -2.18 -3.10 -10.26
C ASN A 812 -3.35 -3.04 -11.24
N ASP A 813 -3.93 -4.21 -11.54
CA ASP A 813 -5.12 -4.37 -12.38
C ASP A 813 -6.29 -3.57 -11.78
N PRO A 814 -6.98 -2.70 -12.55
CA PRO A 814 -8.28 -2.18 -12.15
C PRO A 814 -9.32 -3.32 -12.03
N VAL A 815 -10.01 -3.35 -10.90
CA VAL A 815 -11.09 -4.29 -10.59
C VAL A 815 -12.43 -3.60 -10.37
N GLY A 816 -12.40 -2.38 -9.83
CA GLY A 816 -13.56 -1.65 -9.37
C GLY A 816 -14.27 -0.78 -10.40
N GLY A 817 -15.36 -0.18 -9.93
CA GLY A 817 -15.96 1.04 -10.45
C GLY A 817 -17.38 1.25 -9.92
N LEU A 818 -17.68 2.48 -9.52
CA LEU A 818 -19.02 2.97 -9.20
C LEU A 818 -19.50 3.92 -10.31
N HIS A 819 -20.80 3.95 -10.57
CA HIS A 819 -21.50 5.07 -11.19
C HIS A 819 -22.89 5.20 -10.56
N THR A 820 -23.40 6.41 -10.43
CA THR A 820 -24.71 6.73 -9.83
C THR A 820 -25.40 7.84 -10.62
N SER A 821 -26.71 8.00 -10.42
CA SER A 821 -27.45 9.16 -10.95
C SER A 821 -27.09 10.50 -10.31
N HIS A 822 -26.25 10.56 -9.26
CA HIS A 822 -25.91 11.79 -8.55
C HIS A 822 -24.48 12.27 -8.89
N PRO A 823 -24.31 13.41 -9.58
CA PRO A 823 -22.99 13.89 -10.02
C PRO A 823 -21.97 14.06 -8.89
N LEU A 824 -22.38 14.59 -7.74
CA LEU A 824 -21.52 14.77 -6.57
C LEU A 824 -20.94 13.45 -6.05
N ILE A 825 -21.75 12.39 -5.88
CA ILE A 825 -21.29 11.08 -5.41
C ILE A 825 -20.26 10.47 -6.39
N ASN A 826 -20.50 10.61 -7.69
CA ASN A 826 -19.54 10.19 -8.71
C ASN A 826 -18.22 10.97 -8.60
N LYS A 827 -18.27 12.28 -8.32
CA LYS A 827 -17.09 13.12 -8.12
C LYS A 827 -16.33 12.83 -6.83
N ILE A 828 -17.03 12.54 -5.73
CA ILE A 828 -16.42 12.10 -4.47
C ILE A 828 -15.67 10.77 -4.68
N HIS A 829 -16.26 9.83 -5.42
CA HIS A 829 -15.58 8.61 -5.85
C HIS A 829 -14.35 8.91 -6.74
N ASP A 830 -14.46 9.82 -7.72
CA ASP A 830 -13.35 10.20 -8.61
C ASP A 830 -12.15 10.78 -7.84
N ILE A 831 -12.37 11.66 -6.86
CA ILE A 831 -11.28 12.30 -6.09
C ILE A 831 -10.60 11.31 -5.12
N VAL A 832 -11.36 10.37 -4.53
CA VAL A 832 -10.82 9.30 -3.69
C VAL A 832 -9.98 8.33 -4.54
N ASP A 833 -10.48 7.88 -5.69
CA ASP A 833 -9.70 7.03 -6.61
C ASP A 833 -8.44 7.75 -7.14
N ARG A 834 -8.50 9.06 -7.41
CA ARG A 834 -7.32 9.84 -7.79
C ARG A 834 -6.28 9.88 -6.67
N ALA A 835 -6.68 10.08 -5.41
CA ALA A 835 -5.75 10.09 -4.29
C ALA A 835 -5.09 8.72 -4.08
N VAL A 836 -5.87 7.64 -4.20
CA VAL A 836 -5.36 6.26 -4.20
C VAL A 836 -4.39 5.99 -5.37
N GLN A 837 -4.73 6.43 -6.60
CA GLN A 837 -3.82 6.31 -7.74
C GLN A 837 -2.49 7.04 -7.51
N SER A 838 -2.55 8.25 -6.97
CA SER A 838 -1.39 9.12 -6.80
C SER A 838 -0.41 8.64 -5.72
N ASN A 839 -0.84 7.75 -4.82
CA ASN A 839 -0.05 7.32 -3.68
C ASN A 839 0.44 5.86 -3.74
N MET A 840 0.17 5.12 -4.83
CA MET A 840 0.70 3.75 -5.04
C MET A 840 2.12 3.76 -5.63
N PHE A 841 3.13 4.21 -4.87
CA PHE A 841 4.54 4.34 -5.32
C PHE A 841 5.46 3.27 -4.71
N SER A 842 5.19 2.00 -5.04
CA SER A 842 5.83 0.76 -4.51
C SER A 842 5.58 0.49 -3.02
N VAL A 843 5.51 1.54 -2.20
CA VAL A 843 4.76 1.63 -0.95
C VAL A 843 3.48 2.44 -1.19
N LEU A 844 2.51 2.37 -0.28
CA LEU A 844 1.52 3.44 -0.16
C LEU A 844 2.18 4.65 0.52
N THR A 845 1.93 5.85 0.02
CA THR A 845 2.41 7.12 0.61
C THR A 845 1.25 7.96 1.13
N ASP A 846 1.50 8.80 2.13
CA ASP A 846 0.55 9.83 2.56
C ASP A 846 0.20 10.80 1.42
N CYS A 847 1.24 11.44 0.88
CA CYS A 847 1.10 12.45 -0.16
C CYS A 847 2.24 12.35 -1.19
N PRO A 848 1.96 12.62 -2.48
CA PRO A 848 2.93 12.49 -3.56
C PRO A 848 3.84 13.72 -3.71
N HIS A 849 3.58 14.84 -3.02
CA HIS A 849 4.29 16.10 -3.21
C HIS A 849 5.40 16.34 -2.18
N ARG A 850 5.06 16.41 -0.87
CA ARG A 850 5.99 16.89 0.18
C ARG A 850 6.68 15.77 0.98
N GLU A 851 5.97 14.76 1.48
CA GLU A 851 6.57 13.76 2.41
C GLU A 851 6.92 12.44 1.76
N LYS A 852 6.01 11.90 0.93
CA LYS A 852 6.20 10.63 0.22
C LYS A 852 6.56 9.50 1.21
N LEU A 853 5.98 9.55 2.41
CA LEU A 853 6.26 8.65 3.53
C LEU A 853 5.17 7.59 3.64
N CYS A 854 5.57 6.39 4.05
CA CYS A 854 4.73 5.20 4.01
C CYS A 854 4.04 4.94 5.35
N TRP A 855 3.12 5.83 5.71
CA TRP A 855 2.31 5.71 6.91
C TRP A 855 1.37 4.49 6.81
N LEU A 856 1.08 3.88 7.97
CA LEU A 856 0.56 2.52 8.04
C LEU A 856 -0.94 2.42 8.42
N GLU A 857 -1.53 3.49 8.91
CA GLU A 857 -2.97 3.67 9.16
C GLU A 857 -3.82 3.48 7.89
N GLU A 858 -3.44 4.11 6.78
CA GLU A 858 -4.14 4.08 5.51
C GLU A 858 -4.24 2.64 4.97
N THR A 859 -3.23 1.81 5.26
CA THR A 859 -3.16 0.42 4.83
C THR A 859 -4.28 -0.47 5.39
N HIS A 860 -5.01 -0.05 6.44
CA HIS A 860 -6.12 -0.84 6.99
C HIS A 860 -7.38 -0.03 7.30
N LEU A 861 -7.29 1.27 7.58
CA LEU A 861 -8.45 2.12 7.83
C LEU A 861 -9.26 2.36 6.54
N VAL A 862 -8.56 2.63 5.43
CA VAL A 862 -9.16 2.88 4.10
C VAL A 862 -8.88 1.74 3.11
N PHE A 863 -8.63 0.52 3.60
CA PHE A 863 -8.37 -0.68 2.79
C PHE A 863 -9.37 -0.87 1.64
N ASP A 864 -10.67 -0.62 1.88
CA ASP A 864 -11.71 -0.72 0.86
C ASP A 864 -11.54 0.28 -0.30
N ALA A 865 -10.98 1.47 -0.06
CA ALA A 865 -10.74 2.45 -1.14
C ALA A 865 -9.73 1.90 -2.16
N VAL A 866 -8.67 1.24 -1.69
CA VAL A 866 -7.64 0.67 -2.56
C VAL A 866 -8.07 -0.69 -3.12
N ALA A 867 -8.49 -1.63 -2.25
CA ALA A 867 -8.77 -3.02 -2.64
C ALA A 867 -10.05 -3.19 -3.48
N ARG A 868 -11.00 -2.26 -3.42
CA ARG A 868 -12.17 -2.27 -4.31
C ARG A 868 -11.90 -1.61 -5.65
N GLY A 869 -10.94 -0.69 -5.74
CA GLY A 869 -10.48 -0.10 -6.99
C GLY A 869 -9.53 -1.03 -7.77
N TYR A 870 -8.55 -1.61 -7.06
CA TYR A 870 -7.38 -2.29 -7.63
C TYR A 870 -7.15 -3.69 -7.06
N ASP A 871 -6.55 -4.56 -7.87
CA ASP A 871 -6.11 -5.88 -7.43
C ASP A 871 -4.83 -5.76 -6.59
N VAL A 872 -4.96 -5.75 -5.26
CA VAL A 872 -3.87 -5.44 -4.33
C VAL A 872 -3.22 -6.66 -3.67
N ALA A 873 -3.67 -7.89 -3.96
CA ALA A 873 -3.27 -9.11 -3.23
C ALA A 873 -1.75 -9.31 -3.12
N ALA A 874 -1.02 -9.13 -4.23
CA ALA A 874 0.44 -9.25 -4.26
C ALA A 874 1.16 -8.02 -3.70
N TYR A 875 0.54 -6.84 -3.80
CA TYR A 875 1.11 -5.55 -3.38
C TYR A 875 1.08 -5.39 -1.85
N TYR A 876 -0.06 -5.65 -1.22
CA TYR A 876 -0.21 -5.57 0.24
C TYR A 876 0.59 -6.65 0.99
N ARG A 877 0.96 -7.74 0.31
CA ARG A 877 1.90 -8.73 0.85
C ARG A 877 3.29 -8.12 1.04
N GLU A 878 3.76 -7.33 0.07
CA GLU A 878 5.03 -6.60 0.20
C GLU A 878 4.96 -5.44 1.20
N LEU A 879 3.82 -4.75 1.32
CA LEU A 879 3.61 -3.79 2.41
C LEU A 879 3.75 -4.47 3.79
N ALA A 880 3.15 -5.65 3.97
CA ALA A 880 3.28 -6.43 5.21
C ALA A 880 4.71 -6.95 5.44
N HIS A 881 5.48 -7.25 4.39
CA HIS A 881 6.91 -7.55 4.50
C HIS A 881 7.73 -6.31 4.88
N ASN A 882 7.40 -5.12 4.37
CA ASN A 882 8.06 -3.86 4.78
C ASN A 882 7.81 -3.54 6.26
N MET A 883 6.59 -3.74 6.77
CA MET A 883 6.26 -3.62 8.20
C MET A 883 7.06 -4.59 9.07
N ALA A 884 7.32 -5.81 8.57
CA ALA A 884 8.10 -6.83 9.27
C ALA A 884 9.61 -6.51 9.28
N ASP A 885 10.16 -5.99 8.18
CA ASP A 885 11.54 -5.50 8.10
C ASP A 885 11.77 -4.25 8.97
N ALA A 886 10.77 -3.35 9.09
CA ALA A 886 10.83 -2.18 9.95
C ALA A 886 10.68 -2.48 11.45
N GLN A 887 10.35 -3.72 11.85
CA GLN A 887 10.05 -4.04 13.24
C GLN A 887 11.31 -4.05 14.12
N THR A 888 11.41 -3.08 15.03
CA THR A 888 12.58 -2.90 15.91
C THR A 888 12.78 -4.07 16.89
N GLY A 889 13.92 -4.08 17.59
CA GLY A 889 14.24 -5.08 18.61
C GLY A 889 13.17 -5.25 19.72
N SER A 890 12.51 -4.16 20.15
CA SER A 890 11.46 -4.21 21.19
C SER A 890 10.19 -4.92 20.73
N GLY A 891 9.97 -5.02 19.41
CA GLY A 891 8.70 -5.42 18.81
C GLY A 891 7.88 -4.27 18.25
N LEU A 892 8.27 -3.00 18.49
CA LEU A 892 7.68 -1.82 17.83
C LEU A 892 7.73 -1.99 16.31
N VAL A 893 6.58 -1.83 15.65
CA VAL A 893 6.48 -1.47 14.23
C VAL A 893 6.23 0.03 14.22
N PRO A 894 7.17 0.85 13.71
CA PRO A 894 7.00 2.30 13.65
C PRO A 894 5.80 2.72 12.81
N SER A 895 5.34 3.95 12.98
CA SER A 895 4.19 4.47 12.22
C SER A 895 4.39 4.57 10.70
N THR A 896 5.63 4.43 10.21
CA THR A 896 5.96 4.29 8.78
C THR A 896 6.80 3.04 8.53
N ALA A 897 6.62 2.36 7.38
CA ALA A 897 7.44 1.21 6.99
C ALA A 897 7.65 1.08 5.46
N PRO A 898 8.89 1.25 4.94
CA PRO A 898 10.16 1.39 5.68
C PRO A 898 10.30 2.69 6.46
N GLU A 899 10.86 2.60 7.68
CA GLU A 899 11.16 3.76 8.53
C GLU A 899 12.38 4.52 7.99
N TYR A 900 12.19 5.36 6.97
CA TYR A 900 13.22 6.28 6.47
C TYR A 900 13.41 7.50 7.38
N VAL A 901 12.34 7.92 8.08
CA VAL A 901 12.34 9.01 9.05
C VAL A 901 12.08 8.45 10.44
N VAL A 902 13.08 8.53 11.30
CA VAL A 902 12.97 8.13 12.71
C VAL A 902 12.47 9.34 13.52
N PHE A 903 11.16 9.41 13.74
CA PHE A 903 10.55 10.44 14.59
C PHE A 903 10.98 10.26 16.06
N ALA A 904 11.19 11.36 16.78
CA ALA A 904 11.70 11.37 18.15
C ALA A 904 10.59 11.43 19.22
N ASP A 905 9.33 11.52 18.80
CA ASP A 905 8.18 11.92 19.59
C ASP A 905 6.94 11.03 19.29
N ARG A 906 5.74 11.57 19.53
CA ARG A 906 4.46 10.86 19.37
C ARG A 906 4.19 10.31 17.96
N PHE A 907 4.84 10.83 16.92
CA PHE A 907 4.64 10.35 15.55
C PHE A 907 5.20 8.94 15.32
N ARG A 908 6.11 8.43 16.17
CA ARG A 908 6.80 7.15 15.91
C ARG A 908 6.03 5.89 16.33
N ASP A 909 5.22 5.98 17.38
CA ASP A 909 4.60 4.84 18.07
C ASP A 909 3.13 5.17 18.36
N ASP A 910 2.24 4.78 17.44
CA ASP A 910 0.78 4.78 17.65
C ASP A 910 0.21 3.38 17.32
N PRO A 911 -0.66 2.81 18.17
CA PRO A 911 -1.30 1.51 17.96
C PRO A 911 -2.13 1.40 16.67
N ASN A 912 -2.63 2.52 16.15
CA ASN A 912 -3.43 2.57 14.93
C ASN A 912 -2.58 2.52 13.66
N TRP A 913 -1.34 3.00 13.69
CA TRP A 913 -0.40 2.89 12.58
C TRP A 913 0.31 1.53 12.63
N GLY A 914 1.12 1.29 13.67
CA GLY A 914 1.91 0.06 13.80
C GLY A 914 1.08 -1.23 13.85
N GLY A 915 -0.20 -1.14 14.27
CA GLY A 915 -1.18 -2.23 14.24
C GLY A 915 -1.44 -2.83 12.85
N ALA A 916 -1.04 -2.15 11.77
CA ALA A 916 -1.11 -2.64 10.40
C ALA A 916 -0.50 -4.03 10.21
N ILE A 917 0.59 -4.37 10.93
CA ILE A 917 1.24 -5.69 10.88
C ILE A 917 0.29 -6.85 11.23
N ILE A 918 -0.73 -6.59 12.04
CA ILE A 918 -1.79 -7.54 12.41
C ILE A 918 -2.99 -7.40 11.46
N MET A 919 -3.35 -6.17 11.12
CA MET A 919 -4.58 -5.86 10.39
C MET A 919 -4.51 -6.23 8.90
N VAL A 920 -3.42 -5.90 8.21
CA VAL A 920 -3.27 -6.17 6.76
C VAL A 920 -3.29 -7.66 6.43
N PRO A 921 -2.58 -8.55 7.16
CA PRO A 921 -2.68 -9.99 6.90
C PRO A 921 -4.07 -10.58 7.18
N TRP A 922 -4.83 -10.03 8.12
CA TRP A 922 -6.24 -10.40 8.30
C TRP A 922 -7.11 -9.91 7.13
N LEU A 923 -6.90 -8.68 6.64
CA LEU A 923 -7.62 -8.14 5.48
C LEU A 923 -7.31 -8.94 4.21
N LEU A 924 -6.05 -9.28 3.95
CA LEU A 924 -5.63 -10.17 2.86
C LEU A 924 -6.30 -11.57 2.96
N TYR A 925 -6.44 -12.11 4.16
CA TYR A 925 -7.20 -13.34 4.37
C TYR A 925 -8.70 -13.15 4.09
N ARG A 926 -9.33 -12.08 4.57
CA ARG A 926 -10.75 -11.79 4.33
C ARG A 926 -11.07 -11.57 2.85
N GLU A 927 -10.23 -10.81 2.15
CA GLU A 927 -10.45 -10.32 0.77
C GLU A 927 -10.02 -11.36 -0.28
N TYR A 928 -8.85 -11.99 -0.10
CA TYR A 928 -8.24 -12.89 -1.08
C TYR A 928 -8.06 -14.34 -0.61
N GLY A 929 -8.45 -14.66 0.64
CA GLY A 929 -8.20 -15.98 1.23
C GLY A 929 -6.73 -16.26 1.52
N ASP A 930 -5.87 -15.22 1.58
CA ASP A 930 -4.43 -15.39 1.77
C ASP A 930 -4.04 -15.52 3.25
N LEU A 931 -4.30 -16.70 3.81
CA LEU A 931 -3.91 -17.07 5.17
C LEU A 931 -2.39 -17.24 5.36
N GLU A 932 -1.62 -17.36 4.27
CA GLU A 932 -0.19 -17.68 4.34
C GLU A 932 0.67 -16.48 4.77
N THR A 933 0.35 -15.27 4.29
CA THR A 933 0.98 -14.04 4.79
C THR A 933 0.76 -13.90 6.31
N ALA A 934 -0.44 -14.23 6.80
CA ALA A 934 -0.71 -14.25 8.24
C ALA A 934 0.09 -15.34 8.98
N ARG A 935 0.25 -16.54 8.40
CA ARG A 935 1.07 -17.62 8.96
C ARG A 935 2.53 -17.22 9.13
N ARG A 936 3.12 -16.62 8.09
CA ARG A 936 4.54 -16.23 8.08
C ARG A 936 4.84 -15.07 9.01
N LEU A 937 3.92 -14.11 9.12
CA LEU A 937 4.11 -12.90 9.93
C LEU A 937 3.57 -13.03 11.38
N PHE A 938 2.94 -14.14 11.75
CA PHE A 938 2.39 -14.35 13.11
C PHE A 938 3.40 -14.03 14.24
N PRO A 939 4.69 -14.44 14.19
CA PRO A 939 5.66 -14.06 15.22
C PRO A 939 5.88 -12.55 15.33
N HIS A 940 5.87 -11.82 14.22
CA HIS A 940 5.97 -10.35 14.21
C HIS A 940 4.75 -9.70 14.86
N MET A 941 3.54 -10.21 14.59
CA MET A 941 2.30 -9.76 15.25
C MET A 941 2.36 -9.98 16.77
N GLN A 942 2.84 -11.16 17.21
CA GLN A 942 3.00 -11.47 18.64
C GLN A 942 4.04 -10.58 19.33
N ARG A 943 5.09 -10.15 18.62
CA ARG A 943 6.07 -9.17 19.12
C ARG A 943 5.46 -7.77 19.22
N TYR A 944 4.68 -7.33 18.23
CA TYR A 944 4.06 -6.00 18.25
C TYR A 944 3.01 -5.86 19.35
N LEU A 945 2.11 -6.84 19.50
CA LEU A 945 1.11 -6.82 20.58
C LEU A 945 1.77 -6.90 21.98
N ARG A 946 2.97 -7.48 22.08
CA ARG A 946 3.78 -7.47 23.32
C ARG A 946 4.42 -6.10 23.58
N HIS A 947 4.88 -5.40 22.55
CA HIS A 947 5.31 -4.00 22.67
C HIS A 947 4.17 -3.12 23.17
N LEU A 948 2.98 -3.16 22.55
CA LEU A 948 1.83 -2.39 23.04
C LEU A 948 1.47 -2.73 24.50
N ALA A 949 1.58 -4.00 24.92
CA ALA A 949 1.38 -4.39 26.31
C ALA A 949 2.38 -3.74 27.29
N THR A 950 3.67 -3.59 26.94
CA THR A 950 4.65 -2.90 27.80
C THR A 950 4.51 -1.38 27.78
N ARG A 951 3.74 -0.82 26.84
CA ARG A 951 3.33 0.59 26.81
C ARG A 951 1.99 0.84 27.53
N SER A 952 1.29 -0.20 27.99
CA SER A 952 -0.05 -0.09 28.56
C SER A 952 -0.06 0.17 30.07
N VAL A 953 -1.05 0.95 30.51
CA VAL A 953 -1.35 1.22 31.91
C VAL A 953 -2.77 0.72 32.19
N ARG A 954 -2.91 -0.29 33.06
CA ARG A 954 -4.19 -0.96 33.38
C ARG A 954 -4.95 -1.41 32.12
N ASP A 955 -4.26 -2.13 31.22
CA ASP A 955 -4.76 -2.56 29.90
C ASP A 955 -5.25 -1.42 28.95
N THR A 956 -4.97 -0.13 29.25
CA THR A 956 -5.26 1.03 28.36
C THR A 956 -3.99 1.70 27.82
N LEU A 957 -4.09 2.41 26.69
CA LEU A 957 -3.01 3.24 26.11
C LEU A 957 -3.41 4.72 26.08
N ASP A 958 -2.43 5.63 26.18
CA ASP A 958 -2.63 7.09 26.17
C ASP A 958 -1.54 7.88 25.42
N HIS A 959 -0.82 7.22 24.51
CA HIS A 959 0.17 7.81 23.61
C HIS A 959 -0.20 7.59 22.14
N GLY A 960 0.39 8.39 21.25
CA GLY A 960 0.13 8.38 19.82
C GLY A 960 -0.32 9.75 19.30
N LEU A 961 -0.95 9.76 18.13
CA LEU A 961 -1.45 10.95 17.44
C LEU A 961 -2.89 11.30 17.79
N GLY A 962 -3.69 10.30 18.20
CA GLY A 962 -5.11 10.47 18.49
C GLY A 962 -5.97 10.36 17.23
N ASP A 963 -7.05 11.13 17.14
CA ASP A 963 -7.91 11.17 15.96
C ASP A 963 -7.42 12.27 15.00
N TRP A 964 -6.50 11.91 14.09
CA TRP A 964 -5.74 12.87 13.29
C TRP A 964 -6.64 13.65 12.30
N LEU A 965 -6.46 14.97 12.30
CA LEU A 965 -7.29 15.97 11.59
C LEU A 965 -8.80 15.91 11.89
N ALA A 966 -9.18 15.51 13.10
CA ALA A 966 -10.49 15.83 13.67
C ALA A 966 -10.67 17.35 13.79
N THR A 967 -11.85 17.88 13.42
CA THR A 967 -12.21 19.28 13.68
C THR A 967 -12.69 19.48 15.13
N ASP A 968 -13.17 18.41 15.78
CA ASP A 968 -13.35 18.35 17.24
C ASP A 968 -12.11 17.75 17.93
N GLY A 969 -11.21 18.66 18.31
CA GLY A 969 -10.00 18.35 19.08
C GLY A 969 -10.21 17.94 20.54
N SER A 970 -11.45 17.79 21.03
CA SER A 970 -11.72 17.34 22.41
C SER A 970 -11.44 15.83 22.61
N THR A 971 -11.42 15.06 21.51
CA THR A 971 -11.30 13.60 21.52
C THR A 971 -9.98 13.15 22.18
N PRO A 972 -10.01 12.50 23.36
CA PRO A 972 -8.77 12.17 24.07
C PRO A 972 -7.97 11.10 23.32
N VAL A 973 -6.66 11.33 23.14
CA VAL A 973 -5.71 10.38 22.51
C VAL A 973 -5.86 8.96 23.08
N ALA A 974 -6.11 8.84 24.39
CA ALA A 974 -6.27 7.57 25.08
C ALA A 974 -7.48 6.73 24.61
N VAL A 975 -8.53 7.36 24.07
CA VAL A 975 -9.69 6.66 23.49
C VAL A 975 -9.28 6.02 22.17
N ALA A 976 -8.71 6.79 21.23
CA ALA A 976 -8.25 6.29 19.93
C ALA A 976 -7.10 5.26 20.07
N ALA A 977 -6.17 5.47 21.00
CA ALA A 977 -5.06 4.56 21.25
C ALA A 977 -5.52 3.22 21.87
N THR A 978 -6.42 3.27 22.86
CA THR A 978 -6.99 2.05 23.47
C THR A 978 -7.90 1.31 22.48
N TRP A 979 -8.63 2.03 21.61
CA TRP A 979 -9.39 1.44 20.50
C TRP A 979 -8.49 0.62 19.56
N GLY A 980 -7.37 1.21 19.11
CA GLY A 980 -6.37 0.53 18.29
C GLY A 980 -5.79 -0.72 18.96
N TYR A 981 -5.45 -0.63 20.25
CA TYR A 981 -4.92 -1.76 21.03
C TYR A 981 -5.93 -2.92 21.17
N HIS A 982 -7.21 -2.62 21.44
CA HIS A 982 -8.26 -3.64 21.44
C HIS A 982 -8.39 -4.30 20.06
N ARG A 983 -8.45 -3.51 18.99
CA ARG A 983 -8.53 -4.01 17.61
C ARG A 983 -7.37 -4.94 17.26
N ALA A 984 -6.16 -4.61 17.69
CA ALA A 984 -4.96 -5.42 17.50
C ALA A 984 -5.08 -6.77 18.22
N ALA A 985 -5.47 -6.78 19.50
CA ALA A 985 -5.67 -8.01 20.28
C ALA A 985 -6.80 -8.89 19.72
N ALA A 986 -7.96 -8.30 19.45
CA ALA A 986 -9.13 -8.99 18.91
C ALA A 986 -8.86 -9.56 17.50
N THR A 987 -8.07 -8.89 16.67
CA THR A 987 -7.71 -9.37 15.34
C THR A 987 -6.66 -10.50 15.42
N LEU A 988 -5.67 -10.41 16.32
CA LEU A 988 -4.71 -11.50 16.50
C LEU A 988 -5.36 -12.79 17.04
N SER A 989 -6.39 -12.67 17.90
CA SER A 989 -7.24 -13.81 18.31
C SER A 989 -7.93 -14.48 17.11
N ARG A 990 -8.47 -13.68 16.18
CA ARG A 990 -9.12 -14.17 14.96
C ARG A 990 -8.12 -14.83 13.99
N ILE A 991 -6.90 -14.29 13.87
CA ILE A 991 -5.82 -14.89 13.08
C ILE A 991 -5.41 -16.24 13.66
N ALA A 992 -5.14 -16.33 14.97
CA ALA A 992 -4.77 -17.58 15.63
C ALA A 992 -5.81 -18.69 15.40
N GLY A 993 -7.10 -18.36 15.59
CA GLY A 993 -8.20 -19.28 15.32
C GLY A 993 -8.38 -19.65 13.84
N ALA A 994 -7.99 -18.78 12.90
CA ALA A 994 -8.04 -19.06 11.46
C ALA A 994 -6.83 -19.89 10.96
N LEU A 995 -5.68 -19.80 11.64
CA LEU A 995 -4.48 -20.59 11.32
C LEU A 995 -4.63 -22.07 11.68
N GLY A 996 -5.38 -22.36 12.74
CA GLY A 996 -5.58 -23.71 13.31
C GLY A 996 -4.44 -24.14 14.23
N GLY A 997 -4.76 -24.95 15.25
CA GLY A 997 -3.78 -25.47 16.22
C GLY A 997 -3.21 -24.45 17.22
N LEU A 998 -3.77 -23.24 17.25
CA LEU A 998 -3.34 -22.11 18.11
C LEU A 998 -4.48 -21.66 19.03
N ASP A 999 -5.24 -22.61 19.56
CA ASP A 999 -6.43 -22.36 20.38
C ASP A 999 -6.11 -21.71 21.74
N ALA A 1000 -4.91 -21.94 22.27
CA ALA A 1000 -4.43 -21.30 23.49
C ALA A 1000 -4.14 -19.81 23.25
N GLU A 1001 -3.46 -19.48 22.16
CA GLU A 1001 -3.22 -18.11 21.67
C GLU A 1001 -4.55 -17.42 21.36
N ALA A 1002 -5.46 -18.10 20.64
CA ALA A 1002 -6.76 -17.56 20.27
C ALA A 1002 -7.61 -17.21 21.50
N ARG A 1003 -7.56 -18.02 22.57
CA ARG A 1003 -8.15 -17.67 23.88
C ARG A 1003 -7.40 -16.51 24.52
N ARG A 1004 -6.09 -16.62 24.75
CA ARG A 1004 -5.25 -15.57 25.39
C ARG A 1004 -5.45 -14.17 24.79
N TYR A 1005 -5.51 -14.06 23.46
CA TYR A 1005 -5.71 -12.76 22.79
C TYR A 1005 -7.17 -12.28 22.84
N ARG A 1006 -8.14 -13.19 22.95
CA ARG A 1006 -9.56 -12.85 23.24
C ARG A 1006 -9.72 -12.35 24.67
N ASP A 1007 -9.04 -12.98 25.62
CA ASP A 1007 -9.09 -12.62 27.04
C ASP A 1007 -8.38 -11.28 27.30
N LEU A 1008 -7.27 -11.02 26.59
CA LEU A 1008 -6.64 -9.69 26.52
C LEU A 1008 -7.58 -8.64 25.94
N ALA A 1009 -8.19 -8.90 24.78
CA ALA A 1009 -9.17 -7.99 24.19
C ALA A 1009 -10.33 -7.71 25.17
N GLY A 1010 -10.87 -8.75 25.83
CA GLY A 1010 -11.91 -8.63 26.85
C GLY A 1010 -11.50 -7.83 28.09
N ARG A 1011 -10.20 -7.77 28.45
CA ARG A 1011 -9.72 -6.84 29.50
C ARG A 1011 -9.57 -5.42 28.99
N ILE A 1012 -8.99 -5.19 27.81
CA ILE A 1012 -8.89 -3.85 27.19
C ILE A 1012 -10.29 -3.24 27.02
N ALA A 1013 -11.26 -4.04 26.58
CA ALA A 1013 -12.68 -3.67 26.46
C ALA A 1013 -13.29 -3.20 27.80
N ARG A 1014 -13.04 -3.94 28.90
CA ARG A 1014 -13.46 -3.51 30.24
C ARG A 1014 -12.73 -2.27 30.71
N ALA A 1015 -11.41 -2.20 30.56
CA ALA A 1015 -10.63 -1.05 30.97
C ALA A 1015 -10.98 0.23 30.19
N PHE A 1016 -11.39 0.11 28.92
CA PHE A 1016 -11.98 1.20 28.14
C PHE A 1016 -13.34 1.63 28.74
N GLN A 1017 -14.23 0.68 29.02
CA GLN A 1017 -15.52 0.95 29.66
C GLN A 1017 -15.33 1.65 31.02
N ASP A 1018 -14.49 1.09 31.89
CA ASP A 1018 -14.24 1.57 33.25
C ASP A 1018 -13.51 2.93 33.29
N ARG A 1019 -12.72 3.28 32.26
CA ARG A 1019 -11.96 4.54 32.17
C ARG A 1019 -12.72 5.67 31.47
N PHE A 1020 -13.59 5.35 30.50
CA PHE A 1020 -14.17 6.35 29.60
C PHE A 1020 -15.69 6.47 29.64
N PHE A 1021 -16.45 5.53 30.22
CA PHE A 1021 -17.91 5.62 30.25
C PHE A 1021 -18.42 6.60 31.31
N ASP A 1022 -19.26 7.54 30.89
CA ASP A 1022 -20.08 8.37 31.76
C ASP A 1022 -21.51 7.79 31.89
N PRO A 1023 -21.94 7.37 33.10
CA PRO A 1023 -23.29 6.90 33.34
C PRO A 1023 -24.36 8.00 33.26
N GLY A 1024 -24.00 9.29 33.35
CA GLY A 1024 -24.95 10.41 33.29
C GLY A 1024 -25.48 10.68 31.88
N SER A 1025 -24.58 10.77 30.89
CA SER A 1025 -24.90 11.00 29.47
C SER A 1025 -25.08 9.72 28.64
N ALA A 1026 -24.95 8.55 29.25
CA ALA A 1026 -24.79 7.25 28.56
C ALA A 1026 -23.71 7.33 27.45
N GLY A 1027 -22.56 7.90 27.80
CA GLY A 1027 -21.56 8.36 26.83
C GLY A 1027 -20.12 8.08 27.18
N TYR A 1028 -19.22 8.57 26.34
CA TYR A 1028 -17.81 8.19 26.36
C TYR A 1028 -16.86 9.37 26.19
N GLY A 1029 -15.74 9.37 26.92
CA GLY A 1029 -14.63 10.29 26.72
C GLY A 1029 -15.01 11.76 26.94
N SER A 1030 -14.87 12.58 25.89
CA SER A 1030 -15.31 13.99 25.89
C SER A 1030 -16.77 14.17 25.47
N GLY A 1031 -17.46 13.10 25.06
CA GLY A 1031 -18.77 13.17 24.40
C GLY A 1031 -18.71 13.47 22.90
N SER A 1032 -17.52 13.55 22.30
CA SER A 1032 -17.34 13.78 20.86
C SER A 1032 -17.93 12.66 19.99
N GLN A 1033 -18.25 12.99 18.73
CA GLN A 1033 -18.66 12.00 17.71
C GLN A 1033 -17.68 10.81 17.64
N ALA A 1034 -16.38 11.09 17.75
CA ALA A 1034 -15.34 10.07 17.74
C ALA A 1034 -15.40 9.13 18.96
N CYS A 1035 -15.58 9.67 20.18
CA CYS A 1035 -15.61 8.86 21.39
C CYS A 1035 -16.75 7.83 21.38
N ASP A 1036 -17.94 8.24 20.93
CA ASP A 1036 -19.10 7.35 20.82
C ASP A 1036 -18.92 6.31 19.71
N ALA A 1037 -18.42 6.74 18.55
CA ALA A 1037 -18.18 5.84 17.43
C ALA A 1037 -17.12 4.77 17.77
N PHE A 1038 -16.05 5.14 18.47
CA PHE A 1038 -15.08 4.17 19.00
C PHE A 1038 -15.75 3.18 19.96
N ALA A 1039 -16.55 3.64 20.92
CA ALA A 1039 -17.23 2.75 21.87
C ALA A 1039 -18.22 1.78 21.19
N LEU A 1040 -19.00 2.27 20.22
CA LEU A 1040 -20.00 1.50 19.48
C LEU A 1040 -19.37 0.48 18.50
N ASP A 1041 -18.20 0.79 17.93
CA ASP A 1041 -17.42 -0.07 17.03
C ASP A 1041 -16.59 -1.14 17.77
N LEU A 1042 -16.17 -0.87 19.01
CA LEU A 1042 -15.55 -1.87 19.91
C LEU A 1042 -16.56 -2.90 20.44
N ASP A 1043 -17.85 -2.58 20.39
CA ASP A 1043 -18.94 -3.33 21.03
C ASP A 1043 -18.79 -3.40 22.57
N VAL A 1044 -18.28 -2.32 23.19
CA VAL A 1044 -18.19 -2.18 24.66
C VAL A 1044 -19.48 -1.63 25.28
N VAL A 1045 -20.30 -0.90 24.50
CA VAL A 1045 -21.52 -0.27 25.00
C VAL A 1045 -22.50 -1.34 25.50
N PRO A 1046 -22.93 -1.30 26.78
CA PRO A 1046 -23.89 -2.26 27.31
C PRO A 1046 -25.15 -2.31 26.44
N ALA A 1047 -25.64 -3.50 26.09
CA ALA A 1047 -26.73 -3.66 25.11
C ALA A 1047 -27.99 -2.79 25.40
N ARG A 1048 -28.33 -2.59 26.68
CA ARG A 1048 -29.43 -1.72 27.14
C ARG A 1048 -29.24 -0.22 26.87
N LEU A 1049 -28.00 0.22 26.60
CA LEU A 1049 -27.62 1.60 26.32
C LEU A 1049 -27.23 1.81 24.85
N ARG A 1050 -27.06 0.75 24.05
CA ARG A 1050 -26.51 0.84 22.69
C ARG A 1050 -27.30 1.79 21.79
N GLU A 1051 -28.63 1.76 21.88
CA GLU A 1051 -29.51 2.69 21.14
C GLU A 1051 -29.44 4.13 21.67
N ALA A 1052 -29.20 4.33 22.98
CA ALA A 1052 -29.06 5.66 23.56
C ALA A 1052 -27.74 6.32 23.16
N THR A 1053 -26.62 5.59 23.22
CA THR A 1053 -25.31 6.06 22.76
C THR A 1053 -25.30 6.29 21.23
N LEU A 1054 -25.93 5.41 20.45
CA LEU A 1054 -26.14 5.62 19.01
C LEU A 1054 -27.01 6.86 18.74
N GLY A 1055 -28.08 7.05 19.51
CA GLY A 1055 -28.94 8.22 19.45
C GLY A 1055 -28.16 9.52 19.72
N ARG A 1056 -27.26 9.54 20.71
CA ARG A 1056 -26.42 10.70 21.01
C ARG A 1056 -25.37 10.98 19.93
N LEU A 1057 -24.73 9.95 19.34
CA LEU A 1057 -23.86 10.11 18.17
C LEU A 1057 -24.61 10.77 16.99
N ILE A 1058 -25.83 10.31 16.70
CA ILE A 1058 -26.64 10.85 15.59
C ILE A 1058 -27.18 12.25 15.91
N ALA A 1059 -27.49 12.54 17.18
CA ALA A 1059 -27.83 13.89 17.63
C ALA A 1059 -26.62 14.84 17.51
N ALA A 1060 -25.41 14.38 17.82
CA ALA A 1060 -24.17 15.16 17.68
C ALA A 1060 -23.78 15.43 16.22
N ILE A 1061 -24.12 14.52 15.29
CA ILE A 1061 -23.99 14.76 13.84
C ILE A 1061 -25.01 15.82 13.37
N ARG A 1062 -26.28 15.69 13.77
CA ARG A 1062 -27.34 16.64 13.41
C ARG A 1062 -27.17 18.02 14.04
N ALA A 1063 -26.69 18.10 15.27
CA ALA A 1063 -26.35 19.36 15.93
C ALA A 1063 -25.14 20.06 15.31
N ALA A 1064 -24.33 19.33 14.53
CA ALA A 1064 -23.30 19.85 13.64
C ALA A 1064 -23.81 20.00 12.20
N ASP A 1065 -25.11 20.18 11.96
CA ASP A 1065 -25.72 20.36 10.63
C ASP A 1065 -25.39 19.22 9.63
N ASP A 1066 -25.48 17.97 10.11
CA ASP A 1066 -25.06 16.77 9.38
C ASP A 1066 -23.60 16.83 8.85
N HIS A 1067 -22.69 17.48 9.59
CA HIS A 1067 -21.24 17.42 9.36
C HIS A 1067 -20.56 16.40 10.29
N LEU A 1068 -19.45 15.84 9.80
CA LEU A 1068 -18.50 15.06 10.60
C LEU A 1068 -17.54 15.99 11.33
N THR A 1069 -17.33 15.74 12.63
CA THR A 1069 -16.29 16.43 13.42
C THR A 1069 -15.04 15.58 13.67
N VAL A 1070 -15.03 14.36 13.11
CA VAL A 1070 -14.03 13.31 13.36
C VAL A 1070 -12.84 13.36 12.41
N GLY A 1071 -11.71 12.82 12.87
CA GLY A 1071 -10.51 12.58 12.08
C GLY A 1071 -10.56 11.24 11.35
N GLU A 1072 -9.43 10.88 10.73
CA GLU A 1072 -9.32 9.65 9.95
C GLU A 1072 -9.42 8.35 10.77
N ILE A 1073 -9.15 8.39 12.08
CA ILE A 1073 -9.12 7.18 12.92
C ILE A 1073 -10.54 6.80 13.37
N ALA A 1074 -11.37 7.80 13.68
CA ALA A 1074 -12.78 7.63 14.03
C ALA A 1074 -13.75 7.65 12.85
N LEU A 1075 -13.37 8.21 11.69
CA LEU A 1075 -14.18 8.18 10.46
C LEU A 1075 -14.64 6.75 10.07
N PRO A 1076 -13.77 5.71 9.97
CA PRO A 1076 -14.21 4.35 9.70
C PRO A 1076 -15.12 3.75 10.80
N PRO A 1077 -14.86 3.91 12.12
CA PRO A 1077 -15.82 3.62 13.18
C PRO A 1077 -17.19 4.29 13.04
N VAL A 1078 -17.28 5.58 12.69
CA VAL A 1078 -18.56 6.29 12.48
C VAL A 1078 -19.33 5.62 11.35
N LEU A 1079 -18.70 5.46 10.18
CA LEU A 1079 -19.32 4.86 9.01
C LEU A 1079 -19.77 3.41 9.25
N ARG A 1080 -18.96 2.59 9.94
CA ARG A 1080 -19.34 1.22 10.31
C ARG A 1080 -20.46 1.17 11.33
N THR A 1081 -20.47 2.06 12.31
CA THR A 1081 -21.49 2.13 13.36
C THR A 1081 -22.85 2.50 12.78
N LEU A 1082 -22.91 3.60 12.00
CA LEU A 1082 -24.14 4.05 11.36
C LEU A 1082 -24.66 3.00 10.36
N ALA A 1083 -23.79 2.44 9.51
CA ALA A 1083 -24.18 1.40 8.56
C ALA A 1083 -24.60 0.09 9.24
N GLY A 1084 -23.93 -0.31 10.33
CA GLY A 1084 -24.27 -1.49 11.11
C GLY A 1084 -25.63 -1.39 11.82
N ALA A 1085 -26.03 -0.17 12.19
CA ALA A 1085 -27.36 0.15 12.72
C ALA A 1085 -28.42 0.44 11.63
N GLY A 1086 -28.09 0.30 10.34
CA GLY A 1086 -28.99 0.61 9.23
C GLY A 1086 -29.28 2.10 9.03
N ARG A 1087 -28.58 3.00 9.74
CA ARG A 1087 -28.72 4.46 9.66
C ARG A 1087 -27.99 5.04 8.45
N HIS A 1088 -28.34 4.49 7.29
CA HIS A 1088 -27.84 4.91 5.99
C HIS A 1088 -28.39 6.27 5.55
N ASP A 1089 -29.49 6.73 6.16
CA ASP A 1089 -30.01 8.10 6.03
C ASP A 1089 -28.94 9.13 6.46
N VAL A 1090 -28.32 8.91 7.62
CA VAL A 1090 -27.26 9.78 8.15
C VAL A 1090 -26.01 9.71 7.27
N VAL A 1091 -25.56 8.50 6.89
CA VAL A 1091 -24.38 8.35 6.01
C VAL A 1091 -24.63 8.97 4.63
N TYR A 1092 -25.86 8.96 4.13
CA TYR A 1092 -26.21 9.62 2.88
C TYR A 1092 -26.15 11.16 3.01
N ARG A 1093 -26.73 11.74 4.07
CA ARG A 1093 -26.62 13.18 4.36
C ARG A 1093 -25.16 13.63 4.49
N LEU A 1094 -24.33 12.91 5.26
CA LEU A 1094 -22.89 13.17 5.39
C LEU A 1094 -22.13 13.12 4.04
N LEU A 1095 -22.59 12.29 3.09
CA LEU A 1095 -22.01 12.16 1.75
C LEU A 1095 -22.48 13.25 0.78
N THR A 1096 -23.69 13.78 0.96
CA THR A 1096 -24.26 14.84 0.12
C THR A 1096 -24.16 16.24 0.72
N GLN A 1097 -23.65 16.39 1.95
CA GLN A 1097 -23.33 17.70 2.53
C GLN A 1097 -22.28 18.43 1.67
N THR A 1098 -22.46 19.75 1.53
CA THR A 1098 -21.75 20.62 0.57
C THR A 1098 -21.09 21.84 1.21
N THR A 1099 -21.51 22.23 2.40
CA THR A 1099 -20.80 23.22 3.23
C THR A 1099 -19.53 22.61 3.82
N PRO A 1100 -18.47 23.42 4.09
CA PRO A 1100 -17.29 22.94 4.79
C PRO A 1100 -17.61 22.72 6.28
N PRO A 1101 -17.08 21.68 6.95
CA PRO A 1101 -16.17 20.63 6.44
C PRO A 1101 -16.89 19.41 5.83
N SER A 1102 -16.73 19.13 4.53
CA SER A 1102 -17.37 17.95 3.89
C SER A 1102 -16.71 17.51 2.58
N TYR A 1103 -16.96 16.26 2.15
CA TYR A 1103 -16.56 15.75 0.84
C TYR A 1103 -17.16 16.57 -0.32
N GLY A 1104 -18.43 17.00 -0.18
CA GLY A 1104 -19.10 17.78 -1.21
C GLY A 1104 -18.51 19.17 -1.35
N HIS A 1105 -18.07 19.79 -0.24
CA HIS A 1105 -17.32 21.03 -0.28
C HIS A 1105 -16.06 20.90 -1.15
N GLN A 1106 -15.24 19.86 -0.94
CA GLN A 1106 -14.00 19.69 -1.71
C GLN A 1106 -14.26 19.64 -3.22
N VAL A 1107 -15.28 18.89 -3.64
CA VAL A 1107 -15.66 18.81 -5.06
C VAL A 1107 -16.11 20.16 -5.61
N LEU A 1108 -16.96 20.88 -4.88
CA LEU A 1108 -17.51 22.17 -5.33
C LEU A 1108 -16.44 23.28 -5.36
N ALA A 1109 -15.49 23.25 -4.43
CA ALA A 1109 -14.31 24.11 -4.40
C ALA A 1109 -13.20 23.67 -5.40
N GLY A 1110 -13.46 22.67 -6.25
CA GLY A 1110 -12.61 22.33 -7.39
C GLY A 1110 -11.49 21.33 -7.12
N ALA A 1111 -11.54 20.59 -6.02
CA ALA A 1111 -10.62 19.48 -5.76
C ALA A 1111 -10.76 18.41 -6.86
N THR A 1112 -9.62 17.83 -7.26
CA THR A 1112 -9.55 16.78 -8.30
C THR A 1112 -8.88 15.49 -7.82
N SER A 1113 -8.46 15.51 -6.55
CA SER A 1113 -7.93 14.46 -5.70
C SER A 1113 -8.44 14.77 -4.27
N LEU A 1114 -8.58 13.76 -3.42
CA LEU A 1114 -9.00 13.96 -2.03
C LEU A 1114 -7.91 14.71 -1.26
N ALA A 1115 -8.31 15.71 -0.47
CA ALA A 1115 -7.38 16.49 0.35
C ALA A 1115 -7.13 15.84 1.72
N GLU A 1116 -6.02 16.25 2.35
CA GLU A 1116 -5.61 15.85 3.71
C GLU A 1116 -6.58 16.34 4.79
N ALA A 1117 -7.05 17.59 4.70
CA ALA A 1117 -8.06 18.15 5.60
C ALA A 1117 -9.46 18.19 4.97
N TRP A 1118 -10.48 18.17 5.82
CA TRP A 1118 -11.89 18.16 5.43
C TRP A 1118 -12.36 19.41 4.69
N ASP A 1119 -11.87 20.59 5.07
CA ASP A 1119 -12.07 21.88 4.41
C ASP A 1119 -11.15 22.08 3.19
N GLY A 1120 -10.52 21.00 2.71
CA GLY A 1120 -9.86 20.94 1.41
C GLY A 1120 -10.75 21.47 0.27
N PRO A 1121 -10.21 22.19 -0.73
CA PRO A 1121 -8.80 22.51 -0.96
C PRO A 1121 -8.33 23.78 -0.21
N ALA A 1122 -7.79 23.61 1.00
CA ALA A 1122 -7.22 24.66 1.83
C ALA A 1122 -5.70 24.81 1.58
N ARG A 1123 -5.13 26.00 1.87
CA ARG A 1123 -3.68 26.24 1.82
C ARG A 1123 -2.98 25.62 3.03
N GLY A 1124 -1.74 25.18 2.87
CA GLY A 1124 -0.89 24.69 3.96
C GLY A 1124 -0.98 23.18 4.25
N LEU A 1125 -1.77 22.43 3.47
CA LEU A 1125 -1.90 20.98 3.57
C LEU A 1125 -1.93 20.34 2.18
N SER A 1126 -1.80 19.01 2.10
CA SER A 1126 -1.83 18.27 0.85
C SER A 1126 -3.23 18.23 0.26
N GLN A 1127 -3.28 18.33 -1.07
CA GLN A 1127 -4.49 18.21 -1.85
C GLN A 1127 -4.70 16.77 -2.35
N ASN A 1128 -3.88 15.79 -1.93
CA ASN A 1128 -3.76 14.48 -2.57
C ASN A 1128 -3.37 13.36 -1.57
N HIS A 1129 -4.24 13.12 -0.58
CA HIS A 1129 -4.08 12.15 0.51
C HIS A 1129 -5.36 11.31 0.60
N PHE A 1130 -5.27 9.99 0.89
CA PHE A 1130 -6.44 9.10 0.84
C PHE A 1130 -6.96 8.61 2.20
N MET A 1131 -6.39 9.11 3.31
CA MET A 1131 -6.82 8.94 4.71
C MET A 1131 -8.32 9.16 4.94
N LEU A 1132 -8.92 10.19 4.34
CA LEU A 1132 -10.36 10.46 4.44
C LEU A 1132 -11.21 9.56 3.50
N GLY A 1133 -10.59 8.66 2.73
CA GLY A 1133 -11.22 7.83 1.70
C GLY A 1133 -12.14 6.71 2.20
N ALA A 1134 -12.36 6.58 3.51
CA ALA A 1134 -13.12 5.51 4.15
C ALA A 1134 -14.55 5.35 3.60
N ILE A 1135 -15.16 6.44 3.11
CA ILE A 1135 -16.49 6.45 2.48
C ILE A 1135 -16.61 5.48 1.29
N ALA A 1136 -15.51 5.16 0.61
CA ALA A 1136 -15.46 4.14 -0.44
C ALA A 1136 -15.90 2.74 0.05
N GLY A 1137 -15.68 2.43 1.35
CA GLY A 1137 -16.19 1.22 1.99
C GLY A 1137 -17.73 1.18 2.01
N TRP A 1138 -18.38 2.29 2.35
CA TRP A 1138 -19.85 2.40 2.32
C TRP A 1138 -20.37 2.37 0.88
N LEU A 1139 -19.73 3.10 -0.05
CA LEU A 1139 -20.10 3.10 -1.47
C LEU A 1139 -20.07 1.69 -2.08
N GLY A 1140 -19.08 0.86 -1.73
CA GLY A 1140 -18.97 -0.51 -2.22
C GLY A 1140 -19.83 -1.56 -1.47
N ARG A 1141 -19.92 -1.46 -0.13
CA ARG A 1141 -20.61 -2.47 0.72
C ARG A 1141 -22.10 -2.21 0.87
N CYS A 1142 -22.51 -0.94 0.94
CA CYS A 1142 -23.88 -0.53 1.23
C CYS A 1142 -24.59 -0.03 -0.03
N LEU A 1143 -24.12 1.03 -0.68
CA LEU A 1143 -24.77 1.57 -1.89
C LEU A 1143 -24.69 0.58 -3.07
N GLY A 1144 -23.49 0.10 -3.38
CA GLY A 1144 -23.25 -1.03 -4.30
C GLY A 1144 -23.66 -2.39 -3.73
N GLY A 1145 -23.93 -2.47 -2.42
CA GLY A 1145 -24.47 -3.66 -1.76
C GLY A 1145 -23.57 -4.90 -1.66
N VAL A 1146 -22.30 -4.85 -2.09
CA VAL A 1146 -21.43 -6.04 -2.22
C VAL A 1146 -20.58 -6.26 -0.96
N ASP A 1147 -20.99 -7.23 -0.15
CA ASP A 1147 -20.21 -7.79 0.96
C ASP A 1147 -20.22 -9.34 0.93
N GLN A 1148 -19.77 -9.97 2.00
CA GLN A 1148 -19.73 -11.41 2.19
C GLN A 1148 -20.25 -11.83 3.57
N ALA A 1149 -20.92 -12.98 3.60
CA ALA A 1149 -21.57 -13.51 4.80
C ALA A 1149 -20.58 -13.74 5.95
N ARG A 1150 -21.09 -13.75 7.19
CA ARG A 1150 -20.31 -14.11 8.39
C ARG A 1150 -19.60 -15.46 8.17
N GLY A 1151 -18.31 -15.49 8.47
CA GLY A 1151 -17.45 -16.66 8.23
C GLY A 1151 -17.25 -17.06 6.76
N SER A 1152 -17.62 -16.21 5.78
CA SER A 1152 -17.12 -16.31 4.41
C SER A 1152 -15.65 -15.90 4.35
N VAL A 1153 -14.94 -16.36 3.33
CA VAL A 1153 -13.54 -15.99 3.02
C VAL A 1153 -13.49 -15.73 1.51
N GLY A 1154 -12.83 -14.65 1.08
CA GLY A 1154 -12.68 -14.30 -0.33
C GLY A 1154 -13.99 -14.16 -1.11
N TYR A 1155 -15.08 -13.75 -0.45
CA TYR A 1155 -16.44 -13.63 -1.01
C TYR A 1155 -17.01 -14.94 -1.58
N ARG A 1156 -16.61 -16.10 -1.05
CA ARG A 1156 -17.21 -17.41 -1.40
C ARG A 1156 -18.72 -17.47 -1.13
N ARG A 1157 -19.19 -16.78 -0.09
CA ARG A 1157 -20.62 -16.52 0.16
C ARG A 1157 -20.83 -15.02 0.18
N LEU A 1158 -21.24 -14.45 -0.94
CA LEU A 1158 -21.63 -13.04 -1.09
C LEU A 1158 -22.90 -12.75 -0.29
N VAL A 1159 -22.99 -11.51 0.19
CA VAL A 1159 -24.26 -10.84 0.50
C VAL A 1159 -24.38 -9.70 -0.49
N ILE A 1160 -25.52 -9.64 -1.18
CA ILE A 1160 -25.84 -8.57 -2.13
C ILE A 1160 -27.09 -7.89 -1.60
N ALA A 1161 -26.91 -6.70 -1.03
CA ALA A 1161 -27.95 -5.97 -0.32
C ALA A 1161 -27.77 -4.45 -0.55
N PRO A 1162 -28.10 -3.94 -1.75
CA PRO A 1162 -27.94 -2.54 -2.06
C PRO A 1162 -28.87 -1.66 -1.23
N VAL A 1163 -28.35 -0.55 -0.76
CA VAL A 1163 -29.11 0.55 -0.14
C VAL A 1163 -29.62 1.48 -1.24
N ILE A 1164 -30.88 1.91 -1.13
CA ILE A 1164 -31.56 2.76 -2.13
C ILE A 1164 -32.06 4.04 -1.42
N PRO A 1165 -31.27 5.14 -1.47
CA PRO A 1165 -31.64 6.44 -0.90
C PRO A 1165 -32.81 7.13 -1.64
N GLY A 1166 -33.52 8.00 -0.92
CA GLY A 1166 -34.74 8.70 -1.37
C GLY A 1166 -34.72 9.30 -2.79
N GLU A 1167 -33.61 9.90 -3.19
CA GLU A 1167 -33.46 10.69 -4.42
C GLU A 1167 -32.72 9.96 -5.56
N LEU A 1168 -31.94 8.92 -5.27
CA LEU A 1168 -31.14 8.23 -6.30
C LEU A 1168 -32.03 7.43 -7.26
N ARG A 1169 -31.78 7.59 -8.57
CA ARG A 1169 -32.53 6.92 -9.65
C ARG A 1169 -31.80 5.70 -10.20
N SER A 1170 -30.48 5.68 -10.18
CA SER A 1170 -29.71 4.52 -10.62
C SER A 1170 -28.33 4.41 -9.95
N MET A 1171 -27.81 3.19 -9.94
CA MET A 1171 -26.50 2.83 -9.41
C MET A 1171 -25.95 1.65 -10.20
N ALA A 1172 -24.69 1.70 -10.63
CA ALA A 1172 -23.98 0.58 -11.24
C ALA A 1172 -22.63 0.38 -10.54
N TYR A 1173 -22.45 -0.75 -9.86
CA TYR A 1173 -21.23 -1.10 -9.14
C TYR A 1173 -20.65 -2.42 -9.63
N ARG A 1174 -19.32 -2.44 -9.79
CA ARG A 1174 -18.55 -3.66 -10.12
C ARG A 1174 -17.34 -3.79 -9.20
N THR A 1175 -16.95 -5.03 -8.94
CA THR A 1175 -15.65 -5.38 -8.36
C THR A 1175 -15.21 -6.78 -8.83
N ARG A 1176 -13.95 -7.16 -8.68
CA ARG A 1176 -13.44 -8.50 -9.00
C ARG A 1176 -12.95 -9.20 -7.75
N ILE A 1177 -13.79 -10.07 -7.22
CA ILE A 1177 -13.42 -10.97 -6.13
C ILE A 1177 -12.51 -12.10 -6.68
N PRO A 1178 -11.83 -12.89 -5.83
CA PRO A 1178 -10.93 -13.96 -6.27
C PRO A 1178 -11.53 -14.93 -7.30
N TYR A 1179 -12.84 -15.18 -7.22
CA TYR A 1179 -13.56 -16.12 -8.10
C TYR A 1179 -13.97 -15.53 -9.46
N GLY A 1180 -14.05 -14.22 -9.62
CA GLY A 1180 -14.48 -13.55 -10.86
C GLY A 1180 -15.05 -12.15 -10.63
N ASP A 1181 -15.56 -11.55 -11.71
CA ASP A 1181 -16.21 -10.23 -11.63
C ASP A 1181 -17.61 -10.36 -11.00
N VAL A 1182 -17.91 -9.51 -10.01
CA VAL A 1182 -19.25 -9.30 -9.41
C VAL A 1182 -19.79 -7.98 -9.94
N ARG A 1183 -21.10 -7.93 -10.20
CA ARG A 1183 -21.82 -6.69 -10.57
C ARG A 1183 -23.14 -6.60 -9.85
N VAL A 1184 -23.50 -5.39 -9.46
CA VAL A 1184 -24.79 -5.01 -8.91
C VAL A 1184 -25.18 -3.72 -9.60
N GLU A 1185 -26.24 -3.75 -10.38
CA GLU A 1185 -26.74 -2.61 -11.16
C GLU A 1185 -28.23 -2.47 -10.81
N TRP A 1186 -28.70 -1.29 -10.42
CA TRP A 1186 -30.11 -1.05 -10.12
C TRP A 1186 -30.64 0.25 -10.72
N LEU A 1187 -31.91 0.24 -11.08
CA LEU A 1187 -32.65 1.33 -11.72
C LEU A 1187 -34.03 1.45 -11.06
N ARG A 1188 -34.35 2.64 -10.57
CA ARG A 1188 -35.70 3.03 -10.13
C ARG A 1188 -36.30 3.97 -11.17
N GLN A 1189 -37.27 3.46 -11.93
CA GLN A 1189 -38.04 4.22 -12.92
C GLN A 1189 -39.52 4.02 -12.62
N ASP A 1190 -40.29 5.10 -12.64
CA ASP A 1190 -41.69 5.09 -12.23
C ASP A 1190 -41.81 4.47 -10.82
N ASP A 1191 -42.84 3.67 -10.54
CA ASP A 1191 -42.99 2.93 -9.28
C ASP A 1191 -42.27 1.56 -9.27
N ARG A 1192 -41.32 1.32 -10.18
CA ARG A 1192 -40.62 0.04 -10.35
C ARG A 1192 -39.13 0.15 -10.06
N LEU A 1193 -38.60 -0.87 -9.38
CA LEU A 1193 -37.17 -1.09 -9.17
C LEU A 1193 -36.75 -2.37 -9.87
N THR A 1194 -35.74 -2.27 -10.75
CA THR A 1194 -35.00 -3.41 -11.29
C THR A 1194 -33.64 -3.50 -10.60
N LEU A 1195 -33.21 -4.73 -10.26
CA LEU A 1195 -31.93 -5.05 -9.63
C LEU A 1195 -31.26 -6.22 -10.37
N ASP A 1196 -30.25 -5.90 -11.17
CA ASP A 1196 -29.42 -6.85 -11.92
C ASP A 1196 -28.17 -7.26 -11.13
N VAL A 1197 -27.93 -8.57 -11.05
CA VAL A 1197 -26.90 -9.18 -10.20
C VAL A 1197 -26.08 -10.21 -10.98
N THR A 1198 -24.76 -10.03 -11.02
CA THR A 1198 -23.80 -11.02 -11.56
C THR A 1198 -23.00 -11.69 -10.44
N VAL A 1199 -23.08 -13.03 -10.36
CA VAL A 1199 -22.34 -13.87 -9.41
C VAL A 1199 -21.35 -14.78 -10.16
N PRO A 1200 -20.04 -14.76 -9.84
CA PRO A 1200 -19.04 -15.55 -10.56
C PRO A 1200 -18.97 -17.03 -10.10
N VAL A 1201 -18.48 -17.91 -10.98
CA VAL A 1201 -18.35 -19.35 -10.70
C VAL A 1201 -17.27 -19.60 -9.65
N GLY A 1202 -17.69 -20.11 -8.49
CA GLY A 1202 -16.85 -20.27 -7.30
C GLY A 1202 -17.43 -19.58 -6.05
N ALA A 1203 -18.35 -18.64 -6.28
CA ALA A 1203 -19.15 -17.96 -5.27
C ALA A 1203 -20.63 -18.40 -5.31
N THR A 1204 -21.36 -18.01 -4.28
CA THR A 1204 -22.83 -18.05 -4.14
C THR A 1204 -23.25 -16.74 -3.48
N ALA A 1205 -24.48 -16.26 -3.69
CA ALA A 1205 -24.96 -15.03 -3.07
C ALA A 1205 -26.27 -15.22 -2.30
N THR A 1206 -26.40 -14.51 -1.17
CA THR A 1206 -27.72 -14.16 -0.63
C THR A 1206 -28.06 -12.77 -1.11
N VAL A 1207 -29.04 -12.65 -2.01
CA VAL A 1207 -29.53 -11.35 -2.51
C VAL A 1207 -30.67 -10.88 -1.60
N ARG A 1208 -30.68 -9.60 -1.26
CA ARG A 1208 -31.81 -8.91 -0.61
C ARG A 1208 -32.36 -7.89 -1.61
N VAL A 1209 -33.59 -8.07 -2.04
CA VAL A 1209 -34.31 -7.15 -2.95
C VAL A 1209 -35.21 -6.29 -2.07
N PRO A 1210 -35.06 -4.95 -2.03
CA PRO A 1210 -35.92 -4.07 -1.23
C PRO A 1210 -37.37 -4.10 -1.72
N THR A 1211 -38.35 -4.20 -0.81
CA THR A 1211 -39.80 -4.36 -1.12
C THR A 1211 -40.62 -3.51 -0.15
N ALA A 1212 -41.48 -2.60 -0.60
CA ALA A 1212 -42.46 -1.94 0.28
C ALA A 1212 -43.71 -2.81 0.45
N GLY A 1213 -44.50 -2.53 1.49
CA GLY A 1213 -45.79 -3.18 1.77
C GLY A 1213 -45.76 -4.71 1.97
N GLY A 1214 -44.60 -5.36 1.89
CA GLY A 1214 -44.50 -6.82 1.81
C GLY A 1214 -44.87 -7.42 0.46
N ARG A 1215 -44.99 -6.62 -0.62
CA ARG A 1215 -45.20 -7.15 -1.98
C ARG A 1215 -44.03 -8.06 -2.38
N ALA A 1216 -44.32 -9.10 -3.17
CA ALA A 1216 -43.32 -10.08 -3.57
C ALA A 1216 -42.42 -9.54 -4.70
N ALA A 1217 -41.11 -9.62 -4.51
CA ALA A 1217 -40.17 -9.40 -5.60
C ALA A 1217 -40.25 -10.55 -6.62
N VAL A 1218 -40.32 -10.23 -7.90
CA VAL A 1218 -40.23 -11.20 -9.00
C VAL A 1218 -38.75 -11.40 -9.36
N CYS A 1219 -38.39 -12.58 -9.87
CA CYS A 1219 -37.06 -12.86 -10.44
C CYS A 1219 -37.23 -13.35 -11.87
N ASP A 1220 -36.23 -13.13 -12.73
CA ASP A 1220 -36.18 -13.64 -14.12
C ASP A 1220 -35.90 -15.16 -14.20
N ASP A 1221 -36.44 -15.92 -13.24
CA ASP A 1221 -36.29 -17.36 -13.03
C ASP A 1221 -37.53 -17.86 -12.29
N ASP A 1222 -38.55 -18.33 -13.03
CA ASP A 1222 -39.88 -18.66 -12.49
C ASP A 1222 -39.87 -19.83 -11.49
N ASP A 1223 -38.77 -20.59 -11.39
CA ASP A 1223 -38.57 -21.63 -10.36
C ASP A 1223 -37.96 -21.07 -9.06
N LEU A 1224 -37.36 -19.87 -9.08
CA LEU A 1224 -36.70 -19.28 -7.92
C LEU A 1224 -37.74 -18.68 -6.95
N ARG A 1225 -37.72 -19.15 -5.70
CA ARG A 1225 -38.57 -18.62 -4.61
C ARG A 1225 -37.75 -17.90 -3.55
N PRO A 1226 -38.28 -16.84 -2.91
CA PRO A 1226 -37.62 -16.21 -1.78
C PRO A 1226 -37.53 -17.19 -0.61
N VAL A 1227 -36.38 -17.18 0.07
CA VAL A 1227 -36.11 -17.95 1.30
C VAL A 1227 -36.80 -17.31 2.51
N SER A 1228 -37.06 -16.01 2.44
CA SER A 1228 -37.88 -15.25 3.39
C SER A 1228 -38.27 -13.91 2.79
N THR A 1229 -39.51 -13.47 2.97
CA THR A 1229 -39.95 -12.09 2.68
C THR A 1229 -40.26 -11.38 3.99
N THR A 1230 -39.91 -10.10 4.07
CA THR A 1230 -40.34 -9.18 5.14
C THR A 1230 -40.91 -7.91 4.50
N THR A 1231 -41.56 -7.06 5.29
CA THR A 1231 -42.10 -5.75 4.86
C THR A 1231 -41.09 -4.76 4.27
N ALA A 1232 -39.79 -5.09 4.30
CA ALA A 1232 -38.70 -4.25 3.79
C ALA A 1232 -37.81 -4.96 2.74
N ALA A 1233 -37.78 -6.30 2.68
CA ALA A 1233 -37.03 -7.02 1.66
C ALA A 1233 -37.46 -8.48 1.46
N ALA A 1234 -37.47 -8.93 0.20
CA ALA A 1234 -37.41 -10.34 -0.19
C ALA A 1234 -35.95 -10.84 -0.22
N ARG A 1235 -35.70 -12.07 0.24
CA ARG A 1235 -34.34 -12.66 0.29
C ARG A 1235 -34.21 -13.92 -0.54
N TYR A 1236 -33.28 -13.91 -1.49
CA TYR A 1236 -33.01 -15.02 -2.41
C TYR A 1236 -31.65 -15.66 -2.14
N ARG A 1237 -31.49 -16.95 -2.44
CA ARG A 1237 -30.20 -17.64 -2.47
C ARG A 1237 -29.91 -18.09 -3.90
N VAL A 1238 -28.86 -17.54 -4.48
CA VAL A 1238 -28.50 -17.78 -5.89
C VAL A 1238 -27.08 -18.34 -6.03
N GLY A 1239 -26.91 -19.16 -7.06
CA GLY A 1239 -25.60 -19.62 -7.51
C GLY A 1239 -24.94 -18.64 -8.47
N ALA A 1240 -23.82 -19.06 -9.08
CA ALA A 1240 -23.21 -18.32 -10.17
C ALA A 1240 -24.16 -18.15 -11.36
N GLY A 1241 -24.07 -17.01 -12.04
CA GLY A 1241 -24.96 -16.62 -13.14
C GLY A 1241 -25.23 -15.12 -13.17
N ARG A 1242 -26.14 -14.71 -14.06
CA ARG A 1242 -26.83 -13.42 -14.00
C ARG A 1242 -28.26 -13.66 -13.53
N TRP A 1243 -28.77 -12.73 -12.74
CA TRP A 1243 -30.09 -12.77 -12.12
C TRP A 1243 -30.64 -11.35 -12.15
N SER A 1244 -31.89 -11.19 -12.58
CA SER A 1244 -32.62 -9.94 -12.49
C SER A 1244 -33.73 -10.09 -11.47
N PHE A 1245 -33.98 -9.05 -10.69
CA PHE A 1245 -35.05 -8.98 -9.70
C PHE A 1245 -35.85 -7.70 -9.92
N GLU A 1246 -37.16 -7.79 -9.72
CA GLU A 1246 -38.06 -6.65 -9.89
C GLU A 1246 -39.01 -6.51 -8.71
N THR A 1247 -39.30 -5.27 -8.31
CA THR A 1247 -40.36 -4.93 -7.36
C THR A 1247 -41.12 -3.69 -7.84
N GLU A 1248 -42.45 -3.81 -7.92
CA GLU A 1248 -43.35 -2.68 -7.75
C GLU A 1248 -43.22 -2.13 -6.32
N ASP A 1249 -43.29 -0.81 -6.17
CA ASP A 1249 -43.28 -0.11 -4.89
C ASP A 1249 -42.13 -0.58 -3.98
N ALA A 1250 -40.90 -0.18 -4.35
CA ALA A 1250 -39.70 -0.61 -3.63
C ALA A 1250 -39.58 0.10 -2.27
N ALA A 1251 -39.00 -0.58 -1.27
CA ALA A 1251 -38.69 0.03 0.02
C ALA A 1251 -37.54 1.05 -0.10
N VAL A 1252 -37.89 2.25 -0.52
CA VAL A 1252 -37.08 3.46 -0.43
C VAL A 1252 -37.08 3.90 1.03
N PHE A 1253 -35.90 4.01 1.64
CA PHE A 1253 -35.80 4.62 2.96
C PHE A 1253 -35.97 6.13 2.80
N ALA A 1254 -37.10 6.65 3.27
CA ALA A 1254 -37.39 8.07 3.25
C ALA A 1254 -36.29 8.84 3.99
N LEU A 1255 -35.73 9.86 3.33
CA LEU A 1255 -34.99 10.88 4.06
C LEU A 1255 -36.01 11.61 4.95
N PRO A 1256 -35.67 11.96 6.21
CA PRO A 1256 -36.51 12.87 6.96
C PRO A 1256 -36.63 14.20 6.20
N PRO A 1257 -37.76 14.92 6.35
CA PRO A 1257 -37.87 16.29 5.82
C PRO A 1257 -36.69 17.12 6.33
N ALA A 1258 -36.18 17.98 5.45
CA ALA A 1258 -35.07 18.89 5.74
C ALA A 1258 -35.52 20.00 6.71
#